data_AF-A0A1M6L5R9-F1
#
_entry.id   AF-A0A1M6L5R9-F1
#
_cell.length_a   1.000
_cell.length_b   1.000
_cell.length_c   1.000
_cell.angle_alpha   90.00
_cell.angle_beta   90.00
_cell.angle_gamma   90.00
#
_symmetry.space_group_name_H-M   'P 1'
#
loop_
_entity.id
_entity.type
_entity.pdbx_description
1 polymer ?
#
loop_
_entity_poly.entity_id
_entity_poly.type
_entity_poly.pdbx_seq_one_letter_code
_entity_poly.pdbx_strand_id
1 'polypeptide(L)'
;MKKITLWLFALLTSWQINAQFGCSSAVVIADGYTASNITTPGNGGVEDWNDNPTGTSINANYWDDDVYLFQYTAGATDEFISMTINSVNSWNGIGIFTTCTGNTFSGELDAEGTTGANSTKTVSSVVTAGQTVYIAVGQWGTPNGLNFSVTNFSVISTTSAPDCTSIISPADGANNVSSGLITWSPVVGLVTGYKLNVGTSAGATDVLNGADVGNVTSYNIGTLTGSTTYYVTIIPYNANGDATGCTETSFSSCFINVAPWTYDVETAAATTNSTIADCWSSNPTGTTSAFRWNVDDNGGTPSGTTTGPSGANSGVKYFYTEASSGTTGAVAELYTPFVDLSALADPSLQFYYHMRGVNMGELHIDIFDGTTWTDDVLVITGEQQTAATDPWNLSVVSLSAYSGNTVQVRFRGVRGAGFEGDISLDDISFAEAPACFDPINLVASNVTSSSVDFQFDDASGGNQFDFWYVVQPAGTGTSGTLVENYYDPGFGFPMTITCTDVDNDCANTGLQPNTAYEIYVRADCSSNWVGPINFTTSCVAITALPHQEGFDDALMPSCWNTALITGTTNWAPDDTNDGVPSPRTGARFAGKSWSGDNDSALLISPPYNLSAYSTDQVRLNVWVYRSANGIAADRITFFANTSPNVTGATTLVEVPLAISQAPTVPSAGWYNYIVDLPMSFNTIGDFYIIARGVTTSSFSSYSVGFDDYSLELTPSSPPVCASNIVATPDASCGNYATVITWDATPNAEGYYLTIGTSSGNNDVIDNLDLGNVTTYNFTGNHNSTYYYTLVPYNGVGPATGCTEMSFTTSANGCYCISNPTSVDGQGITNVQIVTTDFANTVNSSPVYNDHTATVVDMAQGINNNVQISFDTGFGYDYNIVIWIDANDDFNLDASEIVYTGLAPNTPIITFDASFVVPNSVPLGQHRMRIIATDALQTPSNPCYSGTYGETADFTINVVAPSCTPPAFASTTVSHDCANGNFNVNVDVTDLGNGSPSISDGTTSWPVSATGVIAVGPFNYGTPVTLTLLHGSDNVCNVTIGTFNYAVCPPANDECVNAESLTVGAIFADNSVVGTNDGATASTGAPAPGCASYSGGDVWYSAVVPASGSLTFEMNSQSGGITDGAGAVYSGSCGALTLLDCDDYSSSDPNDMPLIEVTGRTPGEVLYFRVWEYGNNSFGEFLVSAYDASLSTNVFENNNFRAYPNPVKDVLTLEYSSDITSVTVFNMLGQQVITRSLNATSANIDMSQLNAGAYLVSVKMGDVEKTIKVVKQ
;
A
#
# COMPACT_ATOMS: atom_id res chain seq x y z
N MET A 1 62.27 -64.72 -39.05
CA MET A 1 63.33 -64.00 -39.80
C MET A 1 63.05 -64.11 -41.29
N LYS A 2 63.02 -62.95 -41.99
CA LYS A 2 63.11 -62.71 -43.46
C LYS A 2 61.91 -63.19 -44.31
N LYS A 3 61.07 -62.36 -44.99
CA LYS A 3 61.26 -61.24 -45.99
C LYS A 3 62.19 -61.69 -47.14
N ILE A 4 61.97 -61.56 -48.45
CA ILE A 4 61.21 -60.70 -49.39
C ILE A 4 61.57 -61.25 -50.80
N THR A 5 60.63 -61.56 -51.72
CA THR A 5 60.20 -60.78 -52.91
C THR A 5 61.24 -60.56 -54.05
N LEU A 6 60.92 -61.00 -55.29
CA LEU A 6 60.85 -60.21 -56.57
C LEU A 6 60.65 -61.16 -57.80
N TRP A 7 59.50 -61.20 -58.49
CA TRP A 7 59.01 -60.40 -59.65
C TRP A 7 59.48 -60.82 -61.06
N LEU A 8 58.53 -61.20 -61.94
CA LEU A 8 58.54 -60.89 -63.37
C LEU A 8 57.09 -60.79 -63.90
N PHE A 9 56.84 -59.75 -64.70
CA PHE A 9 55.56 -59.30 -65.27
C PHE A 9 55.25 -60.01 -66.61
N ALA A 10 54.00 -60.36 -66.89
CA ALA A 10 53.47 -60.58 -68.25
C ALA A 10 51.97 -60.28 -68.31
N LEU A 11 51.55 -59.78 -69.48
CA LEU A 11 50.35 -59.00 -69.78
C LEU A 11 48.97 -59.65 -69.53
N LEU A 12 48.02 -58.78 -69.17
CA LEU A 12 46.57 -58.95 -69.23
C LEU A 12 46.06 -59.25 -70.66
N THR A 13 45.20 -60.26 -70.80
CA THR A 13 43.94 -60.14 -71.55
C THR A 13 42.88 -61.00 -70.84
N SER A 14 41.81 -60.32 -70.39
CA SER A 14 40.60 -60.92 -69.83
C SER A 14 39.87 -61.72 -70.90
N TRP A 15 39.78 -63.04 -70.71
CA TRP A 15 38.77 -63.83 -71.40
C TRP A 15 37.44 -63.64 -70.68
N GLN A 16 36.58 -62.79 -71.25
CA GLN A 16 35.15 -62.87 -70.98
C GLN A 16 34.66 -64.26 -71.41
N ILE A 17 34.10 -65.02 -70.46
CA ILE A 17 33.38 -66.27 -70.77
C ILE A 17 31.90 -65.89 -70.85
N ASN A 18 31.31 -66.16 -72.00
CA ASN A 18 29.92 -65.86 -72.36
C ASN A 18 28.91 -66.55 -71.42
N ALA A 19 27.89 -65.80 -70.99
CA ALA A 19 26.45 -66.12 -71.05
C ALA A 19 25.99 -67.48 -70.44
N GLN A 20 25.26 -67.47 -69.31
CA GLN A 20 24.89 -68.64 -68.49
C GLN A 20 23.36 -68.79 -68.35
N PHE A 21 22.76 -69.78 -69.03
CA PHE A 21 21.30 -69.95 -69.07
C PHE A 21 20.91 -71.38 -68.74
N GLY A 22 20.29 -71.57 -67.57
CA GLY A 22 19.78 -72.86 -67.10
C GLY A 22 20.13 -73.17 -65.64
N CYS A 23 19.28 -73.96 -64.98
CA CYS A 23 19.52 -74.44 -63.60
C CYS A 23 20.85 -75.21 -63.44
N SER A 24 21.32 -75.87 -64.51
CA SER A 24 22.60 -76.61 -64.52
C SER A 24 23.84 -75.72 -64.51
N SER A 25 23.68 -74.41 -64.72
CA SER A 25 24.75 -73.42 -64.76
C SER A 25 24.71 -72.43 -63.58
N ALA A 26 23.87 -72.68 -62.56
CA ALA A 26 23.76 -71.81 -61.39
C ALA A 26 25.09 -71.70 -60.63
N VAL A 27 25.45 -70.48 -60.22
CA VAL A 27 26.68 -70.21 -59.46
C VAL A 27 26.51 -70.69 -58.03
N VAL A 28 27.31 -71.68 -57.61
CA VAL A 28 27.34 -72.10 -56.21
C VAL A 28 27.93 -70.99 -55.36
N ILE A 29 27.18 -70.55 -54.35
CA ILE A 29 27.61 -69.54 -53.38
C ILE A 29 27.68 -70.13 -51.97
N ALA A 30 28.37 -69.44 -51.07
CA ALA A 30 28.49 -69.78 -49.65
C ALA A 30 28.44 -68.49 -48.82
N ASP A 31 28.24 -68.62 -47.51
CA ASP A 31 28.21 -67.49 -46.57
C ASP A 31 29.36 -66.49 -46.81
N GLY A 32 29.03 -65.20 -46.81
CA GLY A 32 29.92 -64.09 -47.11
C GLY A 32 30.16 -63.82 -48.61
N TYR A 33 29.46 -64.48 -49.53
CA TYR A 33 29.64 -64.25 -50.97
C TYR A 33 29.32 -62.80 -51.38
N THR A 34 30.24 -62.19 -52.13
CA THR A 34 30.08 -60.86 -52.73
C THR A 34 30.67 -60.86 -54.14
N ALA A 35 30.07 -60.07 -55.03
CA ALA A 35 30.50 -59.94 -56.41
C ALA A 35 30.06 -58.59 -56.98
N SER A 36 30.89 -57.96 -57.80
CA SER A 36 30.63 -56.61 -58.33
C SER A 36 30.50 -56.61 -59.84
N ASN A 37 29.62 -55.77 -60.38
CA ASN A 37 29.44 -55.53 -61.82
C ASN A 37 29.16 -56.83 -62.62
N ILE A 38 28.27 -57.69 -62.13
CA ILE A 38 27.76 -58.84 -62.87
C ILE A 38 26.86 -58.29 -63.98
N THR A 39 27.19 -58.58 -65.24
CA THR A 39 26.43 -58.10 -66.41
C THR A 39 26.05 -59.21 -67.39
N THR A 40 24.88 -59.10 -68.04
CA THR A 40 24.45 -59.99 -69.15
C THR A 40 24.33 -59.21 -70.47
N PRO A 41 24.43 -59.88 -71.65
CA PRO A 41 24.57 -59.20 -72.94
C PRO A 41 23.28 -58.65 -73.56
N GLY A 42 22.08 -58.92 -73.00
CA GLY A 42 20.81 -58.28 -73.41
C GLY A 42 20.38 -58.52 -74.85
N ASN A 43 20.70 -59.68 -75.45
CA ASN A 43 20.49 -59.94 -76.89
C ASN A 43 19.32 -60.89 -77.22
N GLY A 44 18.42 -61.19 -76.26
CA GLY A 44 17.18 -61.95 -76.51
C GLY A 44 17.41 -63.36 -77.06
N GLY A 45 18.43 -64.06 -76.55
CA GLY A 45 18.81 -65.42 -76.94
C GLY A 45 18.05 -66.51 -76.17
N VAL A 46 18.67 -67.69 -75.96
CA VAL A 46 18.16 -68.86 -75.17
C VAL A 46 17.96 -68.53 -73.66
N GLU A 47 17.97 -67.25 -73.34
CA GLU A 47 17.97 -66.58 -72.04
C GLU A 47 16.54 -66.11 -71.67
N ASP A 48 15.61 -66.15 -72.62
CA ASP A 48 14.20 -65.78 -72.47
C ASP A 48 13.40 -66.92 -71.76
N TRP A 49 13.28 -66.82 -70.44
CA TRP A 49 12.54 -67.79 -69.60
C TRP A 49 11.04 -67.45 -69.62
N ASN A 50 10.40 -67.76 -70.73
CA ASN A 50 9.03 -67.33 -71.05
C ASN A 50 7.88 -68.02 -70.25
N ASP A 51 8.14 -68.61 -69.09
CA ASP A 51 7.10 -69.17 -68.20
C ASP A 51 7.34 -68.75 -66.74
N ASN A 52 6.61 -67.72 -66.36
CA ASN A 52 6.56 -67.14 -65.03
C ASN A 52 6.14 -68.19 -63.97
N PRO A 53 6.80 -68.29 -62.80
CA PRO A 53 6.40 -69.24 -61.77
C PRO A 53 4.96 -68.97 -61.32
N THR A 54 4.10 -69.98 -61.37
CA THR A 54 2.70 -69.82 -60.96
C THR A 54 2.63 -69.61 -59.44
N GLY A 55 2.11 -68.44 -59.01
CA GLY A 55 1.87 -68.14 -57.58
C GLY A 55 2.79 -67.09 -56.93
N THR A 56 3.55 -66.31 -57.71
CA THR A 56 4.40 -65.22 -57.19
C THR A 56 3.58 -63.99 -56.78
N SER A 57 3.95 -63.36 -55.67
CA SER A 57 3.19 -62.24 -55.06
C SER A 57 3.58 -60.85 -55.58
N ILE A 58 4.60 -60.78 -56.44
CA ILE A 58 5.12 -59.56 -57.05
C ILE A 58 4.66 -59.54 -58.51
N ASN A 59 4.06 -58.42 -58.97
CA ASN A 59 3.58 -58.24 -60.34
C ASN A 59 4.64 -58.71 -61.35
N ALA A 60 4.34 -59.84 -61.99
CA ALA A 60 5.33 -60.87 -62.23
C ALA A 60 5.96 -60.76 -63.62
N ASN A 61 6.71 -59.70 -63.88
CA ASN A 61 7.38 -59.60 -65.17
C ASN A 61 8.91 -59.45 -65.07
N TYR A 62 9.54 -59.40 -63.89
CA TYR A 62 11.01 -59.24 -63.79
C TYR A 62 11.85 -60.47 -64.20
N TRP A 63 11.20 -61.54 -64.64
CA TRP A 63 11.86 -62.80 -65.04
C TRP A 63 11.68 -63.09 -66.53
N ASP A 64 11.21 -62.11 -67.30
CA ASP A 64 10.76 -62.24 -68.70
C ASP A 64 11.83 -61.88 -69.75
N ASP A 65 13.10 -61.77 -69.33
CA ASP A 65 14.26 -61.48 -70.19
C ASP A 65 15.55 -62.07 -69.56
N ASP A 66 16.69 -61.37 -69.56
CA ASP A 66 17.94 -61.87 -68.98
C ASP A 66 17.80 -62.17 -67.47
N VAL A 67 18.19 -63.38 -67.05
CA VAL A 67 18.23 -63.82 -65.63
C VAL A 67 19.61 -64.38 -65.27
N TYR A 68 20.15 -63.96 -64.12
CA TYR A 68 21.37 -64.50 -63.53
C TYR A 68 21.05 -65.36 -62.30
N LEU A 69 21.65 -66.55 -62.20
CA LEU A 69 21.25 -67.56 -61.23
C LEU A 69 22.38 -67.99 -60.29
N PHE A 70 22.08 -67.98 -59.00
CA PHE A 70 22.90 -68.57 -57.93
C PHE A 70 22.23 -69.81 -57.35
N GLN A 71 23.00 -70.69 -56.71
CA GLN A 71 22.49 -71.80 -55.92
C GLN A 71 23.19 -71.90 -54.56
N TYR A 72 22.42 -72.23 -53.53
CA TYR A 72 22.90 -72.47 -52.16
C TYR A 72 22.28 -73.75 -51.59
N THR A 73 23.07 -74.56 -50.91
CA THR A 73 22.59 -75.76 -50.21
C THR A 73 22.83 -75.58 -48.71
N ALA A 74 21.76 -75.65 -47.91
CA ALA A 74 21.86 -75.53 -46.47
C ALA A 74 22.62 -76.69 -45.83
N GLY A 75 23.28 -76.42 -44.70
CA GLY A 75 24.01 -77.39 -43.91
C GLY A 75 23.14 -78.43 -43.18
N ALA A 76 23.64 -78.97 -42.08
CA ALA A 76 22.96 -80.04 -41.32
C ALA A 76 21.80 -79.56 -40.43
N THR A 77 21.57 -78.25 -40.36
CA THR A 77 20.48 -77.62 -39.60
C THR A 77 19.74 -76.65 -40.51
N ASP A 78 18.53 -76.27 -40.14
CA ASP A 78 17.83 -75.18 -40.81
C ASP A 78 18.65 -73.89 -40.67
N GLU A 79 18.74 -73.15 -41.76
CA GLU A 79 19.58 -71.95 -41.89
C GLU A 79 18.74 -70.79 -42.40
N PHE A 80 18.86 -69.63 -41.76
CA PHE A 80 18.34 -68.39 -42.33
C PHE A 80 19.37 -67.83 -43.29
N ILE A 81 19.02 -67.71 -44.56
CA ILE A 81 19.85 -67.07 -45.57
C ILE A 81 19.31 -65.69 -45.92
N SER A 82 20.19 -64.76 -46.23
CA SER A 82 19.83 -63.44 -46.77
C SER A 82 20.81 -63.04 -47.86
N MET A 83 20.31 -62.58 -49.01
CA MET A 83 21.12 -62.01 -50.08
C MET A 83 20.70 -60.57 -50.33
N THR A 84 21.68 -59.66 -50.32
CA THR A 84 21.53 -58.27 -50.74
C THR A 84 22.28 -58.03 -52.05
N ILE A 85 21.58 -57.46 -53.03
CA ILE A 85 22.17 -56.95 -54.27
C ILE A 85 22.01 -55.44 -54.36
N ASN A 86 22.88 -54.81 -55.14
CA ASN A 86 22.71 -53.45 -55.63
C ASN A 86 22.63 -53.52 -57.17
N SER A 87 21.45 -53.26 -57.72
CA SER A 87 21.22 -53.32 -59.16
C SER A 87 21.22 -51.93 -59.79
N VAL A 88 21.97 -51.78 -60.86
CA VAL A 88 22.10 -50.53 -61.63
C VAL A 88 20.92 -50.36 -62.59
N ASN A 89 20.32 -51.46 -63.05
CA ASN A 89 19.20 -51.44 -64.01
C ASN A 89 17.94 -50.86 -63.40
N SER A 90 17.09 -50.25 -64.22
CA SER A 90 15.69 -49.99 -63.88
C SER A 90 14.86 -51.25 -64.14
N TRP A 91 13.77 -51.44 -63.40
CA TRP A 91 12.85 -52.57 -63.55
C TRP A 91 13.51 -53.95 -63.35
N ASN A 92 14.17 -54.14 -62.20
CA ASN A 92 14.84 -55.40 -61.84
C ASN A 92 14.22 -56.06 -60.60
N GLY A 93 14.47 -57.35 -60.44
CA GLY A 93 14.07 -58.12 -59.26
C GLY A 93 15.10 -59.17 -58.84
N ILE A 94 15.00 -59.59 -57.58
CA ILE A 94 15.72 -60.73 -56.99
C ILE A 94 14.71 -61.66 -56.29
N GLY A 95 14.95 -62.97 -56.30
CA GLY A 95 14.05 -63.94 -55.67
C GLY A 95 14.75 -65.25 -55.30
N ILE A 96 14.25 -65.91 -54.26
CA ILE A 96 14.72 -67.21 -53.75
C ILE A 96 13.66 -68.27 -54.06
N PHE A 97 14.06 -69.37 -54.68
CA PHE A 97 13.18 -70.44 -55.14
C PHE A 97 13.67 -71.80 -54.65
N THR A 98 12.76 -72.66 -54.20
CA THR A 98 13.08 -74.01 -53.73
C THR A 98 13.41 -75.00 -54.84
N THR A 99 13.01 -74.70 -56.08
CA THR A 99 13.19 -75.62 -57.22
C THR A 99 13.55 -74.88 -58.50
N CYS A 100 14.44 -75.48 -59.28
CA CYS A 100 14.82 -75.03 -60.61
C CYS A 100 14.97 -76.26 -61.52
N THR A 101 14.18 -76.35 -62.60
CA THR A 101 14.30 -77.43 -63.60
C THR A 101 14.42 -76.87 -65.01
N GLY A 102 15.52 -77.18 -65.71
CA GLY A 102 15.78 -76.65 -67.05
C GLY A 102 15.82 -75.12 -67.04
N ASN A 103 14.77 -74.51 -67.60
CA ASN A 103 14.54 -73.07 -67.63
C ASN A 103 13.25 -72.65 -66.91
N THR A 104 12.95 -73.23 -65.75
CA THR A 104 11.77 -72.85 -64.94
C THR A 104 12.07 -72.84 -63.44
N PHE A 105 11.60 -71.80 -62.73
CA PHE A 105 11.63 -71.71 -61.26
C PHE A 105 10.26 -72.02 -60.67
N SER A 106 10.24 -72.61 -59.46
CA SER A 106 9.01 -72.75 -58.69
C SER A 106 9.26 -72.82 -57.18
N GLY A 107 8.21 -72.59 -56.40
CA GLY A 107 8.26 -72.57 -54.94
C GLY A 107 9.09 -71.39 -54.41
N GLU A 108 8.64 -70.18 -54.75
CA GLU A 108 9.16 -68.91 -54.23
C GLU A 108 9.12 -68.91 -52.70
N LEU A 109 10.25 -68.57 -52.09
CA LEU A 109 10.37 -68.38 -50.64
C LEU A 109 10.33 -66.90 -50.27
N ASP A 110 10.97 -66.06 -51.08
CA ASP A 110 10.98 -64.61 -50.93
C ASP A 110 11.39 -63.96 -52.26
N ALA A 111 10.91 -62.75 -52.54
CA ALA A 111 11.26 -61.98 -53.71
C ALA A 111 11.16 -60.47 -53.45
N GLU A 112 11.88 -59.67 -54.23
CA GLU A 112 11.82 -58.21 -54.18
C GLU A 112 12.06 -57.60 -55.57
N GLY A 113 11.26 -56.60 -55.98
CA GLY A 113 11.38 -55.92 -57.28
C GLY A 113 11.24 -54.40 -57.17
N THR A 114 11.78 -53.64 -58.12
CA THR A 114 11.54 -52.18 -58.21
C THR A 114 11.66 -51.68 -59.64
N THR A 115 11.03 -50.54 -59.90
CA THR A 115 11.02 -49.89 -61.21
C THR A 115 12.18 -48.89 -61.38
N GLY A 116 12.86 -48.49 -60.30
CA GLY A 116 13.95 -47.51 -60.30
C GLY A 116 15.36 -48.10 -60.50
N ALA A 117 16.28 -47.31 -61.07
CA ALA A 117 17.71 -47.64 -61.19
C ALA A 117 18.49 -47.47 -59.88
N ASN A 118 19.65 -48.13 -59.76
CA ASN A 118 20.59 -48.02 -58.62
C ASN A 118 19.95 -48.36 -57.26
N SER A 119 19.19 -49.44 -57.21
CA SER A 119 18.47 -49.88 -56.02
C SER A 119 19.17 -51.02 -55.31
N THR A 120 19.26 -50.93 -53.99
CA THR A 120 19.58 -52.07 -53.13
C THR A 120 18.33 -52.92 -52.92
N LYS A 121 18.46 -54.24 -53.02
CA LYS A 121 17.40 -55.22 -52.81
C LYS A 121 17.88 -56.33 -51.90
N THR A 122 17.06 -56.79 -50.99
CA THR A 122 17.38 -57.89 -50.09
C THR A 122 16.26 -58.91 -50.07
N VAL A 123 16.61 -60.16 -50.33
CA VAL A 123 15.73 -61.31 -50.09
C VAL A 123 16.30 -62.17 -48.98
N SER A 124 15.44 -62.83 -48.23
CA SER A 124 15.82 -63.72 -47.15
C SER A 124 14.81 -64.83 -46.92
N SER A 125 15.29 -66.02 -46.55
CA SER A 125 14.41 -67.12 -46.21
C SER A 125 15.10 -68.09 -45.27
N VAL A 126 14.30 -68.85 -44.51
CA VAL A 126 14.75 -70.09 -43.91
C VAL A 126 14.88 -71.16 -44.99
N VAL A 127 16.00 -71.87 -45.01
CA VAL A 127 16.28 -73.01 -45.88
C VAL A 127 16.44 -74.23 -45.00
N THR A 128 15.63 -75.26 -45.26
CA THR A 128 15.65 -76.48 -44.44
C THR A 128 16.98 -77.24 -44.60
N ALA A 129 17.39 -77.94 -43.54
CA ALA A 129 18.64 -78.70 -43.52
C ALA A 129 18.81 -79.59 -44.77
N GLY A 130 19.92 -79.42 -45.49
CA GLY A 130 20.24 -80.15 -46.71
C GLY A 130 19.44 -79.76 -47.96
N GLN A 131 18.49 -78.82 -47.86
CA GLN A 131 17.75 -78.32 -49.02
C GLN A 131 18.63 -77.41 -49.87
N THR A 132 18.54 -77.56 -51.19
CA THR A 132 19.13 -76.63 -52.14
C THR A 132 18.07 -75.65 -52.61
N VAL A 133 18.42 -74.36 -52.58
CA VAL A 133 17.61 -73.25 -53.10
C VAL A 133 18.38 -72.51 -54.19
N TYR A 134 17.63 -71.82 -55.03
CA TYR A 134 18.09 -71.10 -56.20
C TYR A 134 17.75 -69.62 -56.04
N ILE A 135 18.72 -68.73 -56.21
CA ILE A 135 18.51 -67.29 -56.07
C ILE A 135 18.69 -66.66 -57.44
N ALA A 136 17.61 -66.12 -58.01
CA ALA A 136 17.59 -65.52 -59.32
C ALA A 136 17.61 -63.99 -59.23
N VAL A 137 18.30 -63.33 -60.16
CA VAL A 137 18.24 -61.88 -60.37
C VAL A 137 17.85 -61.63 -61.83
N GLY A 138 16.79 -60.86 -62.07
CA GLY A 138 16.18 -60.68 -63.39
C GLY A 138 15.74 -59.25 -63.65
N GLN A 139 15.39 -58.95 -64.90
CA GLN A 139 14.89 -57.65 -65.35
C GLN A 139 13.63 -57.81 -66.21
N TRP A 140 12.82 -56.74 -66.24
CA TRP A 140 11.60 -56.65 -67.04
C TRP A 140 11.82 -56.03 -68.43
N GLY A 141 11.20 -56.61 -69.47
CA GLY A 141 10.96 -56.00 -70.80
C GLY A 141 11.82 -56.53 -71.96
N THR A 142 11.63 -56.00 -73.19
CA THR A 142 12.37 -56.41 -74.41
C THR A 142 13.90 -56.25 -74.28
N PRO A 143 14.74 -57.00 -75.04
CA PRO A 143 16.10 -57.39 -74.64
C PRO A 143 16.94 -56.27 -74.00
N ASN A 144 17.16 -56.38 -72.69
CA ASN A 144 17.96 -55.48 -71.87
C ASN A 144 18.99 -56.28 -71.06
N GLY A 145 20.25 -55.86 -71.06
CA GLY A 145 21.29 -56.52 -70.26
C GLY A 145 21.16 -56.21 -68.77
N LEU A 146 21.28 -57.22 -67.91
CA LEU A 146 21.43 -57.07 -66.47
C LEU A 146 22.77 -56.44 -66.10
N ASN A 147 22.81 -55.74 -64.98
CA ASN A 147 23.95 -55.12 -64.33
C ASN A 147 23.67 -54.93 -62.83
N PHE A 148 24.28 -55.76 -62.00
CA PHE A 148 24.13 -55.68 -60.55
C PHE A 148 25.39 -56.14 -59.81
N SER A 149 25.43 -55.90 -58.52
CA SER A 149 26.46 -56.40 -57.61
C SER A 149 25.80 -57.12 -56.44
N VAL A 150 26.31 -58.28 -56.03
CA VAL A 150 25.97 -58.90 -54.75
C VAL A 150 26.80 -58.24 -53.67
N THR A 151 26.16 -57.46 -52.80
CA THR A 151 26.84 -56.71 -51.74
C THR A 151 26.94 -57.51 -50.45
N ASN A 152 26.03 -58.46 -50.22
CA ASN A 152 26.08 -59.36 -49.08
C ASN A 152 25.34 -60.67 -49.38
N PHE A 153 25.88 -61.79 -48.90
CA PHE A 153 25.13 -63.02 -48.72
C PHE A 153 25.48 -63.58 -47.35
N SER A 154 24.50 -63.73 -46.46
CA SER A 154 24.72 -64.18 -45.08
C SER A 154 23.90 -65.40 -44.74
N VAL A 155 24.48 -66.33 -43.99
CA VAL A 155 23.85 -67.54 -43.48
C VAL A 155 23.93 -67.57 -41.95
N ILE A 156 22.79 -67.78 -41.28
CA ILE A 156 22.69 -67.89 -39.83
C ILE A 156 22.07 -69.26 -39.48
N SER A 157 22.82 -70.11 -38.81
CA SER A 157 22.33 -71.38 -38.25
C SER A 157 21.89 -71.19 -36.80
N THR A 158 20.80 -71.82 -36.36
CA THR A 158 20.39 -71.87 -34.94
C THR A 158 20.44 -73.28 -34.38
N THR A 159 21.06 -73.46 -33.21
CA THR A 159 21.21 -74.77 -32.54
C THR A 159 20.28 -74.96 -31.33
N SER A 160 19.41 -74.01 -31.03
CA SER A 160 18.51 -74.03 -29.87
C SER A 160 17.10 -73.54 -30.20
N ALA A 161 16.14 -73.92 -29.35
CA ALA A 161 14.80 -73.33 -29.35
C ALA A 161 14.86 -71.82 -29.04
N PRO A 162 13.84 -71.02 -29.43
CA PRO A 162 13.83 -69.58 -29.17
C PRO A 162 13.62 -69.23 -27.68
N ASP A 163 13.92 -67.99 -27.31
CA ASP A 163 13.57 -67.43 -26.00
C ASP A 163 12.07 -67.07 -25.92
N CYS A 164 11.53 -66.89 -24.72
CA CYS A 164 10.14 -66.47 -24.51
C CYS A 164 9.92 -64.99 -24.91
N THR A 165 8.65 -64.65 -25.20
CA THR A 165 8.21 -63.27 -25.50
C THR A 165 7.39 -62.66 -24.35
N SER A 166 7.18 -61.34 -24.40
CA SER A 166 6.33 -60.58 -23.50
C SER A 166 5.11 -59.99 -24.24
N ILE A 167 3.95 -60.03 -23.59
CA ILE A 167 2.72 -59.38 -24.07
C ILE A 167 2.88 -57.86 -23.94
N ILE A 168 2.41 -57.14 -24.96
CA ILE A 168 2.37 -55.68 -25.03
C ILE A 168 0.96 -55.18 -24.66
N SER A 169 -0.08 -55.81 -25.20
CA SER A 169 -1.47 -55.47 -24.93
C SER A 169 -2.38 -56.71 -25.05
N PRO A 170 -3.35 -56.92 -24.13
CA PRO A 170 -3.57 -56.14 -22.91
C PRO A 170 -2.39 -56.26 -21.93
N ALA A 171 -2.12 -55.20 -21.17
CA ALA A 171 -1.07 -55.23 -20.15
C ALA A 171 -1.41 -56.25 -19.04
N ASP A 172 -0.40 -56.80 -18.39
CA ASP A 172 -0.63 -57.74 -17.28
C ASP A 172 -1.38 -57.08 -16.13
N GLY A 173 -2.48 -57.69 -15.70
CA GLY A 173 -3.43 -57.18 -14.72
C GLY A 173 -4.42 -56.14 -15.28
N ALA A 174 -4.46 -55.90 -16.59
CA ALA A 174 -5.42 -54.94 -17.17
C ALA A 174 -6.87 -55.32 -16.86
N ASN A 175 -7.68 -54.35 -16.46
CA ASN A 175 -9.12 -54.53 -16.23
C ASN A 175 -9.91 -53.85 -17.35
N ASN A 176 -11.21 -54.17 -17.46
CA ASN A 176 -12.14 -53.58 -18.45
C ASN A 176 -11.72 -53.78 -19.91
N VAL A 177 -11.03 -54.88 -20.22
CA VAL A 177 -10.64 -55.21 -21.59
C VAL A 177 -11.88 -55.66 -22.38
N SER A 178 -12.22 -54.94 -23.45
CA SER A 178 -13.36 -55.23 -24.32
C SER A 178 -12.97 -55.94 -25.61
N SER A 179 -11.69 -55.90 -26.00
CA SER A 179 -11.16 -56.53 -27.21
C SER A 179 -10.37 -57.80 -26.90
N GLY A 180 -10.64 -58.88 -27.63
CA GLY A 180 -9.84 -60.11 -27.57
C GLY A 180 -8.51 -60.05 -28.33
N LEU A 181 -8.09 -58.88 -28.83
CA LEU A 181 -6.81 -58.74 -29.53
C LEU A 181 -5.65 -58.73 -28.55
N ILE A 182 -4.77 -59.73 -28.68
CA ILE A 182 -3.53 -59.88 -27.91
C ILE A 182 -2.35 -59.56 -28.83
N THR A 183 -1.38 -58.78 -28.35
CA THR A 183 -0.16 -58.39 -29.09
C THR A 183 1.09 -58.64 -28.24
N TRP A 184 2.20 -59.03 -28.86
CA TRP A 184 3.45 -59.35 -28.15
C TRP A 184 4.70 -58.96 -28.91
N SER A 185 5.83 -58.91 -28.21
CA SER A 185 7.12 -58.53 -28.77
C SER A 185 7.67 -59.62 -29.72
N PRO A 186 8.27 -59.26 -30.87
CA PRO A 186 8.98 -60.25 -31.68
C PRO A 186 10.23 -60.76 -30.94
N VAL A 187 10.52 -62.06 -31.04
CA VAL A 187 11.72 -62.67 -30.43
C VAL A 187 12.90 -62.68 -31.41
N VAL A 188 14.10 -62.42 -30.91
CA VAL A 188 15.34 -62.41 -31.70
C VAL A 188 15.88 -63.84 -31.83
N GLY A 189 16.10 -64.32 -33.06
CA GLY A 189 16.49 -65.70 -33.37
C GLY A 189 15.60 -66.31 -34.46
N LEU A 190 15.93 -67.50 -34.97
CA LEU A 190 15.09 -68.21 -35.94
C LEU A 190 13.81 -68.69 -35.21
N VAL A 191 12.71 -67.93 -35.32
CA VAL A 191 11.37 -68.31 -34.84
C VAL A 191 10.53 -68.70 -36.05
N THR A 192 9.94 -69.89 -36.02
CA THR A 192 9.07 -70.37 -37.11
C THR A 192 7.59 -70.21 -36.79
N GLY A 193 7.22 -69.98 -35.52
CA GLY A 193 5.86 -69.64 -35.12
C GLY A 193 5.69 -69.43 -33.63
N TYR A 194 4.45 -69.17 -33.20
CA TYR A 194 4.06 -69.01 -31.80
C TYR A 194 2.87 -69.92 -31.47
N LYS A 195 2.87 -70.51 -30.27
CA LYS A 195 1.74 -71.24 -29.69
C LYS A 195 1.12 -70.42 -28.57
N LEU A 196 -0.21 -70.33 -28.54
CA LEU A 196 -0.98 -69.60 -27.53
C LEU A 196 -1.76 -70.55 -26.62
N ASN A 197 -1.64 -70.31 -25.32
CA ASN A 197 -2.47 -70.88 -24.27
C ASN A 197 -3.30 -69.76 -23.64
N VAL A 198 -4.62 -69.92 -23.61
CA VAL A 198 -5.56 -68.98 -22.98
C VAL A 198 -6.59 -69.74 -22.16
N GLY A 199 -6.81 -69.33 -20.91
CA GLY A 199 -7.85 -69.90 -20.06
C GLY A 199 -8.51 -68.89 -19.15
N THR A 200 -9.63 -69.25 -18.53
CA THR A 200 -10.38 -68.35 -17.62
C THR A 200 -10.02 -68.53 -16.14
N SER A 201 -8.98 -69.30 -15.86
CA SER A 201 -8.38 -69.47 -14.53
C SER A 201 -6.87 -69.74 -14.68
N ALA A 202 -6.06 -69.41 -13.67
CA ALA A 202 -4.60 -69.53 -13.74
C ALA A 202 -4.17 -70.96 -14.13
N GLY A 203 -3.33 -71.07 -15.17
CA GLY A 203 -2.84 -72.33 -15.73
C GLY A 203 -3.85 -73.12 -16.57
N ALA A 204 -5.07 -72.63 -16.78
CA ALA A 204 -6.06 -73.27 -17.64
C ALA A 204 -5.85 -72.94 -19.12
N THR A 205 -6.39 -73.77 -20.01
CA THR A 205 -6.32 -73.61 -21.47
C THR A 205 -7.68 -73.82 -22.15
N ASP A 206 -8.76 -73.49 -21.44
CA ASP A 206 -10.15 -73.74 -21.86
C ASP A 206 -10.66 -72.80 -22.97
N VAL A 207 -9.94 -71.70 -23.25
CA VAL A 207 -10.23 -70.78 -24.36
C VAL A 207 -9.37 -71.14 -25.59
N LEU A 208 -8.05 -71.28 -25.40
CA LEU A 208 -7.10 -71.76 -26.40
C LEU A 208 -6.08 -72.70 -25.76
N ASN A 209 -5.83 -73.84 -26.40
CA ASN A 209 -4.94 -74.88 -25.87
C ASN A 209 -3.83 -75.22 -26.86
N GLY A 210 -2.68 -74.56 -26.70
CA GLY A 210 -1.48 -74.76 -27.51
C GLY A 210 -1.70 -74.42 -28.98
N ALA A 211 -2.58 -73.46 -29.26
CA ALA A 211 -2.97 -73.12 -30.62
C ALA A 211 -1.79 -72.46 -31.36
N ASP A 212 -1.33 -73.09 -32.44
CA ASP A 212 -0.28 -72.54 -33.30
C ASP A 212 -0.87 -71.45 -34.19
N VAL A 213 -0.39 -70.23 -33.99
CA VAL A 213 -0.86 -69.02 -34.70
C VAL A 213 0.09 -68.58 -35.81
N GLY A 214 1.12 -69.38 -36.09
CA GLY A 214 2.17 -69.04 -37.05
C GLY A 214 3.10 -67.93 -36.55
N ASN A 215 3.95 -67.41 -37.44
CA ASN A 215 4.91 -66.35 -37.12
C ASN A 215 4.26 -64.96 -37.19
N VAL A 216 3.35 -64.70 -36.25
CA VAL A 216 2.67 -63.41 -36.07
C VAL A 216 3.04 -62.79 -34.73
N THR A 217 2.80 -61.49 -34.56
CA THR A 217 2.98 -60.77 -33.27
C THR A 217 1.66 -60.29 -32.67
N SER A 218 0.53 -60.76 -33.22
CA SER A 218 -0.81 -60.43 -32.76
C SER A 218 -1.79 -61.56 -33.05
N TYR A 219 -2.74 -61.79 -32.15
CA TYR A 219 -3.82 -62.75 -32.35
C TYR A 219 -5.10 -62.30 -31.63
N ASN A 220 -6.24 -62.40 -32.31
CA ASN A 220 -7.54 -62.08 -31.73
C ASN A 220 -8.25 -63.36 -31.27
N ILE A 221 -8.47 -63.49 -29.96
CA ILE A 221 -9.15 -64.65 -29.35
C ILE A 221 -10.68 -64.59 -29.48
N GLY A 222 -11.20 -63.54 -30.13
CA GLY A 222 -12.62 -63.32 -30.37
C GLY A 222 -13.29 -62.49 -29.28
N THR A 223 -14.61 -62.63 -29.17
CA THR A 223 -15.41 -61.90 -28.18
C THR A 223 -15.11 -62.40 -26.78
N LEU A 224 -14.82 -61.47 -25.86
CA LEU A 224 -14.59 -61.76 -24.46
C LEU A 224 -15.94 -61.94 -23.73
N THR A 225 -16.01 -62.91 -22.84
CA THR A 225 -17.13 -63.10 -21.91
C THR A 225 -16.99 -62.08 -20.80
N GLY A 226 -17.96 -61.17 -20.66
CA GLY A 226 -17.89 -60.12 -19.63
C GLY A 226 -17.66 -60.64 -18.21
N SER A 227 -16.99 -59.82 -17.39
CA SER A 227 -16.58 -60.13 -16.01
C SER A 227 -15.74 -61.41 -15.88
N THR A 228 -14.96 -61.74 -16.91
CA THR A 228 -14.07 -62.92 -16.92
C THR A 228 -12.60 -62.47 -16.95
N THR A 229 -11.78 -63.05 -16.07
CA THR A 229 -10.32 -62.92 -16.11
C THR A 229 -9.72 -64.00 -17.01
N TYR A 230 -8.99 -63.57 -18.03
CA TYR A 230 -8.26 -64.41 -18.97
C TYR A 230 -6.78 -64.48 -18.58
N TYR A 231 -6.21 -65.67 -18.63
CA TYR A 231 -4.81 -65.97 -18.37
C TYR A 231 -4.16 -66.41 -19.68
N VAL A 232 -3.07 -65.76 -20.08
CA VAL A 232 -2.43 -65.91 -21.39
C VAL A 232 -0.96 -66.26 -21.24
N THR A 233 -0.52 -67.30 -21.96
CA THR A 233 0.90 -67.65 -22.16
C THR A 233 1.20 -67.78 -23.65
N ILE A 234 2.28 -67.16 -24.11
CA ILE A 234 2.75 -67.21 -25.51
C ILE A 234 4.08 -67.95 -25.57
N ILE A 235 4.16 -68.96 -26.44
CA ILE A 235 5.29 -69.88 -26.56
C ILE A 235 5.84 -69.81 -27.99
N PRO A 236 6.91 -69.04 -28.24
CA PRO A 236 7.64 -69.05 -29.51
C PRO A 236 8.27 -70.43 -29.77
N TYR A 237 8.35 -70.88 -31.01
CA TYR A 237 8.98 -72.16 -31.36
C TYR A 237 9.76 -72.11 -32.67
N ASN A 238 10.68 -73.05 -32.83
CA ASN A 238 11.38 -73.34 -34.09
C ASN A 238 11.59 -74.85 -34.29
N ALA A 239 12.32 -75.26 -35.34
CA ALA A 239 12.63 -76.66 -35.61
C ALA A 239 13.42 -77.37 -34.48
N ASN A 240 14.09 -76.62 -33.60
CA ASN A 240 14.79 -77.14 -32.42
C ASN A 240 13.90 -77.28 -31.18
N GLY A 241 12.65 -76.80 -31.22
CA GLY A 241 11.66 -76.99 -30.16
C GLY A 241 10.93 -75.71 -29.72
N ASP A 242 10.08 -75.88 -28.71
CA ASP A 242 9.31 -74.81 -28.06
C ASP A 242 10.18 -74.07 -27.02
N ALA A 243 10.00 -72.75 -26.90
CA ALA A 243 10.58 -71.96 -25.82
C ALA A 243 10.10 -72.49 -24.45
N THR A 244 11.02 -72.64 -23.50
CA THR A 244 10.70 -73.17 -22.16
C THR A 244 10.69 -72.05 -21.12
N GLY A 245 9.73 -72.08 -20.18
CA GLY A 245 9.69 -71.16 -19.04
C GLY A 245 8.96 -69.84 -19.29
N CYS A 246 8.06 -69.79 -20.27
CA CYS A 246 7.32 -68.57 -20.58
C CYS A 246 6.29 -68.24 -19.48
N THR A 247 6.20 -66.96 -19.13
CA THR A 247 5.37 -66.47 -18.02
C THR A 247 3.92 -66.31 -18.46
N GLU A 248 3.01 -66.70 -17.58
CA GLU A 248 1.58 -66.41 -17.71
C GLU A 248 1.29 -64.98 -17.25
N THR A 249 0.44 -64.28 -17.99
CA THR A 249 -0.07 -62.94 -17.68
C THR A 249 -1.59 -62.99 -17.66
N SER A 250 -2.25 -61.99 -17.08
CA SER A 250 -3.73 -61.98 -16.98
C SER A 250 -4.35 -60.65 -17.33
N PHE A 251 -5.61 -60.67 -17.78
CA PHE A 251 -6.43 -59.46 -17.92
C PHE A 251 -7.91 -59.79 -17.66
N SER A 252 -8.68 -58.82 -17.18
CA SER A 252 -10.11 -58.97 -16.91
C SER A 252 -10.95 -58.19 -17.92
N SER A 253 -12.00 -58.84 -18.41
CA SER A 253 -12.99 -58.24 -19.31
C SER A 253 -14.20 -57.69 -18.55
N CYS A 254 -14.92 -56.76 -19.17
CA CYS A 254 -16.20 -56.26 -18.67
C CYS A 254 -17.34 -56.49 -19.69
N PHE A 255 -18.59 -56.50 -19.22
CA PHE A 255 -19.76 -56.37 -20.08
C PHE A 255 -19.82 -55.01 -20.79
N ILE A 256 -20.23 -55.02 -22.06
CA ILE A 256 -20.66 -53.80 -22.76
C ILE A 256 -22.11 -53.53 -22.34
N ASN A 257 -22.38 -52.34 -21.79
CA ASN A 257 -23.74 -51.90 -21.49
C ASN A 257 -24.41 -51.40 -22.77
N VAL A 258 -25.73 -51.55 -22.89
CA VAL A 258 -26.49 -51.06 -24.07
C VAL A 258 -27.34 -49.90 -23.61
N ALA A 259 -27.22 -48.75 -24.28
CA ALA A 259 -28.02 -47.58 -23.98
C ALA A 259 -29.50 -47.79 -24.37
N PRO A 260 -30.50 -47.18 -23.70
CA PRO A 260 -30.33 -46.27 -22.56
C PRO A 260 -29.86 -47.01 -21.30
N TRP A 261 -28.83 -46.46 -20.66
CA TRP A 261 -28.17 -47.07 -19.50
C TRP A 261 -27.87 -45.99 -18.46
N THR A 262 -28.15 -46.30 -17.20
CA THR A 262 -27.89 -45.40 -16.07
C THR A 262 -27.11 -46.13 -14.99
N TYR A 263 -26.16 -45.43 -14.38
CA TYR A 263 -25.38 -45.86 -13.24
C TYR A 263 -25.54 -44.82 -12.12
N ASP A 264 -26.29 -45.21 -11.08
CA ASP A 264 -26.64 -44.38 -9.91
C ASP A 264 -25.62 -44.49 -8.77
N VAL A 265 -24.44 -45.10 -9.01
CA VAL A 265 -23.34 -45.29 -8.05
C VAL A 265 -23.67 -46.13 -6.80
N GLU A 266 -24.94 -46.42 -6.53
CA GLU A 266 -25.39 -47.09 -5.30
C GLU A 266 -24.86 -48.52 -5.15
N THR A 267 -24.56 -49.18 -6.27
CA THR A 267 -23.96 -50.52 -6.27
C THR A 267 -22.48 -50.52 -5.95
N ALA A 268 -21.79 -49.37 -6.09
CA ALA A 268 -20.36 -49.26 -5.83
C ALA A 268 -20.04 -49.43 -4.34
N ALA A 269 -18.90 -50.05 -4.04
CA ALA A 269 -18.35 -50.03 -2.68
C ALA A 269 -17.71 -48.66 -2.41
N ALA A 270 -17.92 -48.11 -1.21
CA ALA A 270 -17.22 -46.89 -0.79
C ALA A 270 -15.70 -47.12 -0.74
N THR A 271 -14.92 -46.12 -1.17
CA THR A 271 -13.46 -46.26 -1.30
C THR A 271 -12.72 -45.03 -0.79
N THR A 272 -11.47 -45.21 -0.35
CA THR A 272 -10.55 -44.11 -0.02
C THR A 272 -9.24 -44.17 -0.79
N ASN A 273 -9.01 -45.25 -1.54
CA ASN A 273 -7.76 -45.62 -2.20
C ASN A 273 -7.89 -45.78 -3.73
N SER A 274 -8.92 -45.21 -4.34
CA SER A 274 -9.18 -45.25 -5.79
C SER A 274 -9.22 -46.64 -6.45
N THR A 275 -9.61 -47.69 -5.72
CA THR A 275 -9.92 -49.00 -6.31
C THR A 275 -11.43 -49.13 -6.53
N ILE A 276 -11.92 -48.54 -7.61
CA ILE A 276 -13.35 -48.51 -7.95
C ILE A 276 -13.74 -49.80 -8.68
N ALA A 277 -14.86 -50.41 -8.27
CA ALA A 277 -15.35 -51.71 -8.79
C ALA A 277 -16.42 -51.52 -9.89
N ASP A 278 -17.26 -52.55 -10.13
CA ASP A 278 -18.39 -52.51 -11.07
C ASP A 278 -18.03 -52.12 -12.51
N CYS A 279 -16.88 -52.57 -12.98
CA CYS A 279 -16.31 -52.23 -14.28
C CYS A 279 -15.97 -50.76 -14.52
N TRP A 280 -16.05 -49.93 -13.48
CA TRP A 280 -15.37 -48.65 -13.50
C TRP A 280 -13.89 -48.87 -13.22
N SER A 281 -13.06 -47.96 -13.71
CA SER A 281 -11.64 -47.93 -13.36
C SER A 281 -11.19 -46.50 -13.19
N SER A 282 -10.14 -46.28 -12.42
CA SER A 282 -9.57 -44.95 -12.23
C SER A 282 -8.06 -44.94 -12.40
N ASN A 283 -7.51 -43.77 -12.67
CA ASN A 283 -6.07 -43.54 -12.72
C ASN A 283 -5.76 -42.21 -12.01
N PRO A 284 -4.96 -42.20 -10.94
CA PRO A 284 -4.26 -43.34 -10.35
C PRO A 284 -5.22 -44.30 -9.63
N THR A 285 -4.87 -45.60 -9.58
CA THR A 285 -5.61 -46.63 -8.82
C THR A 285 -4.78 -47.18 -7.65
N GLY A 286 -5.44 -47.62 -6.57
CA GLY A 286 -4.77 -48.30 -5.45
C GLY A 286 -3.92 -47.41 -4.56
N THR A 287 -4.17 -46.09 -4.53
CA THR A 287 -3.36 -45.11 -3.80
C THR A 287 -4.20 -44.21 -2.91
N THR A 288 -3.64 -43.78 -1.79
CA THR A 288 -4.22 -42.75 -0.91
C THR A 288 -3.41 -41.44 -0.91
N SER A 289 -2.27 -41.41 -1.60
CA SER A 289 -1.29 -40.31 -1.54
C SER A 289 -1.30 -39.39 -2.77
N ALA A 290 -2.25 -39.58 -3.68
CA ALA A 290 -2.40 -38.79 -4.91
C ALA A 290 -3.82 -38.21 -5.03
N PHE A 291 -3.97 -37.21 -5.89
CA PHE A 291 -5.27 -36.75 -6.36
C PHE A 291 -5.94 -37.90 -7.12
N ARG A 292 -7.18 -38.22 -6.78
CA ARG A 292 -7.81 -39.47 -7.20
C ARG A 292 -9.33 -39.43 -7.06
N TRP A 293 -10.02 -40.25 -7.85
CA TRP A 293 -11.44 -40.54 -7.68
C TRP A 293 -11.69 -41.61 -6.62
N ASN A 294 -12.76 -41.45 -5.86
CA ASN A 294 -13.27 -42.34 -4.83
C ASN A 294 -14.80 -42.39 -4.87
N VAL A 295 -15.39 -43.31 -4.10
CA VAL A 295 -16.84 -43.38 -3.85
C VAL A 295 -17.10 -43.01 -2.39
N ASP A 296 -17.96 -42.02 -2.15
CA ASP A 296 -18.42 -41.66 -0.80
C ASP A 296 -19.73 -42.36 -0.44
N ASP A 297 -19.99 -42.57 0.86
CA ASP A 297 -21.25 -43.09 1.40
C ASP A 297 -21.68 -42.40 2.72
N ASN A 298 -21.06 -41.28 3.07
CA ASN A 298 -21.15 -40.64 4.38
C ASN A 298 -21.67 -39.19 4.32
N GLY A 299 -22.23 -38.79 3.18
CA GLY A 299 -22.89 -37.50 2.97
C GLY A 299 -21.98 -36.51 2.27
N GLY A 300 -21.04 -35.88 3.00
CA GLY A 300 -20.16 -34.85 2.45
C GLY A 300 -18.73 -35.30 2.18
N THR A 301 -18.03 -34.58 1.31
CA THR A 301 -16.65 -34.93 0.95
C THR A 301 -15.69 -34.79 2.14
N PRO A 302 -14.59 -35.58 2.21
CA PRO A 302 -13.72 -35.60 3.39
C PRO A 302 -12.87 -34.34 3.62
N SER A 303 -12.72 -33.47 2.62
CA SER A 303 -11.87 -32.27 2.68
C SER A 303 -12.39 -31.15 3.58
N GLY A 304 -13.60 -31.27 4.14
CA GLY A 304 -14.10 -30.42 5.22
C GLY A 304 -15.45 -29.74 4.93
N THR A 305 -15.83 -28.74 5.74
CA THR A 305 -17.12 -28.03 5.60
C THR A 305 -17.10 -26.95 4.51
N THR A 306 -15.95 -26.69 3.89
CA THR A 306 -15.75 -25.72 2.81
C THR A 306 -15.80 -26.36 1.42
N THR A 307 -15.90 -27.69 1.34
CA THR A 307 -16.19 -28.44 0.11
C THR A 307 -17.64 -28.90 0.08
N GLY A 308 -18.08 -29.43 -1.05
CA GLY A 308 -19.41 -30.02 -1.21
C GLY A 308 -19.35 -31.18 -2.19
N PRO A 309 -20.41 -31.98 -2.29
CA PRO A 309 -21.77 -31.75 -1.79
C PRO A 309 -21.94 -32.07 -0.29
N SER A 310 -23.12 -31.79 0.27
CA SER A 310 -23.55 -32.26 1.61
C SER A 310 -24.21 -33.64 1.61
N GLY A 311 -24.50 -34.17 0.42
CA GLY A 311 -25.10 -35.49 0.17
C GLY A 311 -25.15 -35.80 -1.32
N ALA A 312 -25.36 -37.08 -1.65
CA ALA A 312 -25.58 -37.55 -3.03
C ALA A 312 -26.77 -36.84 -3.70
N ASN A 313 -26.77 -36.77 -5.04
CA ASN A 313 -27.91 -36.22 -5.79
C ASN A 313 -29.12 -37.16 -5.68
N SER A 314 -28.86 -38.47 -5.82
CA SER A 314 -29.82 -39.52 -5.54
C SER A 314 -29.22 -40.54 -4.58
N GLY A 315 -30.06 -41.24 -3.80
CA GLY A 315 -29.58 -42.25 -2.85
C GLY A 315 -28.67 -41.70 -1.75
N VAL A 316 -27.51 -42.36 -1.54
CA VAL A 316 -26.53 -42.05 -0.48
C VAL A 316 -25.07 -42.10 -0.94
N LYS A 317 -24.77 -42.59 -2.16
CA LYS A 317 -23.40 -42.70 -2.68
C LYS A 317 -23.19 -41.88 -3.93
N TYR A 318 -21.96 -41.43 -4.13
CA TYR A 318 -21.56 -40.68 -5.32
C TYR A 318 -20.05 -40.80 -5.52
N PHE A 319 -19.57 -40.51 -6.73
CA PHE A 319 -18.14 -40.39 -7.00
C PHE A 319 -17.63 -39.02 -6.56
N TYR A 320 -16.45 -38.95 -5.96
CA TYR A 320 -15.78 -37.68 -5.67
C TYR A 320 -14.28 -37.77 -5.90
N THR A 321 -13.63 -36.65 -6.19
CA THR A 321 -12.17 -36.55 -6.15
C THR A 321 -11.70 -36.13 -4.77
N GLU A 322 -10.63 -36.73 -4.26
CA GLU A 322 -9.99 -36.33 -3.00
C GLU A 322 -8.82 -35.37 -3.26
N ALA A 323 -9.04 -34.06 -3.06
CA ALA A 323 -8.08 -32.99 -3.34
C ALA A 323 -7.08 -32.72 -2.20
N SER A 324 -7.23 -33.32 -1.03
CA SER A 324 -6.28 -33.16 0.09
C SER A 324 -4.90 -33.77 -0.17
N SER A 325 -4.72 -34.50 -1.29
CA SER A 325 -3.46 -35.10 -1.71
C SER A 325 -3.18 -34.81 -3.19
N GLY A 326 -1.89 -34.90 -3.58
CA GLY A 326 -1.42 -34.53 -4.92
C GLY A 326 -0.94 -33.07 -5.02
N THR A 327 -0.33 -32.73 -6.15
CA THR A 327 0.16 -31.37 -6.46
C THR A 327 -0.86 -30.60 -7.29
N THR A 328 -0.83 -29.27 -7.26
CA THR A 328 -1.61 -28.42 -8.18
C THR A 328 -1.40 -28.87 -9.63
N GLY A 329 -2.50 -28.99 -10.38
CA GLY A 329 -2.51 -29.50 -11.75
C GLY A 329 -2.42 -31.03 -11.88
N ALA A 330 -2.39 -31.79 -10.77
CA ALA A 330 -2.45 -33.24 -10.83
C ALA A 330 -3.79 -33.71 -11.42
N VAL A 331 -3.75 -34.78 -12.21
CA VAL A 331 -4.93 -35.31 -12.92
C VAL A 331 -5.39 -36.61 -12.26
N ALA A 332 -6.71 -36.74 -12.09
CA ALA A 332 -7.39 -37.97 -11.68
C ALA A 332 -8.43 -38.33 -12.73
N GLU A 333 -8.38 -39.55 -13.24
CA GLU A 333 -9.25 -40.03 -14.31
C GLU A 333 -10.19 -41.11 -13.78
N LEU A 334 -11.47 -41.05 -14.15
CA LEU A 334 -12.48 -42.06 -13.90
C LEU A 334 -13.08 -42.51 -15.24
N TYR A 335 -13.00 -43.81 -15.51
CA TYR A 335 -13.42 -44.42 -16.76
C TYR A 335 -14.72 -45.18 -16.55
N THR A 336 -15.72 -44.93 -17.40
CA THR A 336 -16.94 -45.72 -17.46
C THR A 336 -16.65 -47.13 -18.02
N PRO A 337 -17.57 -48.09 -17.85
CA PRO A 337 -17.64 -49.24 -18.75
C PRO A 337 -17.88 -48.80 -20.20
N PHE A 338 -17.68 -49.71 -21.16
CA PHE A 338 -18.09 -49.49 -22.55
C PHE A 338 -19.62 -49.49 -22.68
N VAL A 339 -20.17 -48.59 -23.48
CA VAL A 339 -21.61 -48.41 -23.71
C VAL A 339 -21.92 -48.37 -25.20
N ASP A 340 -22.76 -49.29 -25.67
CA ASP A 340 -23.30 -49.36 -27.03
C ASP A 340 -24.45 -48.36 -27.21
N LEU A 341 -24.26 -47.38 -28.10
CA LEU A 341 -25.23 -46.31 -28.39
C LEU A 341 -26.18 -46.65 -29.54
N SER A 342 -26.06 -47.82 -30.16
CA SER A 342 -26.80 -48.16 -31.40
C SER A 342 -28.33 -48.19 -31.26
N ALA A 343 -28.84 -48.23 -30.04
CA ALA A 343 -30.27 -48.20 -29.74
C ALA A 343 -30.85 -46.78 -29.56
N LEU A 344 -30.01 -45.73 -29.49
CA LEU A 344 -30.43 -44.34 -29.35
C LEU A 344 -30.42 -43.62 -30.71
N ALA A 345 -31.44 -42.79 -30.97
CA ALA A 345 -31.52 -42.00 -32.19
C ALA A 345 -30.65 -40.74 -32.12
N ASP A 346 -30.62 -40.08 -30.97
CA ASP A 346 -29.81 -38.90 -30.67
C ASP A 346 -29.13 -39.10 -29.30
N PRO A 347 -28.03 -39.85 -29.24
CA PRO A 347 -27.42 -40.22 -27.96
C PRO A 347 -26.82 -39.01 -27.24
N SER A 348 -26.92 -39.02 -25.91
CA SER A 348 -26.30 -38.07 -24.99
C SER A 348 -25.74 -38.75 -23.75
N LEU A 349 -24.69 -38.17 -23.17
CA LEU A 349 -24.22 -38.45 -21.81
C LEU A 349 -24.86 -37.41 -20.88
N GLN A 350 -25.50 -37.86 -19.80
CA GLN A 350 -26.10 -36.98 -18.80
C GLN A 350 -25.59 -37.38 -17.42
N PHE A 351 -25.15 -36.42 -16.61
CA PHE A 351 -24.65 -36.69 -15.27
C PHE A 351 -24.87 -35.49 -14.37
N TYR A 352 -25.09 -35.73 -13.09
CA TYR A 352 -25.13 -34.67 -12.09
C TYR A 352 -23.73 -34.44 -11.53
N TYR A 353 -23.38 -33.17 -11.33
CA TYR A 353 -22.09 -32.79 -10.76
C TYR A 353 -22.24 -31.70 -9.69
N HIS A 354 -21.32 -31.71 -8.73
CA HIS A 354 -21.21 -30.72 -7.68
C HIS A 354 -19.74 -30.36 -7.47
N MET A 355 -19.41 -29.07 -7.57
CA MET A 355 -18.06 -28.53 -7.55
C MET A 355 -18.03 -27.29 -6.66
N ARG A 356 -17.89 -27.51 -5.35
CA ARG A 356 -17.77 -26.44 -4.35
C ARG A 356 -16.38 -26.41 -3.72
N GLY A 357 -15.81 -25.21 -3.61
CA GLY A 357 -14.57 -24.96 -2.92
C GLY A 357 -13.74 -23.89 -3.62
N VAL A 358 -13.13 -23.01 -2.82
CA VAL A 358 -12.35 -21.86 -3.31
C VAL A 358 -11.12 -22.25 -4.14
N ASN A 359 -10.69 -23.51 -4.06
CA ASN A 359 -9.55 -24.06 -4.76
C ASN A 359 -9.97 -25.07 -5.84
N MET A 360 -11.21 -24.99 -6.33
CA MET A 360 -11.75 -25.87 -7.37
C MET A 360 -10.90 -25.80 -8.64
N GLY A 361 -10.63 -26.95 -9.22
CA GLY A 361 -9.92 -27.07 -10.49
C GLY A 361 -10.87 -27.23 -11.66
N GLU A 362 -10.58 -28.21 -12.53
CA GLU A 362 -11.31 -28.43 -13.79
C GLU A 362 -11.84 -29.86 -13.86
N LEU A 363 -13.02 -30.04 -14.47
CA LEU A 363 -13.59 -31.34 -14.83
C LEU A 363 -13.69 -31.41 -16.35
N HIS A 364 -12.98 -32.36 -16.96
CA HIS A 364 -12.99 -32.63 -18.39
C HIS A 364 -13.73 -33.92 -18.69
N ILE A 365 -14.49 -33.91 -19.79
CA ILE A 365 -15.20 -35.08 -20.32
C ILE A 365 -14.58 -35.45 -21.66
N ASP A 366 -14.05 -36.68 -21.75
CA ASP A 366 -13.50 -37.22 -22.99
C ASP A 366 -14.27 -38.45 -23.44
N ILE A 367 -14.34 -38.64 -24.75
CA ILE A 367 -15.08 -39.74 -25.37
C ILE A 367 -14.13 -40.60 -26.20
N PHE A 368 -14.07 -41.89 -25.88
CA PHE A 368 -13.41 -42.89 -26.70
C PHE A 368 -14.43 -43.52 -27.66
N ASP A 369 -14.19 -43.46 -28.96
CA ASP A 369 -15.09 -43.98 -30.00
C ASP A 369 -14.94 -45.50 -30.27
N GLY A 370 -14.13 -46.19 -29.47
CA GLY A 370 -13.72 -47.57 -29.66
C GLY A 370 -12.35 -47.72 -30.34
N THR A 371 -11.79 -46.63 -30.88
CA THR A 371 -10.47 -46.60 -31.55
C THR A 371 -9.59 -45.46 -31.07
N THR A 372 -10.14 -44.26 -30.86
CA THR A 372 -9.41 -43.04 -30.50
C THR A 372 -10.16 -42.24 -29.43
N TRP A 373 -9.41 -41.53 -28.59
CA TRP A 373 -9.96 -40.59 -27.61
C TRP A 373 -10.13 -39.22 -28.27
N THR A 374 -11.32 -38.64 -28.09
CA THR A 374 -11.58 -37.22 -28.32
C THR A 374 -11.58 -36.54 -26.96
N ASP A 375 -10.55 -35.76 -26.69
CA ASP A 375 -10.37 -35.05 -25.43
C ASP A 375 -11.17 -33.75 -25.40
N ASP A 376 -11.55 -33.31 -24.18
CA ASP A 376 -12.15 -32.00 -23.89
C ASP A 376 -13.47 -31.72 -24.62
N VAL A 377 -14.33 -32.73 -24.76
CA VAL A 377 -15.68 -32.57 -25.33
C VAL A 377 -16.54 -31.63 -24.46
N LEU A 378 -16.29 -31.62 -23.15
CA LEU A 378 -16.78 -30.60 -22.21
C LEU A 378 -15.69 -30.32 -21.17
N VAL A 379 -15.53 -29.05 -20.80
CA VAL A 379 -14.68 -28.62 -19.68
C VAL A 379 -15.50 -27.72 -18.76
N ILE A 380 -15.54 -28.06 -17.48
CA ILE A 380 -16.18 -27.26 -16.41
C ILE A 380 -15.08 -26.77 -15.48
N THR A 381 -14.95 -25.46 -15.31
CA THR A 381 -13.83 -24.84 -14.60
C THR A 381 -14.31 -24.07 -13.36
N GLY A 382 -13.57 -24.20 -12.26
CA GLY A 382 -13.77 -23.40 -11.05
C GLY A 382 -15.00 -23.80 -10.24
N GLU A 383 -15.27 -23.03 -9.18
CA GLU A 383 -16.39 -23.26 -8.27
C GLU A 383 -17.74 -23.01 -8.97
N GLN A 384 -18.66 -23.96 -8.84
CA GLN A 384 -19.97 -23.97 -9.51
C GLN A 384 -21.13 -23.79 -8.53
N GLN A 385 -20.89 -24.05 -7.23
CA GLN A 385 -21.84 -23.87 -6.14
C GLN A 385 -21.22 -23.06 -5.01
N THR A 386 -22.03 -22.23 -4.35
CA THR A 386 -21.57 -21.36 -3.25
C THR A 386 -21.73 -22.01 -1.87
N ALA A 387 -22.66 -22.95 -1.72
CA ALA A 387 -22.91 -23.70 -0.49
C ALA A 387 -22.99 -25.21 -0.74
N ALA A 388 -22.61 -26.04 0.25
CA ALA A 388 -22.63 -27.51 0.10
C ALA A 388 -24.05 -28.10 -0.01
N THR A 389 -25.05 -27.28 0.31
CA THR A 389 -26.48 -27.61 0.19
C THR A 389 -27.10 -27.09 -1.11
N ASP A 390 -26.33 -26.40 -1.95
CA ASP A 390 -26.82 -25.97 -3.24
C ASP A 390 -27.18 -27.21 -4.09
N PRO A 391 -28.22 -27.13 -4.94
CA PRO A 391 -28.57 -28.24 -5.81
C PRO A 391 -27.40 -28.70 -6.68
N TRP A 392 -27.35 -30.00 -6.97
CA TRP A 392 -26.46 -30.54 -8.00
C TRP A 392 -26.84 -29.99 -9.37
N ASN A 393 -25.84 -29.72 -10.20
CA ASN A 393 -26.05 -29.28 -11.58
C ASN A 393 -26.13 -30.50 -12.49
N LEU A 394 -27.11 -30.53 -13.39
CA LEU A 394 -27.18 -31.53 -14.46
C LEU A 394 -26.33 -31.05 -15.64
N SER A 395 -25.39 -31.88 -16.10
CA SER A 395 -24.71 -31.70 -17.37
C SER A 395 -25.23 -32.68 -18.41
N VAL A 396 -25.41 -32.20 -19.64
CA VAL A 396 -25.83 -33.00 -20.80
C VAL A 396 -24.84 -32.75 -21.92
N VAL A 397 -24.18 -33.80 -22.39
CA VAL A 397 -23.20 -33.77 -23.47
C VAL A 397 -23.78 -34.55 -24.65
N SER A 398 -23.93 -33.90 -25.81
CA SER A 398 -24.36 -34.60 -27.03
C SER A 398 -23.30 -35.62 -27.45
N LEU A 399 -23.74 -36.85 -27.73
CA LEU A 399 -22.92 -37.92 -28.30
C LEU A 399 -23.36 -38.27 -29.74
N SER A 400 -24.14 -37.40 -30.39
CA SER A 400 -24.67 -37.61 -31.74
C SER A 400 -23.59 -37.98 -32.77
N ALA A 401 -22.38 -37.41 -32.64
CA ALA A 401 -21.21 -37.74 -33.45
C ALA A 401 -20.76 -39.21 -33.35
N TYR A 402 -21.15 -39.90 -32.29
CA TYR A 402 -20.82 -41.30 -31.99
C TYR A 402 -22.05 -42.22 -32.12
N SER A 403 -23.14 -41.74 -32.70
CA SER A 403 -24.35 -42.55 -32.91
C SER A 403 -24.04 -43.82 -33.69
N GLY A 404 -24.54 -44.96 -33.18
CA GLY A 404 -24.25 -46.28 -33.73
C GLY A 404 -22.95 -46.94 -33.26
N ASN A 405 -22.09 -46.23 -32.52
CA ASN A 405 -20.83 -46.78 -32.00
C ASN A 405 -20.97 -47.29 -30.55
N THR A 406 -19.99 -48.08 -30.10
CA THR A 406 -19.76 -48.36 -28.68
C THR A 406 -18.71 -47.41 -28.15
N VAL A 407 -19.04 -46.62 -27.14
CA VAL A 407 -18.16 -45.58 -26.57
C VAL A 407 -17.70 -45.93 -25.16
N GLN A 408 -16.63 -45.29 -24.71
CA GLN A 408 -16.24 -45.22 -23.30
C GLN A 408 -16.03 -43.75 -22.93
N VAL A 409 -16.45 -43.34 -21.73
CA VAL A 409 -16.27 -41.96 -21.25
C VAL A 409 -15.21 -41.94 -20.17
N ARG A 410 -14.37 -40.90 -20.19
CA ARG A 410 -13.42 -40.60 -19.13
C ARG A 410 -13.73 -39.23 -18.54
N PHE A 411 -14.01 -39.21 -17.24
CA PHE A 411 -14.09 -38.00 -16.43
C PHE A 411 -12.69 -37.71 -15.87
N ARG A 412 -12.03 -36.66 -16.37
CA ARG A 412 -10.72 -36.22 -15.85
C ARG A 412 -10.91 -35.01 -14.95
N GLY A 413 -10.68 -35.17 -13.66
CA GLY A 413 -10.51 -34.06 -12.73
C GLY A 413 -9.07 -33.54 -12.78
N VAL A 414 -8.89 -32.22 -12.75
CA VAL A 414 -7.60 -31.54 -12.57
C VAL A 414 -7.63 -30.82 -11.23
N ARG A 415 -6.65 -31.10 -10.38
CA ARG A 415 -6.57 -30.51 -9.04
C ARG A 415 -6.24 -29.02 -9.10
N GLY A 416 -7.03 -28.20 -8.43
CA GLY A 416 -6.70 -26.79 -8.22
C GLY A 416 -5.59 -26.55 -7.17
N ALA A 417 -5.53 -25.33 -6.64
CA ALA A 417 -4.39 -24.87 -5.83
C ALA A 417 -4.32 -25.46 -4.41
N GLY A 418 -5.43 -25.97 -3.88
CA GLY A 418 -5.60 -26.37 -2.48
C GLY A 418 -6.46 -27.62 -2.31
N PHE A 419 -6.81 -27.94 -1.07
CA PHE A 419 -7.58 -29.14 -0.72
C PHE A 419 -9.08 -28.94 -0.89
N GLU A 420 -9.54 -27.69 -0.93
CA GLU A 420 -10.94 -27.32 -1.17
C GLU A 420 -11.29 -27.38 -2.67
N GLY A 421 -11.09 -28.55 -3.28
CA GLY A 421 -11.22 -28.78 -4.72
C GLY A 421 -11.82 -30.13 -5.08
N ASP A 422 -12.68 -30.69 -4.23
CA ASP A 422 -13.32 -31.98 -4.46
C ASP A 422 -14.45 -31.86 -5.49
N ILE A 423 -14.29 -32.52 -6.64
CA ILE A 423 -15.28 -32.63 -7.71
C ILE A 423 -16.12 -33.87 -7.46
N SER A 424 -17.44 -33.75 -7.52
CA SER A 424 -18.35 -34.88 -7.30
C SER A 424 -19.26 -35.15 -8.50
N LEU A 425 -19.56 -36.43 -8.75
CA LEU A 425 -20.41 -36.92 -9.86
C LEU A 425 -21.42 -37.94 -9.35
N ASP A 426 -22.64 -37.89 -9.89
CA ASP A 426 -23.72 -38.81 -9.56
C ASP A 426 -24.67 -39.01 -10.76
N ASP A 427 -25.50 -40.06 -10.71
CA ASP A 427 -26.54 -40.39 -11.70
C ASP A 427 -26.06 -40.31 -13.18
N ILE A 428 -24.96 -41.00 -13.49
CA ILE A 428 -24.37 -41.01 -14.84
C ILE A 428 -25.25 -41.85 -15.77
N SER A 429 -25.68 -41.28 -16.89
CA SER A 429 -26.56 -41.95 -17.85
C SER A 429 -26.19 -41.68 -19.30
N PHE A 430 -26.44 -42.68 -20.13
CA PHE A 430 -26.39 -42.61 -21.58
C PHE A 430 -27.82 -42.77 -22.07
N ALA A 431 -28.43 -41.71 -22.58
CA ALA A 431 -29.84 -41.65 -22.93
C ALA A 431 -30.06 -40.76 -24.15
N GLU A 432 -31.28 -40.74 -24.69
CA GLU A 432 -31.66 -39.78 -25.73
C GLU A 432 -31.42 -38.35 -25.23
N ALA A 433 -30.87 -37.51 -26.10
CA ALA A 433 -30.70 -36.09 -25.85
C ALA A 433 -32.05 -35.42 -25.50
N PRO A 434 -32.08 -34.47 -24.55
CA PRO A 434 -33.26 -33.66 -24.30
C PRO A 434 -33.69 -32.93 -25.57
N ALA A 435 -35.00 -32.81 -25.78
CA ALA A 435 -35.55 -32.08 -26.93
C ALA A 435 -35.22 -30.57 -26.91
N CYS A 436 -34.77 -30.05 -25.78
CA CYS A 436 -34.41 -28.65 -25.58
C CYS A 436 -33.25 -28.57 -24.60
N PHE A 437 -32.15 -27.94 -25.00
CA PHE A 437 -30.99 -27.69 -24.16
C PHE A 437 -31.12 -26.33 -23.48
N ASP A 438 -30.66 -26.23 -22.22
CA ASP A 438 -30.48 -24.95 -21.56
C ASP A 438 -29.14 -24.33 -22.05
N PRO A 439 -29.08 -23.01 -22.32
CA PRO A 439 -27.82 -22.35 -22.69
C PRO A 439 -26.74 -22.52 -21.61
N ILE A 440 -25.46 -22.59 -22.01
CA ILE A 440 -24.33 -22.70 -21.06
C ILE A 440 -23.36 -21.53 -21.24
N ASN A 441 -22.41 -21.37 -20.31
CA ASN A 441 -21.34 -20.35 -20.37
C ASN A 441 -21.83 -18.91 -20.56
N LEU A 442 -23.00 -18.55 -20.00
CA LEU A 442 -23.46 -17.17 -19.97
C LEU A 442 -22.40 -16.32 -19.26
N VAL A 443 -21.90 -15.24 -19.88
CA VAL A 443 -21.03 -14.25 -19.23
C VAL A 443 -21.27 -12.85 -19.80
N ALA A 444 -21.08 -11.82 -18.97
CA ALA A 444 -21.14 -10.41 -19.39
C ALA A 444 -19.72 -9.83 -19.54
N SER A 445 -19.54 -8.93 -20.49
CA SER A 445 -18.27 -8.29 -20.86
C SER A 445 -18.51 -6.91 -21.50
N ASN A 446 -17.44 -6.16 -21.77
CA ASN A 446 -17.48 -4.84 -22.43
C ASN A 446 -18.56 -3.89 -21.89
N VAL A 447 -18.73 -3.87 -20.57
CA VAL A 447 -19.73 -3.05 -19.89
C VAL A 447 -19.31 -1.58 -19.95
N THR A 448 -20.08 -0.77 -20.68
CA THR A 448 -19.91 0.68 -20.74
C THR A 448 -20.95 1.38 -19.87
N SER A 449 -21.05 2.70 -19.96
CA SER A 449 -22.09 3.47 -19.27
C SER A 449 -23.49 3.27 -19.83
N SER A 450 -23.60 2.67 -21.01
CA SER A 450 -24.86 2.57 -21.75
C SER A 450 -24.97 1.29 -22.59
N SER A 451 -24.02 0.36 -22.43
CA SER A 451 -24.00 -0.91 -23.16
C SER A 451 -23.40 -2.04 -22.34
N VAL A 452 -23.74 -3.27 -22.70
CA VAL A 452 -23.08 -4.50 -22.24
C VAL A 452 -23.02 -5.49 -23.39
N ASP A 453 -21.92 -6.23 -23.51
CA ASP A 453 -21.88 -7.43 -24.33
C ASP A 453 -22.11 -8.63 -23.43
N PHE A 454 -22.95 -9.57 -23.82
CA PHE A 454 -23.02 -10.86 -23.14
C PHE A 454 -22.97 -12.00 -24.15
N GLN A 455 -22.37 -13.10 -23.74
CA GLN A 455 -22.16 -14.27 -24.57
C GLN A 455 -22.64 -15.53 -23.86
N PHE A 456 -23.07 -16.51 -24.63
CA PHE A 456 -23.45 -17.84 -24.16
C PHE A 456 -23.28 -18.87 -25.29
N ASP A 457 -23.19 -20.14 -24.91
CA ASP A 457 -23.01 -21.28 -25.79
C ASP A 457 -24.30 -22.09 -25.92
N ASP A 458 -24.53 -22.63 -27.13
CA ASP A 458 -25.56 -23.62 -27.39
C ASP A 458 -25.06 -25.03 -27.02
N ALA A 459 -25.58 -25.58 -25.94
CA ALA A 459 -25.23 -26.92 -25.46
C ALA A 459 -25.68 -28.06 -26.39
N SER A 460 -26.53 -27.79 -27.40
CA SER A 460 -26.94 -28.79 -28.41
C SER A 460 -25.90 -29.00 -29.52
N GLY A 461 -24.81 -28.22 -29.53
CA GLY A 461 -23.78 -28.28 -30.57
C GLY A 461 -24.18 -27.60 -31.88
N GLY A 462 -25.05 -26.57 -31.81
CA GLY A 462 -25.52 -25.82 -32.97
C GLY A 462 -26.80 -26.37 -33.59
N ASN A 463 -27.60 -27.14 -32.85
CA ASN A 463 -28.88 -27.68 -33.30
C ASN A 463 -30.08 -26.88 -32.75
N GLN A 464 -29.83 -25.87 -31.92
CA GLN A 464 -30.82 -24.99 -31.30
C GLN A 464 -30.56 -23.56 -31.77
N PHE A 465 -31.53 -22.96 -32.46
CA PHE A 465 -31.29 -21.75 -33.25
C PHE A 465 -32.01 -20.50 -32.72
N ASP A 466 -33.01 -20.66 -31.85
CA ASP A 466 -33.85 -19.56 -31.37
C ASP A 466 -33.71 -19.43 -29.84
N PHE A 467 -33.42 -18.21 -29.36
CA PHE A 467 -33.18 -17.91 -27.94
C PHE A 467 -33.92 -16.66 -27.50
N TRP A 468 -34.34 -16.65 -26.24
CA TRP A 468 -34.92 -15.49 -25.58
C TRP A 468 -33.96 -15.01 -24.52
N TYR A 469 -33.79 -13.70 -24.43
CA TYR A 469 -33.04 -13.08 -23.34
C TYR A 469 -33.82 -11.93 -22.72
N VAL A 470 -33.40 -11.55 -21.53
CA VAL A 470 -33.88 -10.35 -20.85
C VAL A 470 -32.72 -9.69 -20.12
N VAL A 471 -32.58 -8.37 -20.33
CA VAL A 471 -31.69 -7.49 -19.58
C VAL A 471 -32.54 -6.45 -18.87
N GLN A 472 -32.39 -6.34 -17.55
CA GLN A 472 -33.29 -5.55 -16.70
C GLN A 472 -32.60 -5.13 -15.40
N PRO A 473 -33.14 -4.15 -14.64
CA PRO A 473 -32.56 -3.77 -13.36
C PRO A 473 -32.41 -4.97 -12.42
N ALA A 474 -31.30 -5.03 -11.69
CA ALA A 474 -30.97 -6.15 -10.80
C ALA A 474 -32.05 -6.34 -9.72
N GLY A 475 -32.37 -7.61 -9.42
CA GLY A 475 -33.34 -7.98 -8.38
C GLY A 475 -34.80 -7.94 -8.82
N THR A 476 -35.06 -7.85 -10.14
CA THR A 476 -36.44 -7.81 -10.68
C THR A 476 -36.95 -9.21 -11.08
N GLY A 477 -36.08 -10.21 -11.21
CA GLY A 477 -36.41 -11.58 -11.61
C GLY A 477 -36.93 -11.64 -13.05
N THR A 478 -37.23 -12.81 -13.62
CA THR A 478 -37.46 -13.02 -15.07
C THR A 478 -38.67 -12.34 -15.74
N SER A 479 -39.28 -11.31 -15.13
CA SER A 479 -40.52 -10.65 -15.56
C SER A 479 -40.32 -9.48 -16.56
N GLY A 480 -39.13 -9.25 -17.09
CA GLY A 480 -38.84 -8.16 -18.04
C GLY A 480 -39.38 -8.40 -19.46
N THR A 481 -39.06 -7.47 -20.38
CA THR A 481 -39.46 -7.58 -21.79
C THR A 481 -38.56 -8.57 -22.51
N LEU A 482 -39.18 -9.61 -23.03
CA LEU A 482 -38.51 -10.70 -23.73
C LEU A 482 -38.14 -10.24 -25.13
N VAL A 483 -36.88 -10.42 -25.50
CA VAL A 483 -36.43 -10.17 -26.86
C VAL A 483 -36.16 -11.49 -27.56
N GLU A 484 -36.76 -11.62 -28.73
CA GLU A 484 -36.57 -12.74 -29.66
C GLU A 484 -35.39 -12.41 -30.57
N ASN A 485 -34.33 -13.21 -30.51
CA ASN A 485 -33.26 -13.16 -31.51
C ASN A 485 -33.38 -14.37 -32.43
N TYR A 486 -33.69 -14.12 -33.70
CA TYR A 486 -33.80 -15.13 -34.76
C TYR A 486 -32.43 -15.34 -35.43
N TYR A 487 -32.03 -16.60 -35.60
CA TYR A 487 -30.77 -17.00 -36.22
C TYR A 487 -30.50 -16.38 -37.60
N ASP A 488 -29.34 -15.73 -37.76
CA ASP A 488 -28.64 -15.53 -39.04
C ASP A 488 -27.41 -16.47 -39.07
N PRO A 489 -27.28 -17.38 -40.06
CA PRO A 489 -26.16 -18.33 -40.18
C PRO A 489 -24.74 -17.75 -40.30
N GLY A 490 -24.56 -16.43 -40.14
CA GLY A 490 -23.27 -15.75 -40.14
C GLY A 490 -22.57 -15.59 -38.79
N PHE A 491 -23.25 -15.82 -37.66
CA PHE A 491 -22.64 -15.68 -36.33
C PHE A 491 -21.89 -16.96 -35.93
N GLY A 492 -20.60 -16.84 -35.61
CA GLY A 492 -19.82 -17.94 -35.02
C GLY A 492 -20.21 -18.18 -33.57
N PHE A 493 -20.03 -19.40 -33.07
CA PHE A 493 -20.16 -19.74 -31.65
C PHE A 493 -18.84 -19.45 -30.92
N PRO A 494 -18.85 -18.87 -29.69
CA PRO A 494 -20.01 -18.46 -28.86
C PRO A 494 -20.82 -17.30 -29.45
N MET A 495 -22.13 -17.27 -29.19
CA MET A 495 -22.97 -16.15 -29.59
C MET A 495 -22.68 -14.93 -28.71
N THR A 496 -22.46 -13.77 -29.32
CA THR A 496 -22.26 -12.50 -28.61
C THR A 496 -23.40 -11.53 -28.94
N ILE A 497 -24.10 -11.06 -27.91
CA ILE A 497 -25.16 -10.06 -28.03
C ILE A 497 -24.66 -8.75 -27.43
N THR A 498 -24.67 -7.69 -28.25
CA THR A 498 -24.34 -6.32 -27.82
C THR A 498 -25.62 -5.58 -27.50
N CYS A 499 -25.86 -5.34 -26.22
CA CYS A 499 -26.95 -4.51 -25.74
C CYS A 499 -26.53 -3.04 -25.69
N THR A 500 -27.23 -2.13 -26.37
CA THR A 500 -26.95 -0.68 -26.35
C THR A 500 -28.19 0.16 -26.05
N ASP A 501 -28.00 1.42 -25.67
CA ASP A 501 -29.05 2.42 -25.37
C ASP A 501 -29.98 2.75 -26.55
N VAL A 502 -29.60 2.40 -27.79
CA VAL A 502 -30.42 2.65 -29.00
C VAL A 502 -31.23 1.45 -29.44
N ASP A 503 -31.01 0.28 -28.84
CA ASP A 503 -31.78 -0.92 -29.14
C ASP A 503 -32.95 -1.06 -28.16
N ASN A 504 -34.17 -1.18 -28.69
CA ASN A 504 -35.41 -1.33 -27.91
C ASN A 504 -35.51 -2.68 -27.17
N ASP A 505 -34.40 -3.42 -27.17
CA ASP A 505 -34.26 -4.81 -26.80
C ASP A 505 -33.54 -4.99 -25.45
N CYS A 506 -32.95 -3.93 -24.88
CA CYS A 506 -32.16 -4.02 -23.65
C CYS A 506 -32.70 -3.06 -22.58
N ALA A 507 -33.64 -3.58 -21.77
CA ALA A 507 -34.51 -2.85 -20.85
C ALA A 507 -35.37 -1.78 -21.57
N ASN A 508 -36.66 -1.68 -21.23
CA ASN A 508 -37.69 -0.86 -21.91
C ASN A 508 -37.37 0.65 -22.15
N THR A 509 -36.21 1.15 -21.72
CA THR A 509 -35.76 2.55 -21.84
C THR A 509 -34.26 2.72 -22.11
N GLY A 510 -33.51 1.65 -22.42
CA GLY A 510 -32.05 1.69 -22.57
C GLY A 510 -31.29 1.61 -21.23
N LEU A 511 -30.02 1.18 -21.28
CA LEU A 511 -29.17 1.01 -20.10
C LEU A 511 -28.73 2.38 -19.55
N GLN A 512 -29.04 2.65 -18.30
CA GLN A 512 -28.69 3.88 -17.61
C GLN A 512 -27.29 3.77 -16.99
N PRO A 513 -26.49 4.84 -16.97
CA PRO A 513 -25.18 4.85 -16.31
C PRO A 513 -25.26 4.52 -14.83
N ASN A 514 -24.19 3.93 -14.27
CA ASN A 514 -24.06 3.60 -12.85
C ASN A 514 -25.28 2.85 -12.26
N THR A 515 -25.87 1.94 -13.03
CA THR A 515 -27.09 1.21 -12.66
C THR A 515 -26.83 -0.30 -12.71
N ALA A 516 -27.26 -1.01 -11.68
CA ALA A 516 -27.13 -2.46 -11.59
C ALA A 516 -28.22 -3.16 -12.43
N TYR A 517 -27.82 -4.13 -13.24
CA TYR A 517 -28.65 -4.92 -14.13
C TYR A 517 -28.38 -6.41 -13.94
N GLU A 518 -29.33 -7.22 -14.38
CA GLU A 518 -29.24 -8.68 -14.45
C GLU A 518 -29.61 -9.17 -15.86
N ILE A 519 -28.98 -10.27 -16.27
CA ILE A 519 -29.16 -10.92 -17.57
C ILE A 519 -29.67 -12.34 -17.34
N TYR A 520 -30.72 -12.71 -18.09
CA TYR A 520 -31.14 -14.10 -18.24
C TYR A 520 -31.22 -14.48 -19.72
N VAL A 521 -30.93 -15.75 -20.01
CA VAL A 521 -31.09 -16.35 -21.34
C VAL A 521 -31.81 -17.68 -21.24
N ARG A 522 -32.57 -18.06 -22.26
CA ARG A 522 -33.13 -19.40 -22.43
C ARG A 522 -33.29 -19.72 -23.89
N ALA A 523 -33.44 -20.98 -24.23
CA ALA A 523 -33.79 -21.37 -25.59
C ALA A 523 -35.30 -21.36 -25.84
N ASP A 524 -35.69 -21.06 -27.08
CA ASP A 524 -37.08 -21.02 -27.55
C ASP A 524 -37.64 -22.40 -27.89
N CYS A 525 -37.52 -23.32 -26.94
CA CYS A 525 -38.18 -24.63 -26.95
C CYS A 525 -38.68 -25.02 -25.56
N SER A 526 -38.99 -24.01 -24.74
CA SER A 526 -39.40 -24.16 -23.33
C SER A 526 -38.29 -24.62 -22.39
N SER A 527 -37.05 -24.18 -22.64
CA SER A 527 -35.92 -24.37 -21.72
C SER A 527 -36.08 -23.51 -20.45
N ASN A 528 -35.31 -23.83 -19.40
CA ASN A 528 -35.25 -23.02 -18.19
C ASN A 528 -34.48 -21.71 -18.45
N TRP A 529 -34.75 -20.70 -17.63
CA TRP A 529 -33.95 -19.47 -17.62
C TRP A 529 -32.60 -19.73 -16.95
N VAL A 530 -31.53 -19.45 -17.68
CA VAL A 530 -30.15 -19.47 -17.23
C VAL A 530 -29.75 -18.05 -16.83
N GLY A 531 -29.30 -17.87 -15.59
CA GLY A 531 -29.06 -16.58 -14.95
C GLY A 531 -29.64 -16.52 -13.52
N PRO A 532 -29.59 -15.35 -12.83
CA PRO A 532 -29.09 -14.08 -13.34
C PRO A 532 -27.57 -14.00 -13.34
N ILE A 533 -27.00 -13.35 -14.36
CA ILE A 533 -25.68 -12.72 -14.23
C ILE A 533 -25.88 -11.24 -13.99
N ASN A 534 -25.28 -10.75 -12.91
CA ASN A 534 -25.37 -9.35 -12.51
C ASN A 534 -24.19 -8.56 -13.09
N PHE A 535 -24.47 -7.34 -13.54
CA PHE A 535 -23.46 -6.36 -13.94
C PHE A 535 -23.92 -4.95 -13.56
N THR A 536 -22.99 -4.00 -13.47
CA THR A 536 -23.30 -2.59 -13.24
C THR A 536 -22.70 -1.78 -14.37
N THR A 537 -23.52 -0.97 -15.05
CA THR A 537 -23.03 -0.06 -16.10
C THR A 537 -22.01 0.93 -15.54
N SER A 538 -21.03 1.30 -16.35
CA SER A 538 -20.02 2.28 -15.97
C SER A 538 -20.62 3.69 -15.81
N CYS A 539 -19.85 4.60 -15.25
CA CYS A 539 -20.23 6.01 -15.19
C CYS A 539 -19.98 6.72 -16.53
N VAL A 540 -20.75 7.77 -16.82
CA VAL A 540 -20.47 8.66 -17.97
C VAL A 540 -19.23 9.49 -17.65
N ALA A 541 -18.32 9.60 -18.63
CA ALA A 541 -17.13 10.41 -18.48
C ALA A 541 -17.47 11.90 -18.40
N ILE A 542 -16.87 12.58 -17.44
CA ILE A 542 -16.93 14.03 -17.29
C ILE A 542 -16.10 14.67 -18.40
N THR A 543 -16.73 15.54 -19.19
CA THR A 543 -16.14 16.17 -20.39
C THR A 543 -16.00 17.69 -20.27
N ALA A 544 -16.50 18.29 -19.18
CA ALA A 544 -16.48 19.72 -18.95
C ALA A 544 -15.73 20.05 -17.65
N LEU A 545 -14.88 21.08 -17.70
CA LEU A 545 -14.15 21.63 -16.55
C LEU A 545 -14.60 23.08 -16.26
N PRO A 546 -14.57 23.55 -14.99
CA PRO A 546 -14.11 22.80 -13.82
C PRO A 546 -15.13 21.77 -13.35
N HIS A 547 -14.65 20.63 -12.85
CA HIS A 547 -15.46 19.67 -12.10
C HIS A 547 -15.09 19.76 -10.63
N GLN A 548 -16.09 19.97 -9.77
CA GLN A 548 -15.91 20.21 -8.34
C GLN A 548 -16.70 19.18 -7.53
N GLU A 549 -16.12 18.71 -6.43
CA GLU A 549 -16.75 17.80 -5.47
C GLU A 549 -16.32 18.16 -4.04
N GLY A 550 -17.29 18.42 -3.17
CA GLY A 550 -17.09 18.78 -1.77
C GLY A 550 -17.32 17.63 -0.79
N PHE A 551 -17.88 16.50 -1.22
CA PHE A 551 -18.17 15.32 -0.38
C PHE A 551 -19.11 15.58 0.81
N ASP A 552 -19.98 16.58 0.69
CA ASP A 552 -20.91 17.02 1.73
C ASP A 552 -22.07 16.06 2.03
N ASP A 553 -22.36 15.14 1.10
CA ASP A 553 -23.48 14.23 1.20
C ASP A 553 -23.23 13.09 2.19
N ALA A 554 -24.31 12.56 2.77
CA ALA A 554 -24.24 11.45 3.74
C ALA A 554 -23.76 10.11 3.13
N LEU A 555 -23.73 10.01 1.81
CA LEU A 555 -23.24 8.86 1.05
C LEU A 555 -22.17 9.33 0.06
N MET A 556 -21.25 8.44 -0.30
CA MET A 556 -20.24 8.76 -1.30
C MET A 556 -20.94 9.26 -2.58
N PRO A 557 -20.49 10.36 -3.19
CA PRO A 557 -21.18 10.93 -4.35
C PRO A 557 -21.29 9.90 -5.47
N SER A 558 -22.37 10.00 -6.25
CA SER A 558 -22.60 9.06 -7.36
C SER A 558 -21.38 9.01 -8.28
N CYS A 559 -21.01 7.82 -8.75
CA CYS A 559 -19.83 7.55 -9.59
C CYS A 559 -18.45 7.68 -8.93
N TRP A 560 -18.37 8.05 -7.65
CA TRP A 560 -17.17 7.86 -6.86
C TRP A 560 -17.16 6.44 -6.29
N ASN A 561 -16.08 5.71 -6.55
CA ASN A 561 -15.94 4.32 -6.15
C ASN A 561 -14.84 4.16 -5.11
N THR A 562 -14.99 3.16 -4.24
CA THR A 562 -14.00 2.87 -3.20
C THR A 562 -13.55 1.42 -3.29
N ALA A 563 -12.26 1.16 -3.12
CA ALA A 563 -11.69 -0.19 -3.21
C ALA A 563 -10.72 -0.45 -2.06
N LEU A 564 -11.02 -1.44 -1.24
CA LEU A 564 -10.16 -1.87 -0.15
C LEU A 564 -9.00 -2.70 -0.70
N ILE A 565 -7.76 -2.33 -0.39
CA ILE A 565 -6.54 -3.05 -0.80
C ILE A 565 -6.07 -3.96 0.34
N THR A 566 -5.97 -3.41 1.56
CA THR A 566 -5.62 -4.12 2.80
C THR A 566 -6.35 -3.44 3.96
N GLY A 567 -6.70 -4.15 5.03
CA GLY A 567 -7.42 -3.58 6.19
C GLY A 567 -8.89 -4.00 6.28
N THR A 568 -9.73 -3.24 6.99
CA THR A 568 -11.16 -3.60 7.22
C THR A 568 -12.18 -2.49 6.94
N THR A 569 -11.76 -1.26 6.67
CA THR A 569 -12.65 -0.11 6.41
C THR A 569 -12.27 0.55 5.08
N ASN A 570 -13.22 1.16 4.37
CA ASN A 570 -12.99 1.85 3.10
C ASN A 570 -13.18 3.38 3.26
N TRP A 571 -12.98 4.14 2.17
CA TRP A 571 -13.32 5.56 2.15
C TRP A 571 -14.84 5.76 2.29
N ALA A 572 -15.25 6.77 3.06
CA ALA A 572 -16.64 7.13 3.30
C ALA A 572 -16.76 8.64 3.59
N PRO A 573 -17.91 9.28 3.33
CA PRO A 573 -18.16 10.63 3.80
C PRO A 573 -18.19 10.67 5.33
N ASP A 574 -17.59 11.70 5.91
CA ASP A 574 -17.41 11.83 7.35
C ASP A 574 -17.55 13.28 7.80
N ASP A 575 -18.07 13.51 9.00
CA ASP A 575 -18.26 14.83 9.62
C ASP A 575 -17.37 15.03 10.85
N THR A 576 -17.03 13.95 11.55
CA THR A 576 -16.12 13.94 12.71
C THR A 576 -15.51 12.57 12.84
N ASN A 577 -14.27 12.44 12.38
CA ASN A 577 -13.52 11.20 12.56
C ASN A 577 -12.48 11.41 13.66
N ASP A 578 -12.24 10.39 14.48
CA ASP A 578 -11.24 10.33 15.54
C ASP A 578 -9.83 10.67 14.98
N GLY A 579 -9.53 11.94 14.72
CA GLY A 579 -8.32 12.39 14.02
C GLY A 579 -8.50 13.67 13.16
N VAL A 580 -9.66 13.88 12.54
CA VAL A 580 -10.01 15.09 11.76
C VAL A 580 -11.12 15.86 12.50
N PRO A 581 -10.84 17.05 13.08
CA PRO A 581 -11.77 17.75 13.97
C PRO A 581 -13.04 18.28 13.28
N SER A 582 -12.94 18.69 12.01
CA SER A 582 -14.06 19.19 11.22
C SER A 582 -13.75 19.16 9.71
N PRO A 583 -14.78 19.11 8.84
CA PRO A 583 -14.64 19.39 7.41
C PRO A 583 -13.99 20.76 7.16
N ARG A 584 -13.42 20.97 5.97
CA ARG A 584 -12.79 22.25 5.59
C ARG A 584 -13.86 23.24 5.12
N THR A 585 -14.78 22.78 4.28
CA THR A 585 -16.05 23.48 4.01
C THR A 585 -17.23 22.53 4.17
N GLY A 586 -18.44 23.10 4.15
CA GLY A 586 -19.67 22.31 4.17
C GLY A 586 -19.85 21.43 5.42
N ALA A 587 -20.47 20.26 5.24
CA ALA A 587 -20.95 19.38 6.30
C ALA A 587 -20.13 18.10 6.47
N ARG A 588 -19.46 17.62 5.42
CA ARG A 588 -18.72 16.35 5.41
C ARG A 588 -17.50 16.44 4.48
N PHE A 589 -16.58 15.49 4.60
CA PHE A 589 -15.42 15.32 3.73
C PHE A 589 -15.21 13.83 3.40
N ALA A 590 -14.36 13.51 2.41
CA ALA A 590 -13.98 12.13 2.13
C ALA A 590 -12.97 11.63 3.17
N GLY A 591 -13.43 10.79 4.10
CA GLY A 591 -12.65 10.24 5.20
C GLY A 591 -12.32 8.75 5.06
N LYS A 592 -11.21 8.33 5.65
CA LYS A 592 -10.86 6.91 5.82
C LYS A 592 -10.39 6.70 7.26
N SER A 593 -11.18 5.91 8.01
CA SER A 593 -10.90 5.47 9.38
C SER A 593 -10.03 4.21 9.42
N TRP A 594 -9.40 3.90 10.56
CA TRP A 594 -8.42 2.81 10.68
C TRP A 594 -8.72 1.90 11.87
N SER A 595 -8.50 0.60 11.69
CA SER A 595 -8.68 -0.40 12.76
C SER A 595 -7.56 -1.47 12.81
N GLY A 596 -6.43 -1.24 12.12
CA GLY A 596 -5.26 -2.16 12.13
C GLY A 596 -4.04 -1.64 11.36
N ASP A 597 -2.93 -2.38 11.41
CA ASP A 597 -1.66 -2.06 10.73
C ASP A 597 -1.76 -2.25 9.19
N ASN A 598 -1.06 -1.40 8.42
CA ASN A 598 -0.91 -1.51 6.95
C ASN A 598 -2.23 -1.48 6.17
N ASP A 599 -3.20 -0.72 6.64
CA ASP A 599 -4.47 -0.55 5.95
C ASP A 599 -4.28 0.39 4.74
N SER A 600 -4.94 0.07 3.63
CA SER A 600 -4.80 0.77 2.36
C SER A 600 -6.11 0.68 1.58
N ALA A 601 -6.60 1.81 1.10
CA ALA A 601 -7.81 1.86 0.29
C ALA A 601 -7.73 2.94 -0.79
N LEU A 602 -8.46 2.72 -1.89
CA LEU A 602 -8.60 3.64 -3.01
C LEU A 602 -9.93 4.37 -2.94
N LEU A 603 -9.92 5.67 -3.21
CA LEU A 603 -11.07 6.45 -3.62
C LEU A 603 -10.83 6.87 -5.07
N ILE A 604 -11.78 6.54 -5.94
CA ILE A 604 -11.65 6.62 -7.39
C ILE A 604 -12.73 7.58 -7.88
N SER A 605 -12.31 8.60 -8.62
CA SER A 605 -13.23 9.58 -9.22
C SER A 605 -14.14 8.94 -10.27
N PRO A 606 -15.18 9.64 -10.75
CA PRO A 606 -15.78 9.35 -12.04
C PRO A 606 -14.72 9.43 -13.16
N PRO A 607 -14.95 8.76 -14.31
CA PRO A 607 -14.05 8.91 -15.46
C PRO A 607 -14.07 10.34 -16.00
N TYR A 608 -12.95 10.79 -16.54
CA TYR A 608 -12.78 12.05 -17.25
C TYR A 608 -12.38 11.79 -18.69
N ASN A 609 -12.94 12.55 -19.63
CA ASN A 609 -12.49 12.59 -21.01
C ASN A 609 -12.23 14.04 -21.42
N LEU A 610 -10.95 14.40 -21.48
CA LEU A 610 -10.52 15.79 -21.66
C LEU A 610 -10.09 16.11 -23.10
N SER A 611 -10.57 15.34 -24.08
CA SER A 611 -10.26 15.54 -25.50
C SER A 611 -10.58 16.95 -26.02
N ALA A 612 -11.60 17.60 -25.45
CA ALA A 612 -11.94 18.99 -25.74
C ALA A 612 -10.86 20.01 -25.33
N TYR A 613 -9.96 19.63 -24.41
CA TYR A 613 -8.91 20.47 -23.81
C TYR A 613 -7.51 20.01 -24.21
N SER A 614 -7.37 19.38 -25.38
CA SER A 614 -6.11 18.75 -25.84
C SER A 614 -4.87 19.65 -25.84
N THR A 615 -5.03 20.98 -25.82
CA THR A 615 -3.94 21.97 -25.77
C THR A 615 -3.86 22.75 -24.47
N ASP A 616 -4.84 22.61 -23.59
CA ASP A 616 -4.94 23.37 -22.34
C ASP A 616 -4.34 22.57 -21.20
N GLN A 617 -3.47 23.18 -20.40
CA GLN A 617 -2.91 22.51 -19.23
C GLN A 617 -4.00 22.39 -18.16
N VAL A 618 -4.22 21.20 -17.63
CA VAL A 618 -5.23 20.90 -16.59
C VAL A 618 -4.54 20.66 -15.26
N ARG A 619 -5.15 21.08 -14.15
CA ARG A 619 -4.63 20.86 -12.79
C ARG A 619 -5.70 20.29 -11.87
N LEU A 620 -5.25 19.45 -10.94
CA LEU A 620 -5.99 18.97 -9.77
C LEU A 620 -5.72 19.91 -8.60
N ASN A 621 -6.77 20.28 -7.88
CA ASN A 621 -6.78 21.11 -6.69
C ASN A 621 -7.56 20.35 -5.61
N VAL A 622 -6.95 20.09 -4.46
CA VAL A 622 -7.56 19.27 -3.40
C VAL A 622 -7.01 19.63 -2.03
N TRP A 623 -7.89 19.73 -1.03
CA TRP A 623 -7.50 20.01 0.35
C TRP A 623 -7.30 18.71 1.11
N VAL A 624 -6.15 18.54 1.73
CA VAL A 624 -5.82 17.34 2.51
C VAL A 624 -5.54 17.74 3.95
N TYR A 625 -6.15 17.02 4.89
CA TYR A 625 -5.92 17.22 6.31
C TYR A 625 -4.60 16.58 6.76
N ARG A 626 -3.82 17.31 7.56
CA ARG A 626 -2.57 16.84 8.18
C ARG A 626 -2.58 17.10 9.68
N SER A 627 -2.16 16.11 10.46
CA SER A 627 -2.17 16.15 11.93
C SER A 627 -0.76 16.27 12.52
N ALA A 628 -0.63 16.96 13.66
CA ALA A 628 0.62 17.02 14.42
C ALA A 628 1.07 15.64 14.93
N ASN A 629 0.12 14.73 15.13
CA ASN A 629 0.37 13.36 15.58
C ASN A 629 0.53 12.36 14.42
N GLY A 630 0.45 12.83 13.16
CA GLY A 630 0.62 11.97 11.98
C GLY A 630 2.07 11.49 11.81
N ILE A 631 2.25 10.22 11.45
CA ILE A 631 3.58 9.67 11.15
C ILE A 631 3.92 9.95 9.68
N ALA A 632 5.18 10.29 9.39
CA ALA A 632 5.62 10.59 8.02
C ALA A 632 5.46 9.42 7.02
N ALA A 633 5.27 8.20 7.51
CA ALA A 633 5.03 7.02 6.69
C ALA A 633 3.55 6.84 6.30
N ASP A 634 2.64 7.56 6.94
CA ASP A 634 1.23 7.60 6.56
C ASP A 634 1.03 8.71 5.53
N ARG A 635 0.31 8.40 4.44
CA ARG A 635 0.22 9.29 3.28
C ARG A 635 -1.06 9.11 2.48
N ILE A 636 -1.44 10.18 1.78
CA ILE A 636 -2.36 10.11 0.65
C ILE A 636 -1.55 10.31 -0.62
N THR A 637 -1.66 9.38 -1.56
CA THR A 637 -1.04 9.50 -2.89
C THR A 637 -2.14 9.62 -3.95
N PHE A 638 -2.07 10.65 -4.77
CA PHE A 638 -2.97 10.84 -5.91
C PHE A 638 -2.32 10.30 -7.18
N PHE A 639 -3.08 9.57 -7.96
CA PHE A 639 -2.67 8.98 -9.23
C PHE A 639 -3.65 9.34 -10.35
N ALA A 640 -3.19 9.22 -11.61
CA ALA A 640 -4.02 9.20 -12.79
C ALA A 640 -3.83 7.88 -13.56
N ASN A 641 -4.91 7.25 -14.00
CA ASN A 641 -4.85 6.00 -14.78
C ASN A 641 -6.06 5.83 -15.71
N THR A 642 -5.91 5.08 -16.81
CA THR A 642 -7.02 4.74 -17.74
C THR A 642 -7.92 3.62 -17.21
N SER A 643 -7.50 2.95 -16.14
CA SER A 643 -8.29 1.96 -15.41
C SER A 643 -8.53 2.43 -13.97
N PRO A 644 -9.64 2.06 -13.32
CA PRO A 644 -9.98 2.47 -11.96
C PRO A 644 -9.17 1.70 -10.89
N ASN A 645 -7.85 1.61 -11.06
CA ASN A 645 -6.91 0.96 -10.15
C ASN A 645 -5.51 1.59 -10.27
N VAL A 646 -4.59 1.20 -9.39
CA VAL A 646 -3.23 1.78 -9.33
C VAL A 646 -2.19 1.02 -10.16
N THR A 647 -2.56 -0.06 -10.85
CA THR A 647 -1.63 -0.85 -11.68
C THR A 647 -1.26 -0.05 -12.94
N GLY A 648 0.03 0.31 -13.06
CA GLY A 648 0.51 1.14 -14.17
C GLY A 648 0.11 2.61 -14.09
N ALA A 649 -0.47 3.06 -12.97
CA ALA A 649 -0.93 4.43 -12.79
C ALA A 649 0.23 5.42 -12.70
N THR A 650 0.00 6.66 -13.16
CA THR A 650 0.94 7.77 -13.03
C THR A 650 0.72 8.47 -11.70
N THR A 651 1.73 8.50 -10.82
CA THR A 651 1.67 9.28 -9.58
C THR A 651 1.66 10.78 -9.89
N LEU A 652 0.66 11.50 -9.37
CA LEU A 652 0.56 12.96 -9.49
C LEU A 652 1.25 13.64 -8.31
N VAL A 653 0.82 13.34 -7.09
CA VAL A 653 1.36 13.93 -5.86
C VAL A 653 1.28 12.93 -4.70
N GLU A 654 2.31 12.90 -3.86
CA GLU A 654 2.33 12.16 -2.59
C GLU A 654 2.33 13.15 -1.42
N VAL A 655 1.40 12.96 -0.49
CA VAL A 655 1.11 13.89 0.60
C VAL A 655 1.34 13.16 1.93
N PRO A 656 2.50 13.35 2.59
CA PRO A 656 2.75 12.85 3.94
C PRO A 656 1.81 13.53 4.95
N LEU A 657 1.30 12.80 5.93
CA LEU A 657 0.32 13.35 6.88
C LEU A 657 0.93 14.09 8.08
N ALA A 658 2.24 13.94 8.29
CA ALA A 658 2.96 14.62 9.37
C ALA A 658 3.02 16.13 9.11
N ILE A 659 2.54 16.93 10.07
CA ILE A 659 2.56 18.40 9.97
C ILE A 659 3.99 18.97 9.86
N SER A 660 4.99 18.26 10.38
CA SER A 660 6.40 18.64 10.30
C SER A 660 6.95 18.70 8.86
N GLN A 661 6.22 18.13 7.90
CA GLN A 661 6.55 18.16 6.47
C GLN A 661 5.58 19.03 5.67
N ALA A 662 4.79 19.88 6.34
CA ALA A 662 3.86 20.77 5.67
C ALA A 662 4.56 22.03 5.13
N PRO A 663 4.12 22.57 3.97
CA PRO A 663 4.50 23.92 3.56
C PRO A 663 3.97 24.94 4.59
N THR A 664 4.68 26.05 4.79
CA THR A 664 4.30 27.09 5.77
C THR A 664 2.97 27.76 5.40
N VAL A 665 1.89 27.28 6.04
CA VAL A 665 0.77 27.94 6.75
C VAL A 665 -0.42 26.96 6.72
N PRO A 666 -1.12 26.68 7.83
CA PRO A 666 -2.51 26.23 7.71
C PRO A 666 -3.53 27.06 8.49
N SER A 667 -4.73 27.12 7.92
CA SER A 667 -5.99 27.13 8.66
C SER A 667 -6.26 25.73 9.23
N ALA A 668 -6.40 25.59 10.55
CA ALA A 668 -6.94 24.40 11.25
C ALA A 668 -6.44 22.99 10.84
N GLY A 669 -5.25 22.86 10.22
CA GLY A 669 -4.68 21.56 9.80
C GLY A 669 -5.01 21.11 8.36
N TRP A 670 -5.76 21.90 7.60
CA TRP A 670 -6.06 21.66 6.19
C TRP A 670 -5.07 22.37 5.27
N TYR A 671 -4.58 21.65 4.25
CA TYR A 671 -3.59 22.16 3.31
C TYR A 671 -4.02 21.92 1.87
N ASN A 672 -3.89 22.93 1.02
CA ASN A 672 -4.21 22.80 -0.40
C ASN A 672 -3.05 22.18 -1.20
N TYR A 673 -3.36 21.20 -2.04
CA TYR A 673 -2.43 20.61 -3.00
C TYR A 673 -2.92 20.89 -4.41
N ILE A 674 -2.07 21.57 -5.18
CA ILE A 674 -2.31 21.89 -6.58
C ILE A 674 -1.26 21.14 -7.40
N VAL A 675 -1.71 20.30 -8.33
CA VAL A 675 -0.83 19.49 -9.19
C VAL A 675 -1.31 19.49 -10.62
N ASP A 676 -0.41 19.81 -11.55
CA ASP A 676 -0.67 19.76 -12.98
C ASP A 676 -0.72 18.32 -13.49
N LEU A 677 -1.75 17.99 -14.27
CA LEU A 677 -1.85 16.70 -14.94
C LEU A 677 -0.87 16.66 -16.12
N PRO A 678 -0.22 15.51 -16.38
CA PRO A 678 0.55 15.35 -17.61
C PRO A 678 -0.35 15.52 -18.86
N MET A 679 0.09 16.36 -19.81
CA MET A 679 -0.67 16.67 -21.04
C MET A 679 -1.12 15.44 -21.84
N SER A 680 -0.45 14.30 -21.69
CA SER A 680 -0.86 13.03 -22.32
C SER A 680 -2.28 12.60 -21.94
N PHE A 681 -2.75 12.92 -20.73
CA PHE A 681 -4.09 12.56 -20.26
C PHE A 681 -5.20 13.33 -20.97
N ASN A 682 -4.91 14.47 -21.59
CA ASN A 682 -5.93 15.21 -22.35
C ASN A 682 -6.34 14.48 -23.64
N THR A 683 -5.50 13.57 -24.13
CA THR A 683 -5.72 12.86 -25.40
C THR A 683 -5.87 11.35 -25.25
N ILE A 684 -5.77 10.81 -24.02
CA ILE A 684 -5.72 9.36 -23.79
C ILE A 684 -7.09 8.68 -23.84
N GLY A 685 -8.17 9.46 -23.90
CA GLY A 685 -9.55 8.99 -23.74
C GLY A 685 -9.98 9.07 -22.28
N ASP A 686 -10.77 8.10 -21.83
CA ASP A 686 -11.29 8.07 -20.47
C ASP A 686 -10.18 7.72 -19.47
N PHE A 687 -10.07 8.49 -18.38
CA PHE A 687 -9.14 8.24 -17.29
C PHE A 687 -9.73 8.63 -15.93
N TYR A 688 -9.09 8.19 -14.85
CA TYR A 688 -9.54 8.35 -13.47
C TYR A 688 -8.47 9.07 -12.65
N ILE A 689 -8.90 9.88 -11.69
CA ILE A 689 -8.06 10.37 -10.60
C ILE A 689 -8.31 9.47 -9.38
N ILE A 690 -7.24 8.95 -8.79
CA ILE A 690 -7.32 7.92 -7.75
C ILE A 690 -6.53 8.39 -6.54
N ALA A 691 -7.20 8.53 -5.39
CA ALA A 691 -6.56 8.78 -4.11
C ALA A 691 -6.34 7.46 -3.38
N ARG A 692 -5.10 7.16 -2.97
CA ARG A 692 -4.76 6.01 -2.14
C ARG A 692 -4.33 6.50 -0.76
N GLY A 693 -5.08 6.13 0.27
CA GLY A 693 -4.65 6.29 1.65
C GLY A 693 -3.84 5.07 2.08
N VAL A 694 -2.69 5.28 2.73
CA VAL A 694 -1.84 4.21 3.31
C VAL A 694 -1.45 4.59 4.74
N THR A 695 -1.54 3.64 5.66
CA THR A 695 -0.97 3.75 7.02
C THR A 695 0.00 2.64 7.36
N THR A 696 0.81 2.86 8.39
CA THR A 696 1.94 1.99 8.75
C THR A 696 2.05 1.63 10.25
N SER A 697 1.12 2.06 11.12
CA SER A 697 1.20 1.75 12.57
C SER A 697 -0.15 1.62 13.31
N SER A 698 -0.11 1.01 14.50
CA SER A 698 -1.22 0.44 15.29
C SER A 698 -1.85 1.40 16.33
N PHE A 699 -1.74 2.71 16.15
CA PHE A 699 -2.35 3.63 17.10
C PHE A 699 -3.88 3.65 16.96
N SER A 700 -4.57 3.77 18.10
CA SER A 700 -6.00 4.01 18.16
C SER A 700 -6.31 5.31 17.43
N SER A 701 -6.98 5.17 16.28
CA SER A 701 -7.79 6.18 15.59
C SER A 701 -7.08 7.48 15.17
N TYR A 702 -6.56 7.52 13.93
CA TYR A 702 -6.15 8.75 13.23
C TYR A 702 -6.57 8.75 11.77
N SER A 703 -7.71 9.31 11.43
CA SER A 703 -8.27 9.20 10.08
C SER A 703 -7.61 10.12 9.05
N VAL A 704 -7.51 9.67 7.79
CA VAL A 704 -7.12 10.54 6.66
C VAL A 704 -8.36 11.15 6.03
N GLY A 705 -8.25 12.41 5.63
CA GLY A 705 -9.34 13.14 5.01
C GLY A 705 -8.84 14.04 3.90
N PHE A 706 -9.60 14.10 2.81
CA PHE A 706 -9.49 15.19 1.84
C PHE A 706 -10.88 15.75 1.51
N ASP A 707 -10.89 17.01 1.09
CA ASP A 707 -12.08 17.83 0.91
C ASP A 707 -11.87 18.79 -0.27
N ASP A 708 -12.94 19.36 -0.80
CA ASP A 708 -12.94 20.35 -1.88
C ASP A 708 -12.06 19.96 -3.08
N TYR A 709 -12.39 18.82 -3.69
CA TYR A 709 -11.76 18.35 -4.91
C TYR A 709 -12.18 19.22 -6.11
N SER A 710 -11.23 19.64 -6.94
CA SER A 710 -11.48 20.32 -8.21
C SER A 710 -10.49 19.87 -9.28
N LEU A 711 -11.01 19.56 -10.47
CA LEU A 711 -10.20 19.44 -11.68
C LEU A 711 -10.54 20.64 -12.58
N GLU A 712 -9.53 21.43 -12.96
CA GLU A 712 -9.73 22.73 -13.61
C GLU A 712 -8.63 23.04 -14.63
N LEU A 713 -8.90 23.94 -15.57
CA LEU A 713 -7.88 24.43 -16.50
C LEU A 713 -6.92 25.36 -15.77
N THR A 714 -5.62 25.21 -16.02
CA THR A 714 -4.66 26.27 -15.70
C THR A 714 -4.91 27.48 -16.61
N PRO A 715 -4.83 28.70 -16.07
CA PRO A 715 -4.93 29.89 -16.91
C PRO A 715 -3.81 29.92 -17.96
N SER A 716 -4.17 30.14 -19.23
CA SER A 716 -3.21 30.18 -20.35
C SER A 716 -2.69 31.60 -20.66
N SER A 717 -3.27 32.62 -20.04
CA SER A 717 -2.85 34.01 -20.12
C SER A 717 -3.12 34.75 -18.80
N PRO A 718 -2.45 35.87 -18.53
CA PRO A 718 -2.86 36.78 -17.46
C PRO A 718 -4.34 37.18 -17.63
N PRO A 719 -5.07 37.50 -16.54
CA PRO A 719 -6.47 37.91 -16.62
C PRO A 719 -6.61 39.22 -17.41
N VAL A 720 -7.83 39.52 -17.86
CA VAL A 720 -8.18 40.87 -18.34
C VAL A 720 -8.44 41.78 -17.15
N CYS A 721 -8.33 43.11 -17.33
CA CYS A 721 -8.62 44.03 -16.23
C CYS A 721 -10.07 43.92 -15.74
N ALA A 722 -10.25 44.11 -14.42
CA ALA A 722 -11.55 44.00 -13.77
C ALA A 722 -12.56 45.02 -14.32
N SER A 723 -13.84 44.63 -14.37
CA SER A 723 -14.93 45.45 -14.88
C SER A 723 -15.90 45.86 -13.77
N ASN A 724 -16.70 46.89 -14.03
CA ASN A 724 -17.71 47.41 -13.10
C ASN A 724 -17.14 47.75 -11.72
N ILE A 725 -15.93 48.31 -11.71
CA ILE A 725 -15.28 48.77 -10.49
C ILE A 725 -16.00 50.03 -10.01
N VAL A 726 -16.71 49.92 -8.88
CA VAL A 726 -17.50 50.99 -8.29
C VAL A 726 -17.03 51.23 -6.86
N ALA A 727 -16.57 52.43 -6.58
CA ALA A 727 -16.45 52.91 -5.21
C ALA A 727 -17.75 53.63 -4.82
N THR A 728 -18.36 53.25 -3.71
CA THR A 728 -19.55 53.91 -3.18
C THR A 728 -19.19 54.58 -1.85
N PRO A 729 -18.80 55.87 -1.84
CA PRO A 729 -18.58 56.60 -0.61
C PRO A 729 -19.88 56.76 0.18
N ASP A 730 -19.81 56.67 1.50
CA ASP A 730 -20.97 56.96 2.36
C ASP A 730 -21.34 58.45 2.24
N ALA A 731 -22.59 58.72 1.84
CA ALA A 731 -23.08 60.08 1.62
C ALA A 731 -23.27 60.87 2.93
N SER A 732 -23.42 60.16 4.06
CA SER A 732 -23.64 60.72 5.39
C SER A 732 -22.36 60.83 6.21
N CYS A 733 -21.33 60.06 5.86
CA CYS A 733 -20.13 59.92 6.66
C CYS A 733 -18.85 59.99 5.82
N GLY A 734 -18.08 61.06 5.99
CA GLY A 734 -17.04 61.45 5.05
C GLY A 734 -15.72 60.70 5.14
N ASN A 735 -15.43 59.96 6.20
CA ASN A 735 -14.19 59.18 6.31
C ASN A 735 -14.41 57.66 6.45
N TYR A 736 -15.61 57.21 6.81
CA TYR A 736 -15.90 55.79 7.03
C TYR A 736 -16.76 55.16 5.91
N ALA A 737 -16.54 53.87 5.69
CA ALA A 737 -17.37 52.96 4.87
C ALA A 737 -17.44 53.26 3.36
N THR A 738 -16.30 53.47 2.69
CA THR A 738 -16.28 53.39 1.22
C THR A 738 -16.08 51.94 0.79
N VAL A 739 -17.11 51.34 0.18
CA VAL A 739 -16.98 49.99 -0.39
C VAL A 739 -16.54 50.12 -1.84
N ILE A 740 -15.42 49.49 -2.18
CA ILE A 740 -14.99 49.29 -3.56
C ILE A 740 -15.46 47.89 -3.97
N THR A 741 -16.35 47.80 -4.95
CA THR A 741 -16.84 46.53 -5.50
C THR A 741 -16.47 46.41 -6.97
N TRP A 742 -16.31 45.17 -7.44
CA TRP A 742 -16.06 44.85 -8.85
C TRP A 742 -16.69 43.50 -9.21
N ASP A 743 -16.88 43.27 -10.51
CA ASP A 743 -17.31 41.95 -10.98
C ASP A 743 -16.14 40.97 -10.93
N ALA A 744 -16.43 39.68 -10.67
CA ALA A 744 -15.42 38.63 -10.76
C ALA A 744 -14.84 38.56 -12.18
N THR A 745 -13.51 38.70 -12.28
CA THR A 745 -12.77 38.62 -13.53
C THR A 745 -12.51 37.15 -13.90
N PRO A 746 -12.87 36.70 -15.12
CA PRO A 746 -12.52 35.37 -15.60
C PRO A 746 -11.00 35.11 -15.56
N ASN A 747 -10.61 33.91 -15.12
CA ASN A 747 -9.22 33.47 -14.98
C ASN A 747 -8.39 34.22 -13.92
N ALA A 748 -8.98 35.07 -13.08
CA ALA A 748 -8.29 35.69 -11.96
C ALA A 748 -8.27 34.76 -10.74
N GLU A 749 -7.09 34.54 -10.16
CA GLU A 749 -6.88 33.82 -8.89
C GLU A 749 -6.83 34.79 -7.70
N GLY A 750 -6.60 36.08 -7.95
CA GLY A 750 -6.72 37.14 -6.96
C GLY A 750 -6.64 38.53 -7.59
N TYR A 751 -6.66 39.56 -6.74
CA TYR A 751 -6.61 40.96 -7.16
C TYR A 751 -5.58 41.74 -6.35
N TYR A 752 -4.74 42.51 -7.04
CA TYR A 752 -3.94 43.56 -6.41
C TYR A 752 -4.71 44.88 -6.41
N LEU A 753 -4.80 45.52 -5.26
CA LEU A 753 -5.36 46.85 -5.10
C LEU A 753 -4.25 47.84 -4.76
N THR A 754 -4.20 48.94 -5.52
CA THR A 754 -3.34 50.09 -5.24
C THR A 754 -4.22 51.31 -5.03
N ILE A 755 -3.97 52.09 -3.98
CA ILE A 755 -4.67 53.35 -3.67
C ILE A 755 -3.63 54.44 -3.39
N GLY A 756 -3.84 55.62 -3.96
CA GLY A 756 -3.06 56.82 -3.67
C GLY A 756 -3.94 58.06 -3.44
N THR A 757 -3.36 59.08 -2.81
CA THR A 757 -4.00 60.39 -2.63
C THR A 757 -3.89 61.29 -3.87
N SER A 758 -3.14 60.85 -4.87
CA SER A 758 -2.96 61.54 -6.16
C SER A 758 -2.75 60.53 -7.28
N SER A 759 -3.10 60.92 -8.52
CA SER A 759 -3.05 60.03 -9.69
C SER A 759 -1.65 59.46 -9.90
N GLY A 760 -1.57 58.14 -10.06
CA GLY A 760 -0.35 57.37 -10.26
C GLY A 760 0.45 57.06 -9.00
N ASN A 761 0.02 57.51 -7.82
CA ASN A 761 0.69 57.23 -6.54
C ASN A 761 0.05 56.04 -5.80
N ASN A 762 0.82 55.47 -4.88
CA ASN A 762 0.49 54.27 -4.09
C ASN A 762 0.72 54.51 -2.59
N ASP A 763 0.59 55.76 -2.15
CA ASP A 763 0.93 56.22 -0.80
C ASP A 763 -0.06 55.77 0.29
N VAL A 764 -1.21 55.19 -0.10
CA VAL A 764 -2.22 54.68 0.83
C VAL A 764 -2.20 53.16 0.87
N ILE A 765 -2.25 52.52 -0.30
CA ILE A 765 -2.13 51.07 -0.47
C ILE A 765 -1.24 50.82 -1.68
N ASP A 766 -0.20 50.00 -1.50
CA ASP A 766 0.71 49.62 -2.58
C ASP A 766 0.57 48.12 -2.91
N ASN A 767 -0.10 47.82 -4.03
CA ASN A 767 -0.21 46.49 -4.60
C ASN A 767 -0.63 45.41 -3.58
N LEU A 768 -1.62 45.73 -2.73
CA LEU A 768 -2.14 44.82 -1.72
C LEU A 768 -2.86 43.66 -2.38
N ASP A 769 -2.43 42.43 -2.07
CA ASP A 769 -3.08 41.21 -2.51
C ASP A 769 -4.35 40.96 -1.70
N LEU A 770 -5.50 41.00 -2.37
CA LEU A 770 -6.80 40.78 -1.75
C LEU A 770 -7.27 39.31 -1.86
N GLY A 771 -6.50 38.45 -2.53
CA GLY A 771 -6.98 37.13 -2.92
C GLY A 771 -8.22 37.21 -3.81
N ASN A 772 -9.01 36.14 -3.89
CA ASN A 772 -10.17 36.05 -4.77
C ASN A 772 -11.46 36.61 -4.14
N VAL A 773 -11.47 37.91 -3.85
CA VAL A 773 -12.64 38.64 -3.38
C VAL A 773 -13.15 39.62 -4.45
N THR A 774 -14.38 40.09 -4.29
CA THR A 774 -15.03 41.07 -5.20
C THR A 774 -15.40 42.38 -4.51
N THR A 775 -14.92 42.57 -3.29
CA THR A 775 -15.22 43.75 -2.47
C THR A 775 -14.06 44.08 -1.54
N TYR A 776 -13.84 45.37 -1.30
CA TYR A 776 -12.88 45.88 -0.33
C TYR A 776 -13.46 47.09 0.41
N ASN A 777 -13.40 47.07 1.74
CA ASN A 777 -13.81 48.20 2.57
C ASN A 777 -12.61 49.14 2.77
N PHE A 778 -12.76 50.38 2.32
CA PHE A 778 -11.77 51.42 2.42
C PHE A 778 -12.25 52.53 3.36
N THR A 779 -11.38 52.93 4.27
CA THR A 779 -11.52 54.10 5.15
C THR A 779 -10.45 55.09 4.75
N GLY A 780 -10.83 56.32 4.47
CA GLY A 780 -9.90 57.37 4.05
C GLY A 780 -10.29 58.70 4.68
N ASN A 781 -9.45 59.71 4.54
CA ASN A 781 -9.71 61.04 5.05
C ASN A 781 -10.97 61.62 4.40
N HIS A 782 -11.70 62.44 5.16
CA HIS A 782 -12.85 63.17 4.65
C HIS A 782 -12.44 64.21 3.60
N ASN A 783 -13.38 64.58 2.72
CA ASN A 783 -13.18 65.54 1.64
C ASN A 783 -11.94 65.26 0.76
N SER A 784 -11.55 64.00 0.62
CA SER A 784 -10.30 63.60 -0.02
C SER A 784 -10.58 62.78 -1.27
N THR A 785 -9.83 63.06 -2.34
CA THR A 785 -9.92 62.30 -3.58
C THR A 785 -8.87 61.22 -3.58
N TYR A 786 -9.31 59.97 -3.72
CA TYR A 786 -8.45 58.80 -3.82
C TYR A 786 -8.43 58.28 -5.25
N TYR A 787 -7.26 57.90 -5.71
CA TYR A 787 -7.01 57.27 -6.99
C TYR A 787 -6.69 55.81 -6.73
N TYR A 788 -7.28 54.90 -7.49
CA TYR A 788 -7.12 53.48 -7.23
C TYR A 788 -7.09 52.67 -8.51
N THR A 789 -6.24 51.64 -8.51
CA THR A 789 -6.12 50.68 -9.61
C THR A 789 -6.32 49.28 -9.05
N LEU A 790 -7.17 48.49 -9.73
CA LEU A 790 -7.42 47.10 -9.39
C LEU A 790 -6.90 46.19 -10.51
N VAL A 791 -5.94 45.33 -10.17
CA VAL A 791 -5.23 44.47 -11.12
C VAL A 791 -5.49 43.00 -10.77
N PRO A 792 -6.40 42.31 -11.48
CA PRO A 792 -6.54 40.87 -11.32
C PRO A 792 -5.25 40.15 -11.75
N TYR A 793 -4.89 39.07 -11.06
CA TYR A 793 -3.73 38.25 -11.39
C TYR A 793 -4.07 36.75 -11.35
N ASN A 794 -3.21 35.96 -11.98
CA ASN A 794 -3.17 34.50 -11.84
C ASN A 794 -1.73 34.01 -11.93
N GLY A 795 -1.52 32.69 -11.89
CA GLY A 795 -0.21 32.05 -11.99
C GLY A 795 0.61 32.37 -13.25
N VAL A 796 0.00 32.93 -14.31
CA VAL A 796 0.74 33.43 -15.49
C VAL A 796 1.23 34.86 -15.27
N GLY A 797 0.49 35.68 -14.52
CA GLY A 797 0.87 37.02 -14.13
C GLY A 797 -0.31 37.97 -13.93
N PRO A 798 -0.05 39.23 -13.54
CA PRO A 798 -1.08 40.26 -13.41
C PRO A 798 -1.58 40.75 -14.76
N ALA A 799 -2.84 41.16 -14.81
CA ALA A 799 -3.43 41.87 -15.93
C ALA A 799 -2.62 43.15 -16.25
N THR A 800 -2.45 43.47 -17.52
CA THR A 800 -1.70 44.66 -17.95
C THR A 800 -2.62 45.74 -18.48
N GLY A 801 -2.29 47.01 -18.23
CA GLY A 801 -3.02 48.16 -18.77
C GLY A 801 -4.34 48.50 -18.04
N CYS A 802 -4.49 48.11 -16.78
CA CYS A 802 -5.69 48.43 -16.00
C CYS A 802 -5.79 49.93 -15.73
N THR A 803 -7.01 50.45 -15.83
CA THR A 803 -7.27 51.89 -15.75
C THR A 803 -7.35 52.33 -14.30
N GLU A 804 -6.69 53.44 -13.97
CA GLU A 804 -6.83 54.09 -12.68
C GLU A 804 -8.19 54.81 -12.60
N MET A 805 -8.91 54.54 -11.51
CA MET A 805 -10.19 55.14 -11.19
C MET A 805 -10.02 56.13 -10.03
N SER A 806 -11.03 56.95 -9.76
CA SER A 806 -11.02 57.81 -8.58
C SER A 806 -12.41 58.00 -7.98
N PHE A 807 -12.44 58.25 -6.68
CA PHE A 807 -13.62 58.70 -5.96
C PHE A 807 -13.24 59.79 -4.96
N THR A 808 -14.21 60.60 -4.56
CA THR A 808 -14.03 61.63 -3.53
C THR A 808 -14.92 61.30 -2.35
N THR A 809 -14.33 61.26 -1.16
CA THR A 809 -15.05 61.03 0.09
C THR A 809 -15.88 62.28 0.48
N SER A 810 -16.93 62.11 1.30
CA SER A 810 -17.83 63.23 1.65
C SER A 810 -17.13 64.31 2.49
N ALA A 811 -17.64 65.54 2.43
CA ALA A 811 -17.04 66.69 3.11
C ALA A 811 -17.23 66.68 4.63
N ASN A 812 -18.19 65.92 5.15
CA ASN A 812 -18.48 65.86 6.59
C ASN A 812 -17.66 64.74 7.25
N GLY A 813 -16.67 65.06 8.09
CA GLY A 813 -15.97 64.06 8.88
C GLY A 813 -16.86 63.42 9.95
N CYS A 814 -16.61 62.15 10.26
CA CYS A 814 -17.25 61.40 11.32
C CYS A 814 -16.21 60.77 12.22
N TYR A 815 -16.51 60.59 13.50
CA TYR A 815 -15.81 59.61 14.31
C TYR A 815 -16.49 58.26 14.14
N CYS A 816 -15.72 57.18 14.25
CA CYS A 816 -16.31 55.85 14.25
C CYS A 816 -17.30 55.71 15.41
N ILE A 817 -18.36 54.92 15.16
CA ILE A 817 -19.39 54.65 16.17
C ILE A 817 -18.86 53.57 17.11
N SER A 818 -18.79 53.89 18.40
CA SER A 818 -18.62 52.88 19.45
C SER A 818 -19.98 52.28 19.79
N ASN A 819 -20.12 50.96 19.64
CA ASN A 819 -21.39 50.25 19.76
C ASN A 819 -21.27 48.98 20.61
N PRO A 820 -21.05 49.11 21.93
CA PRO A 820 -21.07 47.97 22.85
C PRO A 820 -22.44 47.29 22.84
N THR A 821 -22.44 45.95 22.85
CA THR A 821 -23.67 45.16 22.63
C THR A 821 -24.55 45.00 23.87
N SER A 822 -24.00 45.18 25.07
CA SER A 822 -24.75 45.13 26.34
C SER A 822 -24.24 46.17 27.33
N VAL A 823 -25.20 46.75 28.05
CA VAL A 823 -25.00 47.43 29.32
C VAL A 823 -25.97 46.78 30.30
N ASP A 824 -25.54 46.38 31.48
CA ASP A 824 -26.38 45.78 32.51
C ASP A 824 -27.10 46.84 33.38
N GLY A 825 -27.25 48.06 32.85
CA GLY A 825 -27.82 49.22 33.55
C GLY A 825 -26.81 49.93 34.47
N GLN A 826 -25.53 49.60 34.33
CA GLN A 826 -24.39 50.01 35.17
C GLN A 826 -23.27 50.53 34.24
N GLY A 827 -22.43 51.47 34.70
CA GLY A 827 -21.47 52.17 33.84
C GLY A 827 -21.05 53.56 34.35
N ILE A 828 -20.60 54.43 33.45
CA ILE A 828 -20.26 55.83 33.70
C ILE A 828 -21.55 56.59 34.01
N THR A 829 -21.68 57.10 35.23
CA THR A 829 -22.83 57.92 35.64
C THR A 829 -22.57 59.42 35.49
N ASN A 830 -21.32 59.84 35.65
CA ASN A 830 -20.90 61.24 35.51
C ASN A 830 -19.42 61.30 35.13
N VAL A 831 -19.06 62.28 34.30
CA VAL A 831 -17.67 62.68 34.07
C VAL A 831 -17.51 64.14 34.48
N GLN A 832 -16.56 64.43 35.37
CA GLN A 832 -16.18 65.80 35.69
C GLN A 832 -14.88 66.13 34.96
N ILE A 833 -14.90 67.14 34.10
CA ILE A 833 -13.71 67.66 33.41
C ILE A 833 -13.41 69.05 33.98
N VAL A 834 -12.21 69.21 34.54
CA VAL A 834 -11.78 70.37 35.33
C VAL A 834 -12.72 70.62 36.51
N THR A 835 -13.77 71.40 36.32
CA THR A 835 -14.81 71.69 37.33
C THR A 835 -16.23 71.52 36.79
N THR A 836 -16.37 71.09 35.53
CA THR A 836 -17.65 70.95 34.83
C THR A 836 -18.10 69.50 34.86
N ASP A 837 -19.31 69.26 35.35
CA ASP A 837 -19.93 67.93 35.44
C ASP A 837 -20.80 67.60 34.22
N PHE A 838 -20.65 66.36 33.72
CA PHE A 838 -21.38 65.79 32.59
C PHE A 838 -22.07 64.50 33.01
N ALA A 839 -23.38 64.59 33.28
CA ALA A 839 -24.17 63.44 33.68
C ALA A 839 -24.51 62.53 32.48
N ASN A 840 -24.27 61.23 32.61
CA ASN A 840 -24.60 60.22 31.61
C ASN A 840 -25.97 59.55 31.89
N THR A 841 -26.60 59.01 30.85
CA THR A 841 -27.87 58.27 30.98
C THR A 841 -27.63 56.76 30.90
N VAL A 842 -27.79 56.03 32.00
CA VAL A 842 -27.32 54.63 32.13
C VAL A 842 -28.34 53.51 31.79
N ASN A 843 -29.40 53.72 30.98
CA ASN A 843 -30.54 52.75 30.96
C ASN A 843 -31.17 52.31 29.62
N SER A 844 -30.48 52.31 28.47
CA SER A 844 -30.90 51.51 27.30
C SER A 844 -29.81 51.40 26.22
N SER A 845 -29.62 50.19 25.67
CA SER A 845 -28.68 49.89 24.58
C SER A 845 -28.90 50.74 23.31
N PRO A 846 -27.82 51.19 22.62
CA PRO A 846 -26.42 51.25 23.07
C PRO A 846 -26.09 52.61 23.70
N VAL A 847 -25.38 52.59 24.84
CA VAL A 847 -25.16 53.75 25.73
C VAL A 847 -23.97 54.59 25.28
N TYR A 848 -24.12 55.21 24.12
CA TYR A 848 -23.24 56.28 23.64
C TYR A 848 -23.77 57.63 24.15
N ASN A 849 -22.97 58.36 24.93
CA ASN A 849 -23.33 59.68 25.43
C ASN A 849 -22.54 60.77 24.67
N ASP A 850 -23.26 61.63 23.95
CA ASP A 850 -22.67 62.77 23.25
C ASP A 850 -22.83 64.05 24.07
N HIS A 851 -21.72 64.53 24.64
CA HIS A 851 -21.64 65.78 25.41
C HIS A 851 -20.97 66.93 24.66
N THR A 852 -20.81 66.79 23.34
CA THR A 852 -19.90 67.60 22.56
C THR A 852 -20.40 69.03 22.31
N ALA A 853 -21.65 69.31 22.68
CA ALA A 853 -22.23 70.65 22.66
C ALA A 853 -21.62 71.62 23.70
N THR A 854 -21.02 71.10 24.78
CA THR A 854 -20.41 71.92 25.84
C THR A 854 -18.88 71.83 25.76
N VAL A 855 -18.20 72.98 25.84
CA VAL A 855 -16.74 73.09 25.69
C VAL A 855 -16.09 73.37 27.04
N VAL A 856 -15.00 72.66 27.35
CA VAL A 856 -14.23 72.83 28.61
C VAL A 856 -12.77 73.13 28.31
N ASP A 857 -12.22 74.18 28.92
CA ASP A 857 -10.81 74.54 28.77
C ASP A 857 -9.90 73.55 29.52
N MET A 858 -8.91 72.98 28.84
CA MET A 858 -7.86 72.14 29.42
C MET A 858 -6.47 72.66 29.05
N ALA A 859 -5.59 72.83 30.02
CA ALA A 859 -4.26 73.40 29.80
C ALA A 859 -3.24 72.35 29.35
N GLN A 860 -2.41 72.66 28.34
CA GLN A 860 -1.29 71.80 27.93
C GLN A 860 -0.19 71.74 28.99
N GLY A 861 0.50 70.61 29.09
CA GLY A 861 1.69 70.44 29.91
C GLY A 861 1.44 70.49 31.42
N ILE A 862 0.19 70.56 31.85
CA ILE A 862 -0.23 70.48 33.26
C ILE A 862 -1.31 69.42 33.43
N ASN A 863 -1.37 68.80 34.61
CA ASN A 863 -2.38 67.81 34.95
C ASN A 863 -3.77 68.46 35.04
N ASN A 864 -4.72 68.00 34.23
CA ASN A 864 -6.09 68.49 34.24
C ASN A 864 -6.97 67.49 34.98
N ASN A 865 -7.84 68.00 35.85
CA ASN A 865 -8.76 67.17 36.62
C ASN A 865 -9.74 66.44 35.70
N VAL A 866 -9.79 65.11 35.76
CA VAL A 866 -10.81 64.29 35.10
C VAL A 866 -11.26 63.22 36.08
N GLN A 867 -12.48 63.36 36.58
CA GLN A 867 -13.06 62.41 37.54
C GLN A 867 -14.20 61.64 36.88
N ILE A 868 -14.18 60.31 36.95
CA ILE A 868 -15.19 59.45 36.34
C ILE A 868 -15.93 58.73 37.45
N SER A 869 -17.24 58.98 37.56
CA SER A 869 -18.10 58.32 38.54
C SER A 869 -18.78 57.10 37.94
N PHE A 870 -18.67 55.95 38.61
CA PHE A 870 -19.26 54.68 38.17
C PHE A 870 -20.40 54.22 39.07
N ASP A 871 -21.39 53.57 38.48
CA ASP A 871 -22.28 52.62 39.16
C ASP A 871 -21.89 51.21 38.70
N THR A 872 -21.27 50.42 39.59
CA THR A 872 -20.58 49.15 39.25
C THR A 872 -21.34 47.90 39.65
N GLY A 873 -22.50 48.04 40.32
CA GLY A 873 -23.46 47.07 40.90
C GLY A 873 -23.12 45.59 41.20
N PHE A 874 -22.25 44.89 40.47
CA PHE A 874 -22.00 43.44 40.57
C PHE A 874 -20.58 42.97 40.86
N GLY A 875 -19.59 43.86 40.99
CA GLY A 875 -18.30 43.40 41.51
C GLY A 875 -17.16 43.29 40.50
N TYR A 876 -17.13 44.11 39.44
CA TYR A 876 -16.11 44.04 38.39
C TYR A 876 -15.26 45.31 38.31
N ASP A 877 -13.98 45.15 38.00
CA ASP A 877 -13.05 46.25 37.69
C ASP A 877 -13.36 46.78 36.27
N TYR A 878 -13.06 48.06 35.99
CA TYR A 878 -13.29 48.68 34.69
C TYR A 878 -12.01 49.19 34.04
N ASN A 879 -11.73 48.78 32.80
CA ASN A 879 -10.69 49.39 31.97
C ASN A 879 -11.18 50.74 31.46
N ILE A 880 -10.32 51.76 31.50
CA ILE A 880 -10.61 53.11 31.02
C ILE A 880 -9.54 53.50 30.01
N VAL A 881 -9.97 54.03 28.86
CA VAL A 881 -9.09 54.65 27.88
C VAL A 881 -9.67 55.99 27.44
N ILE A 882 -8.81 57.01 27.37
CA ILE A 882 -9.16 58.37 26.95
C ILE A 882 -8.31 58.77 25.75
N TRP A 883 -8.96 59.24 24.69
CA TRP A 883 -8.33 59.82 23.50
C TRP A 883 -8.63 61.30 23.36
N ILE A 884 -7.70 62.05 22.78
CA ILE A 884 -7.94 63.39 22.22
C ILE A 884 -7.53 63.36 20.74
N ASP A 885 -8.48 63.59 19.83
CA ASP A 885 -8.18 63.80 18.41
C ASP A 885 -7.38 65.09 18.27
N ALA A 886 -6.07 64.96 18.19
CA ALA A 886 -5.14 66.07 18.26
C ALA A 886 -4.89 66.67 16.87
N ASN A 887 -5.13 65.91 15.81
CA ASN A 887 -4.88 66.34 14.44
C ASN A 887 -6.16 66.74 13.68
N ASP A 888 -7.32 66.60 14.32
CA ASP A 888 -8.67 66.87 13.80
C ASP A 888 -8.97 66.12 12.50
N ASP A 889 -8.40 64.92 12.33
CA ASP A 889 -8.60 64.08 11.15
C ASP A 889 -9.81 63.13 11.23
N PHE A 890 -10.49 63.16 12.38
CA PHE A 890 -11.67 62.37 12.73
C PHE A 890 -11.39 60.87 12.98
N ASN A 891 -10.13 60.47 13.09
CA ASN A 891 -9.71 59.20 13.66
C ASN A 891 -9.16 59.43 15.06
N LEU A 892 -9.23 58.40 15.91
CA LEU A 892 -8.73 58.44 17.28
C LEU A 892 -7.64 57.37 17.39
N ASP A 893 -6.43 57.73 17.03
CA ASP A 893 -5.35 56.76 16.86
C ASP A 893 -4.73 56.34 18.20
N ALA A 894 -3.98 55.23 18.20
CA ALA A 894 -3.28 54.79 19.40
C ALA A 894 -2.27 55.83 19.92
N SER A 895 -1.72 56.69 19.04
CA SER A 895 -0.85 57.80 19.41
C SER A 895 -1.57 58.96 20.11
N GLU A 896 -2.90 58.98 20.07
CA GLU A 896 -3.76 60.02 20.61
C GLU A 896 -4.39 59.64 21.96
N ILE A 897 -4.02 58.47 22.48
CA ILE A 897 -4.35 58.04 23.83
C ILE A 897 -3.59 58.94 24.82
N VAL A 898 -4.35 59.59 25.70
CA VAL A 898 -3.82 60.47 26.75
C VAL A 898 -3.95 59.88 28.14
N TYR A 899 -4.75 58.83 28.30
CA TYR A 899 -4.88 58.10 29.57
C TYR A 899 -5.33 56.64 29.36
N THR A 900 -4.75 55.73 30.13
CA THR A 900 -5.23 54.35 30.31
C THR A 900 -5.21 54.00 31.79
N GLY A 901 -6.25 53.33 32.32
CA GLY A 901 -6.27 52.93 33.73
C GLY A 901 -7.27 51.81 34.01
N LEU A 902 -7.12 51.18 35.19
CA LEU A 902 -8.04 50.18 35.71
C LEU A 902 -8.72 50.73 36.97
N ALA A 903 -10.02 50.95 36.91
CA ALA A 903 -10.82 51.39 38.04
C ALA A 903 -11.26 50.16 38.88
N PRO A 904 -10.89 50.08 40.17
CA PRO A 904 -11.15 48.90 40.98
C PRO A 904 -12.60 48.80 41.43
N ASN A 905 -13.06 47.56 41.58
CA ASN A 905 -14.39 47.19 42.02
C ASN A 905 -14.67 47.59 43.47
N THR A 906 -15.25 48.77 43.65
CA THR A 906 -15.89 49.16 44.92
C THR A 906 -17.26 49.79 44.68
N PRO A 907 -18.23 49.64 45.60
CA PRO A 907 -19.60 50.08 45.37
C PRO A 907 -19.67 51.62 45.40
N ILE A 908 -19.82 52.22 44.22
CA ILE A 908 -19.75 53.66 43.93
C ILE A 908 -18.34 54.22 44.14
N ILE A 909 -17.67 54.48 43.01
CA ILE A 909 -16.38 55.16 42.99
C ILE A 909 -16.45 56.42 42.15
N THR A 910 -15.70 57.42 42.57
CA THR A 910 -15.20 58.45 41.68
C THR A 910 -13.73 58.13 41.45
N PHE A 911 -13.41 57.71 40.23
CA PHE A 911 -12.07 57.35 39.82
C PHE A 911 -11.36 58.58 39.26
N ASP A 912 -10.14 58.81 39.73
CA ASP A 912 -9.29 59.90 39.27
C ASP A 912 -8.54 59.48 37.99
N ALA A 913 -9.07 59.91 36.84
CA ALA A 913 -8.48 59.73 35.52
C ALA A 913 -7.78 61.01 35.03
N SER A 914 -7.36 61.89 35.95
CA SER A 914 -6.68 63.14 35.59
C SER A 914 -5.39 62.85 34.81
N PHE A 915 -5.15 63.64 33.76
CA PHE A 915 -3.97 63.50 32.92
C PHE A 915 -3.40 64.84 32.47
N VAL A 916 -2.13 64.82 32.07
CA VAL A 916 -1.46 65.97 31.44
C VAL A 916 -1.78 65.98 29.96
N VAL A 917 -2.43 67.04 29.46
CA VAL A 917 -2.63 67.20 28.01
C VAL A 917 -1.25 67.41 27.37
N PRO A 918 -0.80 66.56 26.43
CA PRO A 918 0.52 66.69 25.83
C PRO A 918 0.71 68.04 25.13
N ASN A 919 1.93 68.60 25.19
CA ASN A 919 2.27 69.84 24.47
C ASN A 919 2.23 69.68 22.93
N SER A 920 2.15 68.45 22.44
CA SER A 920 2.01 68.13 21.01
C SER A 920 0.58 68.29 20.50
N VAL A 921 -0.43 68.25 21.37
CA VAL A 921 -1.79 68.59 20.97
C VAL A 921 -1.79 70.08 20.57
N PRO A 922 -2.42 70.51 19.47
CA PRO A 922 -2.54 71.92 19.12
C PRO A 922 -3.41 72.69 20.13
N LEU A 923 -3.35 74.03 20.06
CA LEU A 923 -4.30 74.88 20.79
C LEU A 923 -5.58 74.99 19.97
N GLY A 924 -6.74 74.87 20.63
CA GLY A 924 -8.03 74.90 19.95
C GLY A 924 -9.00 73.84 20.47
N GLN A 925 -10.16 73.74 19.81
CA GLN A 925 -11.16 72.74 20.18
C GLN A 925 -10.85 71.40 19.53
N HIS A 926 -10.89 70.35 20.33
CA HIS A 926 -10.61 68.97 19.93
C HIS A 926 -11.68 68.03 20.48
N ARG A 927 -11.89 66.89 19.80
CA ARG A 927 -12.76 65.82 20.32
C ARG A 927 -12.00 65.01 21.36
N MET A 928 -12.62 64.81 22.53
CA MET A 928 -12.14 63.86 23.52
C MET A 928 -13.13 62.72 23.67
N ARG A 929 -12.65 61.48 23.67
CA ARG A 929 -13.48 60.26 23.86
C ARG A 929 -13.03 59.50 25.08
N ILE A 930 -13.98 59.06 25.90
CA ILE A 930 -13.76 58.16 27.04
C ILE A 930 -14.48 56.84 26.75
N ILE A 931 -13.78 55.72 26.88
CA ILE A 931 -14.35 54.38 26.84
C ILE A 931 -14.07 53.69 28.16
N ALA A 932 -15.11 53.13 28.78
CA ALA A 932 -14.99 52.27 29.95
C ALA A 932 -15.59 50.88 29.66
N THR A 933 -14.85 49.81 29.96
CA THR A 933 -15.25 48.42 29.71
C THR A 933 -14.94 47.51 30.88
N ASP A 934 -15.51 46.31 30.88
CA ASP A 934 -15.15 45.26 31.85
C ASP A 934 -13.64 44.95 31.82
N ALA A 935 -13.05 44.64 32.99
CA ALA A 935 -11.61 44.38 33.13
C ALA A 935 -11.07 43.25 32.25
N LEU A 936 -11.90 42.26 31.89
CA LEU A 936 -11.51 41.17 30.98
C LEU A 936 -11.56 41.58 29.51
N GLN A 937 -12.03 42.79 29.20
CA GLN A 937 -12.22 43.32 27.86
C GLN A 937 -11.51 44.67 27.71
N THR A 938 -10.19 44.68 27.58
CA THR A 938 -9.44 45.94 27.33
C THR A 938 -9.85 46.55 25.98
N PRO A 939 -10.25 47.84 25.90
CA PRO A 939 -10.61 48.47 24.64
C PRO A 939 -9.40 48.53 23.72
N SER A 940 -9.43 47.75 22.63
CA SER A 940 -8.33 47.68 21.67
C SER A 940 -8.37 48.79 20.61
N ASN A 941 -9.51 49.48 20.45
CA ASN A 941 -9.69 50.58 19.50
C ASN A 941 -10.80 51.55 19.97
N PRO A 942 -10.83 52.80 19.48
CA PRO A 942 -11.84 53.81 19.84
C PRO A 942 -13.25 53.54 19.29
N CYS A 943 -13.42 52.53 18.45
CA CYS A 943 -14.66 52.10 17.78
C CYS A 943 -15.20 50.84 18.45
N TYR A 944 -15.19 50.82 19.78
CA TYR A 944 -15.38 49.62 20.56
C TYR A 944 -16.72 48.93 20.27
N SER A 945 -16.67 47.64 19.93
CA SER A 945 -17.83 46.82 19.58
C SER A 945 -17.95 45.55 20.45
N GLY A 946 -17.33 45.56 21.63
CA GLY A 946 -17.32 44.42 22.55
C GLY A 946 -18.63 44.25 23.31
N THR A 947 -18.64 43.31 24.26
CA THR A 947 -19.87 42.88 24.93
C THR A 947 -20.32 43.86 26.02
N TYR A 948 -19.40 44.35 26.86
CA TYR A 948 -19.73 45.16 28.03
C TYR A 948 -18.90 46.45 28.06
N GLY A 949 -19.54 47.61 27.83
CA GLY A 949 -18.87 48.89 27.92
C GLY A 949 -19.77 50.11 27.69
N GLU A 950 -19.23 51.29 27.98
CA GLU A 950 -19.87 52.59 27.78
C GLU A 950 -18.89 53.56 27.08
N THR A 951 -19.42 54.47 26.27
CA THR A 951 -18.62 55.48 25.56
C THR A 951 -19.24 56.87 25.74
N ALA A 952 -18.39 57.86 25.99
CA ALA A 952 -18.80 59.26 26.08
C ALA A 952 -17.84 60.17 25.30
N ASP A 953 -18.41 61.07 24.48
CA ASP A 953 -17.66 62.05 23.69
C ASP A 953 -17.85 63.46 24.25
N PHE A 954 -16.77 64.26 24.22
CA PHE A 954 -16.72 65.62 24.73
C PHE A 954 -16.00 66.54 23.74
N THR A 955 -16.25 67.84 23.88
CA THR A 955 -15.42 68.86 23.22
C THR A 955 -14.57 69.55 24.27
N ILE A 956 -13.25 69.46 24.13
CA ILE A 956 -12.31 70.18 24.99
C ILE A 956 -11.67 71.31 24.20
N ASN A 957 -11.38 72.42 24.86
CA ASN A 957 -10.62 73.52 24.28
C ASN A 957 -9.23 73.52 24.93
N VAL A 958 -8.23 73.09 24.17
CA VAL A 958 -6.86 73.02 24.63
C VAL A 958 -6.26 74.43 24.64
N VAL A 959 -5.84 74.88 25.83
CA VAL A 959 -5.32 76.22 26.08
C VAL A 959 -3.87 76.18 26.57
N ALA A 960 -3.16 77.30 26.43
CA ALA A 960 -1.82 77.43 26.97
C ALA A 960 -1.83 77.37 28.52
N PRO A 961 -0.81 76.76 29.16
CA PRO A 961 -0.76 76.63 30.61
C PRO A 961 -0.69 77.97 31.34
N SER A 962 -1.38 78.06 32.48
CA SER A 962 -1.38 79.24 33.36
C SER A 962 -0.14 79.35 34.26
N CYS A 963 0.66 78.27 34.37
CA CYS A 963 1.88 78.18 35.17
C CYS A 963 2.92 77.26 34.49
N THR A 964 4.19 77.29 34.93
CA THR A 964 5.25 76.41 34.42
C THR A 964 5.68 75.48 35.56
N PRO A 965 5.38 74.16 35.50
CA PRO A 965 5.66 73.24 36.60
C PRO A 965 7.17 73.00 36.79
N PRO A 966 7.63 72.72 38.02
CA PRO A 966 8.97 72.19 38.26
C PRO A 966 9.05 70.75 37.74
N ALA A 967 10.24 70.27 37.36
CA ALA A 967 10.44 68.95 36.75
C ALA A 967 11.63 68.20 37.34
N PHE A 968 11.62 66.86 37.24
CA PHE A 968 12.71 65.97 37.64
C PHE A 968 12.97 64.89 36.57
N ALA A 969 14.18 64.34 36.50
CA ALA A 969 14.59 63.34 35.52
C ALA A 969 14.52 61.90 36.03
N SER A 970 14.92 61.67 37.29
CA SER A 970 15.00 60.32 37.84
C SER A 970 14.93 60.32 39.36
N THR A 971 14.65 59.13 39.91
CA THR A 971 14.74 58.86 41.34
C THR A 971 15.59 57.63 41.60
N THR A 972 16.48 57.71 42.59
CA THR A 972 17.22 56.55 43.09
C THR A 972 17.04 56.41 44.59
N VAL A 973 17.03 55.19 45.09
CA VAL A 973 16.87 54.91 46.52
C VAL A 973 18.23 54.56 47.11
N SER A 974 18.59 55.26 48.17
CA SER A 974 19.80 55.00 48.94
C SER A 974 19.40 54.30 50.24
N HIS A 975 19.63 52.98 50.29
CA HIS A 975 19.35 52.15 51.46
C HIS A 975 20.43 52.35 52.54
N ASP A 976 20.03 52.71 53.76
CA ASP A 976 20.89 52.74 54.95
C ASP A 976 20.43 51.64 55.91
N CYS A 977 20.79 50.42 55.54
CA CYS A 977 20.38 49.20 56.24
C CYS A 977 20.92 49.12 57.66
N ALA A 978 22.06 49.76 57.95
CA ALA A 978 22.63 49.81 59.28
C ALA A 978 21.74 50.59 60.26
N ASN A 979 20.98 51.58 59.76
CA ASN A 979 20.09 52.42 60.55
C ASN A 979 18.60 52.13 60.33
N GLY A 980 18.25 51.14 59.49
CA GLY A 980 16.87 50.73 59.24
C GLY A 980 16.05 51.76 58.48
N ASN A 981 16.68 52.54 57.61
CA ASN A 981 16.00 53.58 56.83
C ASN A 981 16.56 53.70 55.41
N PHE A 982 15.90 54.51 54.58
CA PHE A 982 16.31 54.83 53.21
C PHE A 982 16.07 56.30 52.89
N ASN A 983 16.83 56.82 51.92
CA ASN A 983 16.62 58.15 51.35
C ASN A 983 16.21 58.01 49.89
N VAL A 984 15.39 58.93 49.39
CA VAL A 984 15.06 59.05 47.97
C VAL A 984 15.84 60.22 47.40
N ASN A 985 16.71 59.95 46.43
CA ASN A 985 17.44 60.95 45.68
C ASN A 985 16.63 61.31 44.44
N VAL A 986 16.16 62.56 44.36
CA VAL A 986 15.35 63.08 43.24
C VAL A 986 16.21 64.03 42.41
N ASP A 987 16.44 63.71 41.14
CA ASP A 987 17.22 64.56 40.22
C ASP A 987 16.34 65.63 39.58
N VAL A 988 16.27 66.82 40.18
CA VAL A 988 15.43 67.92 39.69
C VAL A 988 16.06 68.58 38.47
N THR A 989 15.32 68.71 37.38
CA THR A 989 15.81 69.25 36.10
C THR A 989 15.27 70.63 35.76
N ASP A 990 14.14 71.04 36.33
CA ASP A 990 13.57 72.37 36.15
C ASP A 990 12.92 72.86 37.45
N LEU A 991 13.05 74.14 37.76
CA LEU A 991 12.40 74.77 38.91
C LEU A 991 11.00 75.32 38.58
N GLY A 992 10.62 75.34 37.31
CA GLY A 992 9.39 75.98 36.86
C GLY A 992 9.44 77.50 37.08
N ASN A 993 8.26 78.13 37.18
CA ASN A 993 8.14 79.57 37.43
C ASN A 993 7.69 79.94 38.86
N GLY A 994 7.85 79.00 39.80
CA GLY A 994 7.41 79.10 41.19
C GLY A 994 8.54 79.09 42.22
N SER A 995 8.26 78.55 43.40
CA SER A 995 9.21 78.37 44.50
C SER A 995 9.15 76.92 44.97
N PRO A 996 9.81 75.99 44.26
CA PRO A 996 9.51 74.58 44.40
C PRO A 996 10.08 73.95 45.66
N SER A 997 9.41 72.91 46.15
CA SER A 997 9.87 72.08 47.25
C SER A 997 9.38 70.64 47.09
N ILE A 998 10.19 69.66 47.48
CA ILE A 998 9.73 68.27 47.58
C ILE A 998 8.97 68.13 48.91
N SER A 999 7.86 67.42 48.95
CA SER A 999 7.12 67.18 50.20
C SER A 999 6.58 65.75 50.25
N ASP A 1000 6.57 65.17 51.45
CA ASP A 1000 5.87 63.91 51.75
C ASP A 1000 4.44 64.13 52.31
N GLY A 1001 3.94 65.36 52.24
CA GLY A 1001 2.69 65.80 52.86
C GLY A 1001 2.81 66.23 54.32
N THR A 1002 3.93 65.93 55.00
CA THR A 1002 4.19 66.32 56.40
C THR A 1002 5.43 67.20 56.57
N THR A 1003 6.49 66.88 55.83
CA THR A 1003 7.79 67.54 55.77
C THR A 1003 7.98 68.06 54.36
N SER A 1004 8.70 69.19 54.21
CA SER A 1004 9.05 69.72 52.90
C SER A 1004 10.50 70.16 52.84
N TRP A 1005 11.16 69.77 51.75
CA TRP A 1005 12.55 70.04 51.43
C TRP A 1005 12.61 71.07 50.29
N PRO A 1006 13.11 72.29 50.54
CA PRO A 1006 13.15 73.34 49.52
C PRO A 1006 14.11 72.97 48.39
N VAL A 1007 13.70 73.25 47.15
CA VAL A 1007 14.52 73.03 45.95
C VAL A 1007 14.92 74.39 45.38
N SER A 1008 16.18 74.79 45.60
CA SER A 1008 16.69 76.11 45.21
C SER A 1008 17.53 76.11 43.92
N ALA A 1009 17.85 74.93 43.40
CA ALA A 1009 18.59 74.71 42.15
C ALA A 1009 18.28 73.31 41.59
N THR A 1010 18.54 73.11 40.30
CA THR A 1010 18.49 71.81 39.64
C THR A 1010 19.61 70.88 40.14
N GLY A 1011 19.38 69.56 40.10
CA GLY A 1011 20.30 68.50 40.48
C GLY A 1011 19.68 67.51 41.48
N VAL A 1012 20.51 66.56 41.95
CA VAL A 1012 20.08 65.51 42.87
C VAL A 1012 19.84 66.06 44.28
N ILE A 1013 18.59 65.96 44.74
CA ILE A 1013 18.15 66.31 46.08
C ILE A 1013 17.79 65.04 46.83
N ALA A 1014 18.52 64.74 47.90
CA ALA A 1014 18.21 63.63 48.80
C ALA A 1014 17.12 64.04 49.81
N VAL A 1015 16.01 63.30 49.86
CA VAL A 1015 14.92 63.49 50.81
C VAL A 1015 14.73 62.24 51.68
N GLY A 1016 14.38 62.44 52.95
CA GLY A 1016 14.40 61.41 53.99
C GLY A 1016 15.22 61.83 55.22
N PRO A 1017 15.64 60.88 56.09
CA PRO A 1017 15.45 59.43 55.95
C PRO A 1017 14.01 58.96 56.22
N PHE A 1018 13.58 57.92 55.51
CA PHE A 1018 12.30 57.24 55.66
C PHE A 1018 12.52 55.86 56.28
N ASN A 1019 11.66 55.45 57.20
CA ASN A 1019 11.76 54.14 57.82
C ASN A 1019 11.23 53.06 56.88
N TYR A 1020 11.84 51.88 56.89
CA TYR A 1020 11.25 50.69 56.25
C TYR A 1020 9.87 50.36 56.85
N GLY A 1021 8.97 49.82 56.04
CA GLY A 1021 7.60 49.44 56.41
C GLY A 1021 6.60 50.59 56.44
N THR A 1022 7.00 51.82 56.10
CA THR A 1022 6.10 52.99 55.98
C THR A 1022 6.14 53.53 54.55
N PRO A 1023 5.05 53.41 53.78
CA PRO A 1023 4.97 54.01 52.45
C PRO A 1023 5.12 55.54 52.54
N VAL A 1024 5.92 56.13 51.66
CA VAL A 1024 6.06 57.59 51.53
C VAL A 1024 5.73 58.03 50.12
N THR A 1025 4.77 58.95 49.98
CA THR A 1025 4.42 59.56 48.69
C THR A 1025 5.06 60.94 48.61
N LEU A 1026 5.93 61.15 47.61
CA LEU A 1026 6.62 62.41 47.39
C LEU A 1026 5.96 63.22 46.28
N THR A 1027 5.83 64.53 46.51
CA THR A 1027 5.34 65.50 45.51
C THR A 1027 6.34 66.65 45.40
N LEU A 1028 6.72 66.99 44.17
CA LEU A 1028 7.43 68.22 43.84
C LEU A 1028 6.41 69.36 43.70
N LEU A 1029 6.28 70.13 44.76
CA LEU A 1029 5.37 71.26 44.83
C LEU A 1029 5.93 72.44 44.00
N HIS A 1030 5.06 73.14 43.28
CA HIS A 1030 5.40 74.39 42.59
C HIS A 1030 5.44 75.60 43.54
N GLY A 1031 4.75 75.51 44.69
CA GLY A 1031 4.82 76.47 45.79
C GLY A 1031 3.91 77.70 45.69
N SER A 1032 3.36 78.02 44.51
CA SER A 1032 2.43 79.15 44.32
C SER A 1032 1.12 78.81 43.60
N ASP A 1033 1.12 77.70 42.85
CA ASP A 1033 -0.03 77.20 42.10
C ASP A 1033 -0.05 75.69 42.27
N ASN A 1034 -1.11 75.15 42.87
CA ASN A 1034 -1.23 73.72 43.15
C ASN A 1034 -1.51 72.89 41.90
N VAL A 1035 -1.99 73.50 40.82
CA VAL A 1035 -2.24 72.84 39.53
C VAL A 1035 -0.93 72.42 38.88
N CYS A 1036 0.16 73.16 39.13
CA CYS A 1036 1.51 72.87 38.64
C CYS A 1036 2.35 71.96 39.57
N ASN A 1037 1.75 71.32 40.60
CA ASN A 1037 2.48 70.35 41.41
C ASN A 1037 2.70 69.05 40.62
N VAL A 1038 3.88 68.44 40.77
CA VAL A 1038 4.26 67.20 40.08
C VAL A 1038 4.44 66.08 41.10
N THR A 1039 3.68 64.99 40.98
CA THR A 1039 3.86 63.81 41.83
C THR A 1039 5.15 63.08 41.44
N ILE A 1040 6.02 62.81 42.42
CA ILE A 1040 7.28 62.08 42.20
C ILE A 1040 7.04 60.57 42.25
N GLY A 1041 6.20 60.11 43.21
CA GLY A 1041 5.85 58.70 43.34
C GLY A 1041 5.73 58.25 44.80
N THR A 1042 5.34 56.99 44.99
CA THR A 1042 5.25 56.34 46.30
C THR A 1042 6.37 55.31 46.45
N PHE A 1043 7.14 55.42 47.53
CA PHE A 1043 8.24 54.52 47.85
C PHE A 1043 7.86 53.69 49.08
N ASN A 1044 7.86 52.37 48.95
CA ASN A 1044 7.42 51.46 50.01
C ASN A 1044 8.32 50.22 50.08
N TYR A 1045 9.32 50.26 50.96
CA TYR A 1045 10.25 49.16 51.18
C TYR A 1045 9.98 48.55 52.55
N ALA A 1046 9.60 47.27 52.60
CA ALA A 1046 9.22 46.59 53.84
C ALA A 1046 10.42 46.30 54.76
N VAL A 1047 11.56 45.93 54.18
CA VAL A 1047 12.84 45.64 54.83
C VAL A 1047 14.01 46.03 53.90
N CYS A 1048 15.25 45.99 54.40
CA CYS A 1048 16.43 46.23 53.57
C CYS A 1048 16.65 45.07 52.58
N PRO A 1049 16.91 45.34 51.29
CA PRO A 1049 17.24 44.30 50.32
C PRO A 1049 18.55 43.55 50.63
N PRO A 1050 18.69 42.28 50.20
CA PRO A 1050 19.93 41.52 50.33
C PRO A 1050 21.13 42.20 49.64
N ALA A 1051 22.35 41.91 50.09
CA ALA A 1051 23.54 42.54 49.52
C ALA A 1051 23.77 42.15 48.03
N ASN A 1052 23.32 40.96 47.65
CA ASN A 1052 23.42 40.39 46.30
C ASN A 1052 22.11 40.54 45.50
N ASP A 1053 21.29 41.54 45.83
CA ASP A 1053 20.04 41.87 45.12
C ASP A 1053 20.24 42.24 43.65
N GLU A 1054 21.46 42.66 43.28
CA GLU A 1054 21.83 43.03 41.92
C GLU A 1054 23.07 42.26 41.46
N CYS A 1055 23.14 41.93 40.17
CA CYS A 1055 24.24 41.15 39.57
C CYS A 1055 25.64 41.70 39.91
N VAL A 1056 25.78 43.02 39.98
CA VAL A 1056 27.07 43.68 40.27
C VAL A 1056 27.64 43.30 41.64
N ASN A 1057 26.78 42.85 42.55
CA ASN A 1057 27.12 42.42 43.90
C ASN A 1057 26.88 40.91 44.11
N ALA A 1058 26.82 40.12 43.03
CA ALA A 1058 26.57 38.67 43.10
C ALA A 1058 27.52 37.97 44.09
N GLU A 1059 26.97 37.12 44.95
CA GLU A 1059 27.75 36.38 45.93
C GLU A 1059 28.54 35.24 45.27
N SER A 1060 29.83 35.11 45.56
CA SER A 1060 30.68 34.10 44.94
C SER A 1060 30.55 32.73 45.62
N LEU A 1061 30.15 31.71 44.87
CA LEU A 1061 30.10 30.32 45.29
C LEU A 1061 31.43 29.61 45.03
N THR A 1062 31.80 28.70 45.94
CA THR A 1062 32.99 27.85 45.79
C THR A 1062 32.60 26.51 45.19
N VAL A 1063 33.19 26.13 44.05
CA VAL A 1063 32.83 24.90 43.34
C VAL A 1063 33.25 23.64 44.11
N GLY A 1064 32.29 22.80 44.49
CA GLY A 1064 32.48 21.49 45.13
C GLY A 1064 32.48 20.30 44.15
N ALA A 1065 32.60 19.07 44.67
CA ALA A 1065 32.38 17.84 43.90
C ALA A 1065 30.90 17.38 43.96
N ILE A 1066 30.21 17.70 45.06
CA ILE A 1066 28.76 17.49 45.25
C ILE A 1066 28.13 18.73 45.89
N PHE A 1067 26.79 18.84 45.82
CA PHE A 1067 26.01 19.93 46.41
C PHE A 1067 26.45 20.28 47.85
N ALA A 1068 26.61 19.25 48.69
CA ALA A 1068 26.87 19.38 50.13
C ALA A 1068 28.27 19.93 50.50
N ASP A 1069 29.21 19.99 49.55
CA ASP A 1069 30.60 20.38 49.87
C ASP A 1069 30.71 21.85 50.27
N ASN A 1070 30.03 22.74 49.55
CA ASN A 1070 30.16 24.20 49.70
C ASN A 1070 28.82 24.95 49.58
N SER A 1071 27.68 24.31 49.88
CA SER A 1071 26.38 24.98 49.89
C SER A 1071 26.37 26.17 50.88
N VAL A 1072 25.75 27.28 50.50
CA VAL A 1072 25.56 28.48 51.32
C VAL A 1072 24.07 28.76 51.53
N VAL A 1073 23.73 29.47 52.62
CA VAL A 1073 22.35 29.91 52.90
C VAL A 1073 22.12 31.28 52.26
N GLY A 1074 21.22 31.34 51.29
CA GLY A 1074 20.71 32.56 50.67
C GLY A 1074 19.38 33.00 51.25
N THR A 1075 18.94 34.22 50.92
CA THR A 1075 17.60 34.73 51.24
C THR A 1075 17.12 35.67 50.13
N ASN A 1076 15.83 35.60 49.79
CA ASN A 1076 15.15 36.58 48.93
C ASN A 1076 14.31 37.59 49.76
N ASP A 1077 14.40 37.57 51.09
CA ASP A 1077 13.66 38.50 51.94
C ASP A 1077 14.13 39.94 51.70
N GLY A 1078 13.21 40.80 51.27
CA GLY A 1078 13.51 42.18 50.88
C GLY A 1078 14.07 42.35 49.47
N ALA A 1079 14.29 41.27 48.72
CA ALA A 1079 14.84 41.35 47.38
C ALA A 1079 13.91 42.11 46.43
N THR A 1080 14.50 42.85 45.50
CA THR A 1080 13.80 43.63 44.49
C THR A 1080 13.99 43.02 43.11
N ALA A 1081 13.27 43.54 42.11
CA ALA A 1081 13.49 43.10 40.74
C ALA A 1081 14.78 43.73 40.20
N SER A 1082 15.77 42.90 39.83
CA SER A 1082 17.04 43.41 39.30
C SER A 1082 16.88 44.23 38.04
N THR A 1083 17.67 45.29 37.92
CA THR A 1083 17.61 46.26 36.82
C THR A 1083 18.66 45.98 35.73
N GLY A 1084 18.24 45.98 34.45
CA GLY A 1084 19.15 45.90 33.30
C GLY A 1084 19.62 44.50 32.88
N ALA A 1085 19.23 43.43 33.57
CA ALA A 1085 19.41 42.05 33.12
C ALA A 1085 18.18 41.58 32.30
N PRO A 1086 18.36 40.90 31.14
CA PRO A 1086 17.24 40.34 30.39
C PRO A 1086 16.44 39.35 31.23
N ALA A 1087 15.11 39.36 31.11
CA ALA A 1087 14.28 38.32 31.71
C ALA A 1087 14.56 36.97 31.02
N PRO A 1088 14.66 35.85 31.77
CA PRO A 1088 15.05 34.56 31.21
C PRO A 1088 14.02 33.96 30.23
N GLY A 1089 12.75 34.40 30.28
CA GLY A 1089 11.69 33.90 29.39
C GLY A 1089 11.15 32.50 29.74
N CYS A 1090 11.55 31.97 30.90
CA CYS A 1090 11.24 30.64 31.43
C CYS A 1090 11.18 30.71 32.97
N ALA A 1091 10.69 29.65 33.61
CA ALA A 1091 10.61 29.52 35.08
C ALA A 1091 9.86 30.69 35.78
N SER A 1092 8.84 31.24 35.11
CA SER A 1092 7.89 32.26 35.60
C SER A 1092 8.49 33.43 36.39
N TYR A 1093 9.61 33.98 35.92
CA TYR A 1093 10.30 35.11 36.54
C TYR A 1093 9.38 36.34 36.76
N SER A 1094 9.26 36.77 38.02
CA SER A 1094 8.38 37.87 38.46
C SER A 1094 9.07 38.86 39.43
N GLY A 1095 10.42 38.92 39.43
CA GLY A 1095 11.22 39.76 40.33
C GLY A 1095 11.55 39.09 41.67
N GLY A 1096 12.05 39.88 42.63
CA GLY A 1096 12.43 39.38 43.97
C GLY A 1096 13.66 38.46 43.92
N ASP A 1097 14.59 38.77 43.01
CA ASP A 1097 15.69 37.88 42.66
C ASP A 1097 17.01 38.30 43.31
N VAL A 1098 17.87 37.31 43.56
CA VAL A 1098 19.23 37.53 44.07
C VAL A 1098 20.25 36.78 43.23
N TRP A 1099 21.50 37.23 43.30
CA TRP A 1099 22.55 36.80 42.38
C TRP A 1099 23.70 36.09 43.06
N TYR A 1100 24.17 35.04 42.40
CA TYR A 1100 25.36 34.25 42.74
C TYR A 1100 26.30 34.16 41.54
N SER A 1101 27.57 33.83 41.77
CA SER A 1101 28.54 33.60 40.70
C SER A 1101 29.50 32.46 41.02
N ALA A 1102 29.99 31.74 40.00
CA ALA A 1102 31.02 30.72 40.18
C ALA A 1102 31.94 30.63 38.97
N VAL A 1103 33.16 30.14 39.20
CA VAL A 1103 34.21 29.99 38.17
C VAL A 1103 34.15 28.59 37.58
N VAL A 1104 34.05 28.47 36.26
CA VAL A 1104 34.00 27.18 35.55
C VAL A 1104 35.29 26.38 35.80
N PRO A 1105 35.21 25.12 36.29
CA PRO A 1105 36.36 24.28 36.60
C PRO A 1105 37.03 23.72 35.34
N ALA A 1106 38.15 23.01 35.50
CA ALA A 1106 38.97 22.48 34.41
C ALA A 1106 38.26 21.48 33.49
N SER A 1107 37.19 20.83 33.96
CA SER A 1107 36.34 19.93 33.18
C SER A 1107 35.53 20.65 32.10
N GLY A 1108 35.28 21.95 32.27
CA GLY A 1108 34.35 22.72 31.45
C GLY A 1108 32.87 22.42 31.74
N SER A 1109 32.56 21.68 32.82
CA SER A 1109 31.18 21.49 33.33
C SER A 1109 31.00 22.18 34.67
N LEU A 1110 29.81 22.74 34.91
CA LEU A 1110 29.43 23.31 36.19
C LEU A 1110 27.93 23.15 36.41
N THR A 1111 27.54 22.64 37.57
CA THR A 1111 26.15 22.56 38.01
C THR A 1111 25.89 23.64 39.06
N PHE A 1112 24.83 24.42 38.87
CA PHE A 1112 24.22 25.24 39.91
C PHE A 1112 22.95 24.57 40.39
N GLU A 1113 22.75 24.50 41.69
CA GLU A 1113 21.56 23.89 42.27
C GLU A 1113 21.10 24.70 43.49
N MET A 1114 19.79 24.75 43.69
CA MET A 1114 19.16 25.27 44.90
C MET A 1114 18.39 24.14 45.60
N ASN A 1115 18.41 24.12 46.93
CA ASN A 1115 17.60 23.21 47.74
C ASN A 1115 16.82 24.00 48.80
N SER A 1116 15.74 23.40 49.29
CA SER A 1116 14.92 23.99 50.35
C SER A 1116 15.69 24.08 51.67
N GLN A 1117 15.45 25.14 52.42
CA GLN A 1117 15.92 25.33 53.79
C GLN A 1117 14.70 25.30 54.74
N SER A 1118 14.84 24.71 55.93
CA SER A 1118 13.73 24.60 56.87
C SER A 1118 13.13 25.97 57.23
N GLY A 1119 11.87 26.19 56.86
CA GLY A 1119 11.15 27.45 57.12
C GLY A 1119 11.42 28.54 56.07
N GLY A 1120 12.09 28.19 54.97
CA GLY A 1120 12.40 29.04 53.84
C GLY A 1120 11.50 28.78 52.63
N ILE A 1121 11.95 29.19 51.45
CA ILE A 1121 11.19 28.97 50.21
C ILE A 1121 11.18 27.49 49.83
N THR A 1122 10.08 27.05 49.21
CA THR A 1122 9.85 25.65 48.79
C THR A 1122 9.60 25.51 47.29
N ASP A 1123 9.39 26.59 46.56
CA ASP A 1123 9.16 26.58 45.11
C ASP A 1123 10.08 27.63 44.48
N GLY A 1124 11.20 27.18 43.98
CA GLY A 1124 12.33 28.00 43.58
C GLY A 1124 12.57 27.98 42.08
N ALA A 1125 13.20 29.02 41.57
CA ALA A 1125 13.54 29.10 40.15
C ALA A 1125 14.91 29.74 39.95
N GLY A 1126 15.60 29.35 38.88
CA GLY A 1126 16.96 29.76 38.61
C GLY A 1126 17.27 29.94 37.13
N ALA A 1127 18.25 30.79 36.83
CA ALA A 1127 18.79 30.99 35.48
C ALA A 1127 20.28 31.28 35.51
N VAL A 1128 21.03 30.67 34.59
CA VAL A 1128 22.48 30.84 34.45
C VAL A 1128 22.81 31.73 33.27
N TYR A 1129 23.69 32.70 33.47
CA TYR A 1129 24.13 33.68 32.47
C TYR A 1129 25.65 33.71 32.31
N SER A 1130 26.08 34.08 31.11
CA SER A 1130 27.46 34.42 30.78
C SER A 1130 27.61 35.91 30.43
N GLY A 1131 28.82 36.45 30.49
CA GLY A 1131 29.13 37.84 30.15
C GLY A 1131 29.41 38.72 31.38
N SER A 1132 29.05 40.01 31.29
CA SER A 1132 29.21 40.98 32.37
C SER A 1132 27.89 41.64 32.72
N CYS A 1133 27.65 41.99 33.99
CA CYS A 1133 26.43 42.68 34.41
C CYS A 1133 26.14 43.93 33.53
N GLY A 1134 24.91 44.03 33.01
CA GLY A 1134 24.50 45.03 32.01
C GLY A 1134 24.63 44.57 30.54
N ALA A 1135 25.26 43.42 30.27
CA ALA A 1135 25.37 42.79 28.96
C ALA A 1135 25.44 41.25 29.08
N LEU A 1136 24.53 40.67 29.87
CA LEU A 1136 24.47 39.23 30.13
C LEU A 1136 23.76 38.48 29.00
N THR A 1137 24.20 37.25 28.72
CA THR A 1137 23.55 36.31 27.80
C THR A 1137 23.07 35.09 28.58
N LEU A 1138 21.78 34.78 28.47
CA LEU A 1138 21.16 33.61 29.09
C LEU A 1138 21.77 32.33 28.49
N LEU A 1139 22.15 31.40 29.35
CA LEU A 1139 22.59 30.06 28.97
C LEU A 1139 21.48 29.04 29.13
N ASP A 1140 20.86 29.01 30.31
CA ASP A 1140 19.80 28.05 30.63
C ASP A 1140 19.01 28.50 31.88
N CYS A 1141 17.87 27.86 32.13
CA CYS A 1141 16.96 28.15 33.24
C CYS A 1141 16.14 26.92 33.63
N ASP A 1142 15.77 26.82 34.90
CA ASP A 1142 15.05 25.69 35.48
C ASP A 1142 14.30 26.12 36.75
N ASP A 1143 13.31 25.33 37.18
CA ASP A 1143 12.49 25.53 38.37
C ASP A 1143 12.19 24.25 39.17
N TYR A 1144 12.56 23.04 38.70
CA TYR A 1144 12.16 21.81 39.40
C TYR A 1144 13.12 20.62 39.27
N SER A 1145 14.31 20.79 38.67
CA SER A 1145 15.18 19.64 38.36
C SER A 1145 16.07 19.18 39.52
N SER A 1146 16.06 19.85 40.69
CA SER A 1146 16.78 19.41 41.88
C SER A 1146 16.23 18.08 42.42
N SER A 1147 17.08 17.37 43.16
CA SER A 1147 16.68 16.16 43.90
C SER A 1147 16.01 16.43 45.26
N ASP A 1148 15.82 17.71 45.62
CA ASP A 1148 15.03 18.15 46.77
C ASP A 1148 13.56 17.69 46.64
N PRO A 1149 12.87 17.35 47.75
CA PRO A 1149 11.45 16.96 47.69
C PRO A 1149 10.50 18.11 47.33
N ASN A 1150 10.97 19.35 47.24
CA ASN A 1150 10.22 20.49 46.74
C ASN A 1150 10.78 20.97 45.39
N ASP A 1151 9.99 21.75 44.66
CA ASP A 1151 10.30 22.18 43.30
C ASP A 1151 11.43 23.22 43.31
N MET A 1152 12.68 22.78 43.07
CA MET A 1152 13.86 23.62 43.12
C MET A 1152 14.75 23.45 41.87
N PRO A 1153 15.48 24.50 41.45
CA PRO A 1153 16.24 24.48 40.22
C PRO A 1153 17.57 23.70 40.33
N LEU A 1154 17.90 22.96 39.28
CA LEU A 1154 19.22 22.38 39.01
C LEU A 1154 19.57 22.59 37.55
N ILE A 1155 20.67 23.32 37.30
CA ILE A 1155 21.12 23.68 35.96
C ILE A 1155 22.56 23.23 35.77
N GLU A 1156 22.80 22.29 34.86
CA GLU A 1156 24.14 21.89 34.43
C GLU A 1156 24.52 22.53 33.09
N VAL A 1157 25.62 23.27 33.07
CA VAL A 1157 26.19 23.85 31.86
C VAL A 1157 27.51 23.18 31.51
N THR A 1158 27.57 22.57 30.32
CA THR A 1158 28.75 21.85 29.81
C THR A 1158 29.44 22.58 28.66
N GLY A 1159 30.68 22.19 28.34
CA GLY A 1159 31.44 22.76 27.22
C GLY A 1159 31.83 24.22 27.42
N ARG A 1160 31.94 24.66 28.67
CA ARG A 1160 32.29 26.04 29.05
C ARG A 1160 33.79 26.24 29.17
N THR A 1161 34.25 27.49 29.06
CA THR A 1161 35.69 27.78 29.06
C THR A 1161 36.20 27.71 30.49
N PRO A 1162 37.19 26.85 30.82
CA PRO A 1162 37.75 26.84 32.18
C PRO A 1162 38.26 28.23 32.60
N GLY A 1163 37.84 28.69 33.77
CA GLY A 1163 38.14 30.04 34.28
C GLY A 1163 37.14 31.13 33.91
N GLU A 1164 36.12 30.82 33.10
CA GLU A 1164 34.97 31.70 32.85
C GLU A 1164 34.16 31.90 34.14
N VAL A 1165 33.66 33.12 34.40
CA VAL A 1165 32.74 33.40 35.51
C VAL A 1165 31.32 33.35 34.97
N LEU A 1166 30.49 32.51 35.57
CA LEU A 1166 29.06 32.42 35.28
C LEU A 1166 28.27 33.01 36.43
N TYR A 1167 27.11 33.58 36.11
CA TYR A 1167 26.19 34.19 37.06
C TYR A 1167 24.94 33.33 37.19
N PHE A 1168 24.55 33.00 38.42
CA PHE A 1168 23.35 32.26 38.73
C PHE A 1168 22.36 33.19 39.43
N ARG A 1169 21.27 33.49 38.73
CA ARG A 1169 20.15 34.30 39.22
C ARG A 1169 19.11 33.37 39.80
N VAL A 1170 18.63 33.63 41.01
CA VAL A 1170 17.61 32.81 41.68
C VAL A 1170 16.47 33.65 42.23
N TRP A 1171 15.27 33.10 42.20
CA TRP A 1171 14.04 33.72 42.71
C TRP A 1171 13.08 32.67 43.23
N GLU A 1172 12.00 33.11 43.88
CA GLU A 1172 10.87 32.26 44.26
C GLU A 1172 9.83 32.25 43.14
N TYR A 1173 9.31 31.07 42.79
CA TYR A 1173 8.39 30.91 41.68
C TYR A 1173 7.08 31.69 41.92
N GLY A 1174 6.85 32.72 41.12
CA GLY A 1174 5.68 33.60 41.27
C GLY A 1174 5.82 34.74 42.29
N ASN A 1175 7.01 34.91 42.90
CA ASN A 1175 7.38 36.02 43.79
C ASN A 1175 6.32 36.33 44.88
N ASN A 1176 5.80 35.28 45.50
CA ASN A 1176 4.72 35.33 46.49
C ASN A 1176 5.15 34.80 47.88
N SER A 1177 6.35 34.23 47.98
CA SER A 1177 6.94 33.74 49.23
C SER A 1177 8.38 34.23 49.41
N PHE A 1178 8.75 34.53 50.65
CA PHE A 1178 10.07 35.07 51.00
C PHE A 1178 10.68 34.29 52.16
N GLY A 1179 11.95 33.95 52.05
CA GLY A 1179 12.65 33.18 53.06
C GLY A 1179 14.05 32.73 52.64
N GLU A 1180 14.66 31.91 53.49
CA GLU A 1180 15.98 31.36 53.24
C GLU A 1180 15.96 30.17 52.26
N PHE A 1181 17.08 29.89 51.61
CA PHE A 1181 17.28 28.69 50.77
C PHE A 1181 18.75 28.29 50.79
N LEU A 1182 19.05 27.06 50.34
CA LEU A 1182 20.43 26.62 50.13
C LEU A 1182 20.80 26.72 48.66
N VAL A 1183 21.97 27.24 48.33
CA VAL A 1183 22.48 27.31 46.96
C VAL A 1183 23.91 26.82 46.90
N SER A 1184 24.26 26.08 45.85
CA SER A 1184 25.59 25.51 45.65
C SER A 1184 26.00 25.49 44.18
N ALA A 1185 27.30 25.40 43.95
CA ALA A 1185 27.87 25.13 42.63
C ALA A 1185 28.85 23.95 42.74
N TYR A 1186 28.74 22.95 41.86
CA TYR A 1186 29.59 21.76 41.92
C TYR A 1186 29.84 21.11 40.55
N ASP A 1187 30.84 20.23 40.49
CA ASP A 1187 31.17 19.43 39.32
C ASP A 1187 31.43 17.98 39.75
N ALA A 1188 30.51 17.08 39.38
CA ALA A 1188 30.55 15.67 39.75
C ALA A 1188 31.78 14.92 39.23
N SER A 1189 32.45 15.44 38.18
CA SER A 1189 33.69 14.85 37.65
C SER A 1189 34.90 15.00 38.58
N LEU A 1190 34.77 15.81 39.64
CA LEU A 1190 35.76 15.95 40.71
C LEU A 1190 35.66 14.84 41.79
N SER A 1191 34.69 13.92 41.70
CA SER A 1191 34.48 12.83 42.66
C SER A 1191 35.44 11.62 42.44
N THR A 1192 35.96 11.01 43.52
CA THR A 1192 36.82 9.82 43.44
C THR A 1192 36.02 8.52 43.65
N ASN A 1193 35.94 7.65 42.64
CA ASN A 1193 35.28 6.33 42.74
C ASN A 1193 36.08 5.34 43.63
N VAL A 1194 35.54 4.95 44.79
CA VAL A 1194 36.18 3.99 45.74
C VAL A 1194 35.54 2.60 45.64
N PHE A 1195 36.34 1.53 45.70
CA PHE A 1195 35.84 0.13 45.70
C PHE A 1195 35.21 -0.27 47.06
N GLU A 1196 33.89 -0.46 47.07
CA GLU A 1196 33.14 -0.88 48.26
C GLU A 1196 33.24 -2.40 48.50
N ASN A 1197 34.19 -2.82 49.35
CA ASN A 1197 34.44 -4.23 49.69
C ASN A 1197 33.21 -4.98 50.22
N ASN A 1198 32.27 -4.31 50.90
CA ASN A 1198 31.14 -4.95 51.57
C ASN A 1198 30.14 -5.59 50.60
N ASN A 1199 30.16 -5.16 49.34
CA ASN A 1199 29.27 -5.64 48.29
C ASN A 1199 29.90 -6.71 47.40
N PHE A 1200 31.17 -7.08 47.65
CA PHE A 1200 31.88 -8.11 46.89
C PHE A 1200 31.97 -9.42 47.66
N ARG A 1201 31.48 -10.51 47.06
CA ARG A 1201 31.48 -11.85 47.66
C ARG A 1201 32.18 -12.86 46.75
N ALA A 1202 33.01 -13.71 47.34
CA ALA A 1202 33.70 -14.79 46.63
C ALA A 1202 33.64 -16.09 47.45
N TYR A 1203 32.96 -17.12 46.95
CA TYR A 1203 32.72 -18.36 47.69
C TYR A 1203 32.45 -19.58 46.78
N PRO A 1204 32.63 -20.81 47.29
CA PRO A 1204 33.31 -21.14 48.54
C PRO A 1204 34.82 -20.91 48.42
N ASN A 1205 35.46 -20.49 49.51
CA ASN A 1205 36.92 -20.42 49.63
C ASN A 1205 37.33 -20.98 51.01
N PRO A 1206 37.86 -22.22 51.10
CA PRO A 1206 38.44 -23.00 50.00
C PRO A 1206 37.43 -23.54 48.97
N VAL A 1207 37.80 -23.52 47.69
CA VAL A 1207 37.00 -23.97 46.55
C VAL A 1207 37.38 -25.40 46.15
N LYS A 1208 36.39 -26.24 45.83
CA LYS A 1208 36.64 -27.58 45.29
C LYS A 1208 36.58 -27.61 43.77
N ASP A 1209 35.46 -27.20 43.16
CA ASP A 1209 35.30 -27.30 41.70
C ASP A 1209 34.98 -25.94 41.06
N VAL A 1210 34.03 -25.18 41.61
CA VAL A 1210 33.61 -23.89 41.05
C VAL A 1210 33.65 -22.79 42.10
N LEU A 1211 34.28 -21.66 41.77
CA LEU A 1211 34.32 -20.45 42.59
C LEU A 1211 33.28 -19.45 42.06
N THR A 1212 32.33 -19.05 42.88
CA THR A 1212 31.36 -18.00 42.57
C THR A 1212 31.85 -16.64 43.04
N LEU A 1213 31.71 -15.62 42.20
CA LEU A 1213 32.01 -14.21 42.45
C LEU A 1213 30.74 -13.39 42.26
N GLU A 1214 30.42 -12.48 43.18
CA GLU A 1214 29.25 -11.59 43.12
C GLU A 1214 29.64 -10.16 43.48
N TYR A 1215 29.09 -9.17 42.77
CA TYR A 1215 29.25 -7.75 43.05
C TYR A 1215 27.99 -6.95 42.73
N SER A 1216 27.83 -5.77 43.36
CA SER A 1216 26.69 -4.86 43.12
C SER A 1216 26.73 -4.16 41.76
N SER A 1217 27.81 -4.34 40.99
CA SER A 1217 27.99 -3.80 39.64
C SER A 1217 28.66 -4.83 38.74
N ASP A 1218 28.64 -4.60 37.42
CA ASP A 1218 29.11 -5.57 36.45
C ASP A 1218 30.61 -5.88 36.60
N ILE A 1219 30.89 -7.17 36.75
CA ILE A 1219 32.25 -7.71 36.66
C ILE A 1219 32.58 -7.81 35.17
N THR A 1220 33.57 -7.05 34.73
CA THR A 1220 33.99 -6.97 33.33
C THR A 1220 35.04 -8.03 32.97
N SER A 1221 35.87 -8.45 33.92
CA SER A 1221 36.79 -9.58 33.70
C SER A 1221 37.28 -10.22 34.98
N VAL A 1222 37.56 -11.53 34.92
CA VAL A 1222 38.18 -12.31 35.99
C VAL A 1222 39.40 -13.05 35.46
N THR A 1223 40.52 -12.94 36.16
CA THR A 1223 41.77 -13.63 35.84
C THR A 1223 42.32 -14.36 37.06
N VAL A 1224 42.61 -15.65 36.93
CA VAL A 1224 43.20 -16.50 37.97
C VAL A 1224 44.67 -16.72 37.67
N PHE A 1225 45.52 -16.47 38.67
CA PHE A 1225 46.95 -16.66 38.63
C PHE A 1225 47.39 -17.75 39.62
N ASN A 1226 48.33 -18.60 39.22
CA ASN A 1226 49.03 -19.46 40.18
C ASN A 1226 50.01 -18.63 41.05
N MET A 1227 50.58 -19.22 42.11
CA MET A 1227 51.50 -18.49 43.00
C MET A 1227 52.83 -18.04 42.36
N LEU A 1228 53.12 -18.47 41.12
CA LEU A 1228 54.26 -17.98 40.33
C LEU A 1228 53.89 -16.77 39.46
N GLY A 1229 52.63 -16.30 39.52
CA GLY A 1229 52.13 -15.17 38.73
C GLY A 1229 51.75 -15.52 37.29
N GLN A 1230 51.69 -16.81 36.94
CA GLN A 1230 51.24 -17.24 35.61
C GLN A 1230 49.71 -17.26 35.57
N GLN A 1231 49.12 -16.67 34.53
CA GLN A 1231 47.69 -16.74 34.26
C GLN A 1231 47.29 -18.18 33.91
N VAL A 1232 46.35 -18.75 34.66
CA VAL A 1232 45.87 -20.11 34.47
C VAL A 1232 44.42 -20.16 34.01
N ILE A 1233 43.62 -19.11 34.28
CA ILE A 1233 42.26 -18.93 33.77
C ILE A 1233 42.04 -17.43 33.50
N THR A 1234 41.45 -17.08 32.36
CA THR A 1234 40.98 -15.72 32.07
C THR A 1234 39.60 -15.77 31.46
N ARG A 1235 38.70 -14.90 31.94
CA ARG A 1235 37.34 -14.75 31.44
C ARG A 1235 36.97 -13.27 31.36
N SER A 1236 36.51 -12.84 30.20
CA SER A 1236 35.78 -11.58 30.06
C SER A 1236 34.31 -11.83 30.36
N LEU A 1237 33.71 -10.90 31.08
CA LEU A 1237 32.36 -10.99 31.64
C LEU A 1237 31.68 -9.62 31.47
N ASN A 1238 30.37 -9.56 31.67
CA ASN A 1238 29.60 -8.31 31.86
C ASN A 1238 28.37 -8.70 32.67
N ALA A 1239 28.60 -9.10 33.92
CA ALA A 1239 27.55 -9.59 34.79
C ALA A 1239 27.90 -9.31 36.25
N THR A 1240 26.89 -9.11 37.08
CA THR A 1240 27.02 -8.92 38.53
C THR A 1240 27.39 -10.21 39.28
N SER A 1241 27.31 -11.38 38.64
CA SER A 1241 27.81 -12.65 39.21
C SER A 1241 28.49 -13.55 38.18
N ALA A 1242 29.45 -14.35 38.62
CA ALA A 1242 30.25 -15.23 37.76
C ALA A 1242 30.70 -16.52 38.47
N ASN A 1243 30.58 -17.64 37.76
CA ASN A 1243 31.06 -18.95 38.20
C ASN A 1243 32.34 -19.33 37.45
N ILE A 1244 33.44 -19.48 38.18
CA ILE A 1244 34.77 -19.81 37.65
C ILE A 1244 35.06 -21.29 37.95
N ASP A 1245 35.06 -22.13 36.91
CA ASP A 1245 35.43 -23.54 37.02
C ASP A 1245 36.94 -23.67 37.25
N MET A 1246 37.29 -24.12 38.45
CA MET A 1246 38.65 -24.38 38.91
C MET A 1246 38.94 -25.88 39.03
N SER A 1247 38.06 -26.78 38.58
CA SER A 1247 38.17 -28.24 38.74
C SER A 1247 39.46 -28.83 38.16
N GLN A 1248 39.96 -28.25 37.07
CA GLN A 1248 41.18 -28.69 36.37
C GLN A 1248 42.48 -28.16 36.99
N LEU A 1249 42.38 -27.30 38.02
CA LEU A 1249 43.54 -26.74 38.70
C LEU A 1249 43.99 -27.64 39.85
N ASN A 1250 45.30 -27.81 39.99
CA ASN A 1250 45.89 -28.57 41.10
C ASN A 1250 45.58 -27.89 42.45
N ALA A 1251 45.44 -28.69 43.50
CA ALA A 1251 45.24 -28.18 44.87
C ALA A 1251 46.37 -27.22 45.28
N GLY A 1252 46.00 -26.06 45.81
CA GLY A 1252 46.95 -24.98 46.11
C GLY A 1252 46.28 -23.60 46.21
N ALA A 1253 47.06 -22.58 46.56
CA ALA A 1253 46.58 -21.20 46.58
C ALA A 1253 46.70 -20.56 45.18
N TYR A 1254 45.72 -19.74 44.84
CA TYR A 1254 45.64 -18.95 43.61
C TYR A 1254 45.26 -17.50 43.95
N LEU A 1255 45.68 -16.56 43.10
CA LEU A 1255 45.23 -15.17 43.15
C LEU A 1255 44.19 -14.96 42.06
N VAL A 1256 43.03 -14.43 42.41
CA VAL A 1256 41.94 -14.13 41.47
C VAL A 1256 41.80 -12.61 41.40
N SER A 1257 42.09 -12.03 40.24
CA SER A 1257 41.89 -10.61 39.96
C SER A 1257 40.57 -10.40 39.24
N VAL A 1258 39.79 -9.44 39.71
CA VAL A 1258 38.43 -9.15 39.27
C VAL A 1258 38.36 -7.66 38.91
N LYS A 1259 37.95 -7.36 37.68
CA LYS A 1259 37.82 -6.00 37.15
C LYS A 1259 36.33 -5.65 37.00
N MET A 1260 35.96 -4.43 37.39
CA MET A 1260 34.60 -3.87 37.30
C MET A 1260 34.74 -2.44 36.78
N GLY A 1261 34.50 -2.22 35.49
CA GLY A 1261 34.83 -0.95 34.82
C GLY A 1261 36.33 -0.67 34.85
N ASP A 1262 36.73 0.50 35.37
CA ASP A 1262 38.13 0.92 35.52
C ASP A 1262 38.78 0.50 36.85
N VAL A 1263 38.03 -0.18 37.73
CA VAL A 1263 38.48 -0.59 39.06
C VAL A 1263 38.83 -2.08 39.09
N GLU A 1264 39.98 -2.45 39.69
CA GLU A 1264 40.46 -3.83 39.79
C GLU A 1264 40.70 -4.25 41.26
N LYS A 1265 40.27 -5.47 41.61
CA LYS A 1265 40.46 -6.07 42.94
C LYS A 1265 41.02 -7.48 42.84
N THR A 1266 42.09 -7.75 43.59
CA THR A 1266 42.66 -9.11 43.69
C THR A 1266 42.34 -9.75 45.04
N ILE A 1267 41.89 -11.01 45.02
CA ILE A 1267 41.64 -11.84 46.21
C ILE A 1267 42.44 -13.14 46.15
N LYS A 1268 42.70 -13.76 47.30
CA LYS A 1268 43.37 -15.07 47.39
C LYS A 1268 42.35 -16.18 47.59
N VAL A 1269 42.41 -17.20 46.74
CA VAL A 1269 41.52 -18.37 46.77
C VAL A 1269 42.33 -19.65 46.96
N VAL A 1270 41.86 -20.57 47.80
CA VAL A 1270 42.51 -21.85 48.06
C VAL A 1270 41.71 -22.95 47.35
N LYS A 1271 42.32 -23.62 46.36
CA LYS A 1271 41.79 -24.80 45.69
C LYS A 1271 42.13 -26.05 46.50
N GLN A 1272 41.11 -26.85 46.86
CA GLN A 1272 41.28 -28.14 47.56
C GLN A 1272 41.58 -29.29 46.61
#